data_AF-Q6ZVD8-F1
#
_entry.id   AF-Q6ZVD8-F1
#
_cell.length_a   1.000
_cell.length_b   1.000
_cell.length_c   1.000
_cell.angle_alpha   90.00
_cell.angle_beta   90.00
_cell.angle_gamma   90.00
#
_symmetry.space_group_name_H-M   'P 1'
#
loop_
_entity.id
_entity.type
_entity.pdbx_description
1 polymer ?
#
loop_
_entity_poly.entity_id
_entity_poly.type
_entity_poly.pdbx_seq_one_letter_code
_entity_poly.pdbx_strand_id
1 'polypeptide(L)'
;MKRNGSRNCLNRRSRFGSRERDWLREDVKRGCVYLYGADTTTATTTTTTSSSSSSSSSSSDLHLVLCTVETPASEICAGEGRESLYLQLHGDLVRRLEPTERPLQIVYDYLSRLGFDDPVRIQEEATNPDLGCMIRFYGEKPCHMDRLDRILLSGIYNVRKGKTQLHKWAERLVVLCGTCLIVSSVKDCQTGKMHILPLVGGKIEEVKRRQYSLAFSSAGAQAQTYHVSFETLAEYQRWQRQASKVVSQRISTVDLSCYSLEEVPEHLFYSQDITYLNLRHNFMQLERPGGLDTLYKFSQLKGLNLSHNKLGLFPILLCEISTLTELNLSCNGFHDLPSQIGNLLNLQTLCLDGNFLTTLPEELGNLQQLSSLGISFNNFSQIPEVYEKLTMLDRVVMAGNCLEVLNLGVLNRMNHIKHVDLRMNHLKTMVIENLEGNKHITHVDLRDNRLTDLDLSSLCSLEQLHCGRNQLRELTLSGFSLRTLYASSNRLTAVNVYPVPSLLTFLDLSRNLLECVPDWACEAKKIEVLDVSYNLLTEVPVRILSSLSLRKLMLGHNHVQNLPTLVEHIPLEVLDLQHNALTRLPDTLFSKALNLRYLNASANSLESLPSACTGEESLSMLQLLYLTNNLLTDQCIPVLVGHLHLRILHLANNQLQTFPASKLNKLEQLEELNLSGNKLKTIPTTIANCKRLHTLVAHSNNISIFPEILQLPQIQFVDLSCNDLTEILIPEALPATLQDLDLTGNTNLVLEHKTLDIFSHITTLKIDQKPLPTTDSTVTSTFWSHGLAEMAGQRNKLCVSALAMDSFAEGVGAVYGMFDGDRNEELPRLLQCTMADVLLEEVQQSTNDTVFMANTFLVSHRKLGMAGQKLGSSALLCYIRPDTADPASSFSLTVANVGTCQAVLCRGGKPVPLSKVFSLEQDPEEAQRVKDQKAIITEDNKVNGVTCCTRMLGCTYLYPWILPKPHISSTPLTIQDELLILGNKALWEHLSYTEAVNAVRHVQDPLAAAKKLCTLAQSYGCQDNVGAMVVYLNIGEEGCTCEMNGLTLPGPVGFASTTTIKDAPKPATPSSSSGIASEFSSEMSTSEVSSEVGSTASDEHNAGGLDTALLPRPERRCSLHPTPTSGLFQRQPSSATFSSNQSDNGLDSDDDQPVEGVITNGSKVEVEVDIHCCRGRDLENSPPLIESSPTLCSEEHARGSCFGIRRQNSVNSGMLLPMSKDRMELQKSPSTSCLYGKKLSNGSIVPLEDSLNLIEVATEVPKRKTGYFAAPTQMEPEDQFVVPHDLEEEVKEQMKQHQDSRLEPEPHEEDRTEPPEEFDTAL
;
A
#
# COMPACT_ATOMS: atom_id res chain seq x y z
N MET A 1 14.83 14.40 -13.11
CA MET A 1 14.19 14.72 -14.42
C MET A 1 14.63 16.12 -14.89
N LYS A 2 14.59 16.45 -16.19
CA LYS A 2 14.90 17.81 -16.68
C LYS A 2 13.72 18.76 -16.37
N ARG A 3 14.02 19.92 -15.76
CA ARG A 3 13.08 20.83 -15.06
C ARG A 3 12.16 21.68 -15.97
N ASN A 4 11.78 21.18 -17.15
CA ASN A 4 11.13 21.97 -18.22
C ASN A 4 9.65 21.61 -18.49
N GLY A 5 9.00 20.82 -17.61
CA GLY A 5 7.65 20.30 -17.87
C GLY A 5 6.48 21.24 -17.54
N SER A 6 6.47 21.90 -16.38
CA SER A 6 5.23 22.45 -15.80
C SER A 6 4.70 23.75 -16.43
N ARG A 7 5.56 24.61 -16.98
CA ARG A 7 5.19 25.99 -17.35
C ARG A 7 4.25 26.14 -18.56
N ASN A 8 4.00 25.08 -19.34
CA ASN A 8 3.14 25.17 -20.53
C ASN A 8 1.67 24.80 -20.31
N CYS A 9 1.27 24.32 -19.12
CA CYS A 9 -0.15 24.01 -18.83
C CYS A 9 -0.94 25.25 -18.36
N LEU A 10 -0.30 26.14 -17.60
CA LEU A 10 -0.91 27.27 -16.88
C LEU A 10 -1.31 28.49 -17.75
N ASN A 11 -1.63 28.29 -19.03
CA ASN A 11 -2.08 29.37 -19.92
C ASN A 11 -3.13 28.98 -20.97
N ARG A 12 -3.93 27.93 -20.70
CA ARG A 12 -5.22 27.76 -21.36
C ARG A 12 -6.17 28.87 -20.89
N ARG A 13 -6.16 30.00 -21.60
CA ARG A 13 -7.12 31.11 -21.42
C ARG A 13 -8.54 30.56 -21.28
N SER A 14 -9.31 31.10 -20.33
CA SER A 14 -10.72 30.75 -20.15
C SER A 14 -11.45 30.80 -21.49
N ARG A 15 -12.10 29.71 -21.89
CA ARG A 15 -12.90 29.67 -23.13
C ARG A 15 -14.05 30.69 -23.11
N PHE A 16 -14.50 31.05 -21.92
CA PHE A 16 -15.44 32.13 -21.66
C PHE A 16 -14.90 33.50 -22.11
N GLY A 17 -15.70 34.23 -22.88
CA GLY A 17 -15.60 35.67 -23.07
C GLY A 17 -15.89 36.44 -21.78
N SER A 18 -16.14 37.74 -21.87
CA SER A 18 -16.61 38.52 -20.71
C SER A 18 -18.01 38.08 -20.31
N ARG A 19 -18.93 38.03 -21.27
CA ARG A 19 -20.37 37.86 -21.04
C ARG A 19 -20.73 36.59 -20.26
N GLU A 20 -20.09 35.45 -20.56
CA GLU A 20 -20.31 34.23 -19.78
C GLU A 20 -19.70 34.30 -18.37
N ARG A 21 -18.54 34.98 -18.20
CA ARG A 21 -17.94 35.21 -16.87
C ARG A 21 -18.77 36.16 -16.01
N ASP A 22 -19.36 37.18 -16.62
CA ASP A 22 -20.29 38.09 -15.95
C ASP A 22 -21.55 37.32 -15.52
N TRP A 23 -22.11 36.49 -16.42
CA TRP A 23 -23.27 35.62 -16.13
C TRP A 23 -23.01 34.59 -15.01
N LEU A 24 -21.81 34.01 -14.93
CA LEU A 24 -21.42 33.10 -13.85
C LEU A 24 -21.32 33.83 -12.50
N ARG A 25 -20.70 35.03 -12.49
CA ARG A 25 -20.46 35.82 -11.27
C ARG A 25 -21.72 36.40 -10.61
N GLU A 26 -22.85 36.45 -11.32
CA GLU A 26 -24.12 36.93 -10.76
C GLU A 26 -24.73 35.98 -9.72
N ASP A 27 -24.46 34.67 -9.79
CA ASP A 27 -25.17 33.66 -8.99
C ASP A 27 -24.38 32.34 -8.92
N VAL A 28 -24.05 31.91 -7.69
CA VAL A 28 -23.31 30.66 -7.42
C VAL A 28 -24.08 29.39 -7.82
N LYS A 29 -25.40 29.45 -8.10
CA LYS A 29 -26.16 28.32 -8.66
C LYS A 29 -25.95 28.12 -10.17
N ARG A 30 -25.19 28.99 -10.85
CA ARG A 30 -24.86 28.91 -12.28
C ARG A 30 -23.50 28.28 -12.51
N GLY A 31 -23.35 27.57 -13.63
CA GLY A 31 -22.09 26.92 -13.97
C GLY A 31 -22.04 26.47 -15.42
N CYS A 32 -21.10 25.57 -15.70
CA CYS A 32 -21.01 24.89 -16.98
C CYS A 32 -20.83 23.38 -16.79
N VAL A 33 -21.27 22.63 -17.79
CA VAL A 33 -20.95 21.21 -17.94
C VAL A 33 -20.17 21.04 -19.25
N TYR A 34 -19.03 20.37 -19.16
CA TYR A 34 -18.19 20.01 -20.30
C TYR A 34 -18.71 18.71 -20.93
N LEU A 35 -19.25 18.82 -22.14
CA LEU A 35 -19.69 17.67 -22.94
C LEU A 35 -18.57 17.23 -23.87
N TYR A 36 -18.11 15.99 -23.68
CA TYR A 36 -17.18 15.34 -24.60
C TYR A 36 -17.99 14.61 -25.68
N GLY A 37 -17.67 14.86 -26.95
CA GLY A 37 -18.35 14.29 -28.13
C GLY A 37 -17.38 13.77 -29.18
N ALA A 38 -17.87 12.98 -30.13
CA ALA A 38 -17.07 12.38 -31.20
C ALA A 38 -17.71 12.65 -32.57
N ASP A 39 -17.68 13.91 -33.01
CA ASP A 39 -18.30 14.38 -34.26
C ASP A 39 -17.52 13.92 -35.51
N THR A 40 -17.42 12.60 -35.72
CA THR A 40 -16.66 11.97 -36.83
C THR A 40 -17.43 10.89 -37.59
N THR A 41 -18.78 10.85 -37.54
CA THR A 41 -19.58 9.87 -38.32
C THR A 41 -20.91 10.35 -38.94
N THR A 42 -20.95 11.55 -39.55
CA THR A 42 -22.04 11.93 -40.49
C THR A 42 -21.54 12.03 -41.94
N ALA A 43 -21.00 10.93 -42.47
CA ALA A 43 -20.33 10.90 -43.79
C ALA A 43 -20.61 9.65 -44.64
N THR A 44 -21.81 9.07 -44.56
CA THR A 44 -22.26 8.01 -45.48
C THR A 44 -23.12 8.55 -46.62
N THR A 45 -22.84 8.08 -47.84
CA THR A 45 -23.59 8.34 -49.09
C THR A 45 -23.58 9.77 -49.67
N THR A 46 -22.49 10.13 -50.33
CA THR A 46 -22.55 10.54 -51.76
C THR A 46 -21.19 10.36 -52.44
N THR A 47 -21.20 10.09 -53.73
CA THR A 47 -20.00 9.83 -54.54
C THR A 47 -19.49 11.11 -55.20
N THR A 48 -18.19 11.43 -55.09
CA THR A 48 -17.28 11.68 -56.25
C THR A 48 -15.84 11.98 -55.82
N THR A 49 -14.95 12.05 -56.81
CA THR A 49 -13.48 12.03 -56.72
C THR A 49 -12.79 13.33 -56.27
N SER A 50 -11.57 13.14 -55.72
CA SER A 50 -10.33 13.93 -55.90
C SER A 50 -9.86 15.00 -54.89
N SER A 51 -8.68 14.71 -54.35
CA SER A 51 -7.54 15.56 -53.92
C SER A 51 -7.60 16.48 -52.68
N SER A 52 -6.41 16.56 -52.04
CA SER A 52 -5.96 17.50 -51.01
C SER A 52 -6.70 17.53 -49.68
N SER A 53 -6.38 16.59 -48.78
CA SER A 53 -6.53 16.76 -47.34
C SER A 53 -5.31 17.48 -46.74
N SER A 54 -5.53 18.60 -46.06
CA SER A 54 -4.52 19.26 -45.24
C SER A 54 -4.59 18.73 -43.81
N SER A 55 -3.44 18.37 -43.23
CA SER A 55 -3.36 17.86 -41.86
C SER A 55 -3.54 19.00 -40.85
N SER A 56 -4.78 19.30 -40.50
CA SER A 56 -5.10 20.05 -39.28
C SER A 56 -5.20 19.08 -38.10
N SER A 57 -4.65 19.48 -36.95
CA SER A 57 -4.62 18.68 -35.72
C SER A 57 -5.99 18.65 -35.07
N SER A 58 -6.53 17.46 -34.80
CA SER A 58 -7.82 17.27 -34.13
C SER A 58 -7.75 17.69 -32.65
N SER A 59 -8.12 18.93 -32.36
CA SER A 59 -8.44 19.38 -31.01
C SER A 59 -9.77 18.77 -30.59
N SER A 60 -9.72 17.63 -29.88
CA SER A 60 -10.87 16.88 -29.35
C SER A 60 -12.08 17.74 -29.01
N ASP A 61 -13.22 17.44 -29.63
CA ASP A 61 -14.45 18.21 -29.50
C ASP A 61 -15.02 18.11 -28.08
N LEU A 62 -14.82 19.21 -27.38
CA LEU A 62 -15.08 19.37 -25.96
C LEU A 62 -15.99 20.58 -25.86
N HIS A 63 -17.29 20.33 -25.95
CA HIS A 63 -18.33 21.36 -25.99
C HIS A 63 -18.69 21.82 -24.58
N LEU A 64 -19.33 22.98 -24.46
CA LEU A 64 -19.58 23.65 -23.18
C LEU A 64 -21.03 24.13 -23.11
N VAL A 65 -21.78 23.53 -22.20
CA VAL A 65 -23.17 23.90 -21.91
C VAL A 65 -23.23 24.73 -20.63
N LEU A 66 -23.66 25.99 -20.76
CA LEU A 66 -24.04 26.82 -19.60
C LEU A 66 -25.36 26.29 -19.01
N CYS A 67 -25.42 26.10 -17.70
CA CYS A 67 -26.57 25.53 -17.02
C CYS A 67 -26.64 25.98 -15.55
N THR A 68 -27.74 25.63 -14.88
CA THR A 68 -27.91 25.83 -13.43
C THR A 68 -27.91 24.50 -12.70
N VAL A 69 -27.74 24.51 -11.38
CA VAL A 69 -27.86 23.29 -10.56
C VAL A 69 -29.25 22.66 -10.61
N GLU A 70 -30.28 23.43 -11.00
CA GLU A 70 -31.65 22.93 -11.16
C GLU A 70 -31.88 22.23 -12.51
N THR A 71 -31.02 22.48 -13.51
CA THR A 71 -31.19 22.05 -14.90
C THR A 71 -31.04 20.52 -15.05
N PRO A 72 -32.08 19.79 -15.51
CA PRO A 72 -32.04 18.33 -15.65
C PRO A 72 -31.35 17.90 -16.95
N ALA A 73 -30.85 16.65 -16.96
CA ALA A 73 -30.19 16.05 -18.11
C ALA A 73 -31.08 16.05 -19.37
N SER A 74 -32.39 15.86 -19.22
CA SER A 74 -33.34 15.93 -20.34
C SER A 74 -33.38 17.28 -21.05
N GLU A 75 -33.17 18.39 -20.34
CA GLU A 75 -33.17 19.74 -20.91
C GLU A 75 -31.89 19.98 -21.73
N ILE A 76 -30.74 19.52 -21.20
CA ILE A 76 -29.46 19.59 -21.91
C ILE A 76 -29.50 18.70 -23.16
N CYS A 77 -30.00 17.47 -23.05
CA CYS A 77 -30.23 16.58 -24.19
C CYS A 77 -31.13 17.21 -25.27
N ALA A 78 -32.25 17.83 -24.89
CA ALA A 78 -33.16 18.50 -25.81
C ALA A 78 -32.53 19.74 -26.48
N GLY A 79 -31.74 20.53 -25.75
CA GLY A 79 -31.04 21.69 -26.30
C GLY A 79 -29.89 21.31 -27.26
N GLU A 80 -29.24 20.18 -27.01
CA GLU A 80 -28.13 19.63 -27.79
C GLU A 80 -28.57 18.71 -28.95
N GLY A 81 -29.84 18.33 -29.02
CA GLY A 81 -30.36 17.39 -30.01
C GLY A 81 -29.93 15.92 -29.80
N ARG A 82 -29.63 15.52 -28.57
CA ARG A 82 -29.10 14.18 -28.22
C ARG A 82 -30.13 13.36 -27.43
N GLU A 83 -30.11 12.03 -27.55
CA GLU A 83 -31.06 11.14 -26.86
C GLU A 83 -30.74 10.89 -25.38
N SER A 84 -29.48 11.04 -24.97
CA SER A 84 -29.00 10.64 -23.64
C SER A 84 -27.75 11.41 -23.24
N LEU A 85 -27.46 11.39 -21.95
CA LEU A 85 -26.29 12.01 -21.34
C LEU A 85 -25.58 10.96 -20.49
N TYR A 86 -24.25 10.91 -20.54
CA TYR A 86 -23.47 9.88 -19.86
C TYR A 86 -22.45 10.52 -18.90
N LEU A 87 -22.17 9.85 -17.79
CA LEU A 87 -21.26 10.27 -16.71
C LEU A 87 -20.13 9.26 -16.55
N GLN A 88 -18.88 9.72 -16.52
CA GLN A 88 -17.72 8.94 -16.10
C GLN A 88 -17.10 9.57 -14.85
N LEU A 89 -16.83 8.76 -13.82
CA LEU A 89 -16.06 9.15 -12.65
C LEU A 89 -14.67 8.49 -12.70
N HIS A 90 -13.62 9.24 -12.38
CA HIS A 90 -12.25 8.77 -12.17
C HIS A 90 -11.61 7.92 -13.29
N GLY A 91 -12.14 8.02 -14.52
CA GLY A 91 -11.72 7.18 -15.65
C GLY A 91 -12.19 5.73 -15.58
N ASP A 92 -13.16 5.42 -14.71
CA ASP A 92 -13.82 4.12 -14.57
C ASP A 92 -15.00 4.00 -15.56
N LEU A 93 -16.10 3.32 -15.17
CA LEU A 93 -17.22 3.01 -16.03
C LEU A 93 -18.07 4.25 -16.36
N VAL A 94 -18.51 4.30 -17.62
CA VAL A 94 -19.43 5.32 -18.13
C VAL A 94 -20.87 4.87 -17.85
N ARG A 95 -21.60 5.60 -17.00
CA ARG A 95 -23.01 5.36 -16.65
C ARG A 95 -23.91 6.28 -17.48
N ARG A 96 -25.07 5.80 -17.96
CA ARG A 96 -26.12 6.71 -18.47
C ARG A 96 -26.78 7.46 -17.31
N LEU A 97 -26.99 8.76 -17.47
CA LEU A 97 -27.78 9.58 -16.55
C LEU A 97 -29.27 9.39 -16.84
N GLU A 98 -30.07 9.34 -15.78
CA GLU A 98 -31.53 9.33 -15.94
C GLU A 98 -32.03 10.76 -16.27
N PRO A 99 -33.16 10.91 -17.00
CA PRO A 99 -33.61 12.20 -17.52
C PRO A 99 -33.76 13.31 -16.47
N THR A 100 -34.08 12.94 -15.23
CA THR A 100 -34.28 13.84 -14.08
C THR A 100 -33.01 14.16 -13.30
N GLU A 101 -31.90 13.48 -13.54
CA GLU A 101 -30.63 13.79 -12.86
C GLU A 101 -30.09 15.15 -13.32
N ARG A 102 -29.42 15.88 -12.43
CA ARG A 102 -28.99 17.28 -12.61
C ARG A 102 -27.46 17.35 -12.79
N PRO A 103 -26.92 17.46 -14.01
CA PRO A 103 -25.49 17.29 -14.24
C PRO A 103 -24.59 18.27 -13.47
N LEU A 104 -24.98 19.54 -13.34
CA LEU A 104 -24.19 20.51 -12.56
C LEU A 104 -24.29 20.26 -11.04
N GLN A 105 -25.46 19.89 -10.52
CA GLN A 105 -25.59 19.51 -9.10
C GLN A 105 -24.71 18.29 -8.78
N ILE A 106 -24.60 17.31 -9.68
CA ILE A 106 -23.69 16.15 -9.51
C ILE A 106 -22.23 16.61 -9.37
N VAL A 107 -21.78 17.61 -10.13
CA VAL A 107 -20.43 18.18 -9.98
C VAL A 107 -20.27 18.90 -8.64
N TYR A 108 -21.29 19.65 -8.20
CA TYR A 108 -21.26 20.42 -6.96
C TYR A 108 -21.27 19.52 -5.71
N ASP A 109 -22.17 18.53 -5.68
CA ASP A 109 -22.20 17.45 -4.68
C ASP A 109 -20.84 16.75 -4.59
N TYR A 110 -20.24 16.44 -5.73
CA TYR A 110 -18.96 15.77 -5.83
C TYR A 110 -17.82 16.61 -5.26
N LEU A 111 -17.69 17.87 -5.66
CA LEU A 111 -16.68 18.80 -5.13
C LEU A 111 -16.85 19.04 -3.62
N SER A 112 -18.09 19.19 -3.16
CA SER A 112 -18.40 19.34 -1.73
C SER A 112 -18.02 18.09 -0.92
N ARG A 113 -18.33 16.89 -1.43
CA ARG A 113 -17.96 15.61 -0.79
C ARG A 113 -16.45 15.35 -0.78
N LEU A 114 -15.70 15.84 -1.77
CA LEU A 114 -14.23 15.83 -1.71
C LEU A 114 -13.68 16.74 -0.61
N GLY A 115 -14.36 17.86 -0.34
CA GLY A 115 -14.09 18.75 0.79
C GLY A 115 -14.05 20.24 0.49
N PHE A 116 -14.47 20.69 -0.70
CA PHE A 116 -14.62 22.12 -0.99
C PHE A 116 -15.86 22.67 -0.27
N ASP A 117 -15.66 23.59 0.68
CA ASP A 117 -16.73 24.08 1.56
C ASP A 117 -17.30 25.46 1.13
N ASP A 118 -16.61 26.20 0.25
CA ASP A 118 -17.07 27.49 -0.28
C ASP A 118 -17.83 27.34 -1.62
N PRO A 119 -19.09 27.80 -1.72
CA PRO A 119 -19.86 27.81 -2.98
C PRO A 119 -19.18 28.55 -4.14
N VAL A 120 -18.45 29.64 -3.89
CA VAL A 120 -17.75 30.37 -4.97
C VAL A 120 -16.62 29.50 -5.52
N ARG A 121 -15.82 28.88 -4.65
CA ARG A 121 -14.80 27.93 -5.08
C ARG A 121 -15.35 26.68 -5.76
N ILE A 122 -16.50 26.16 -5.32
CA ILE A 122 -17.18 25.05 -6.03
C ILE A 122 -17.53 25.48 -7.47
N GLN A 123 -18.05 26.70 -7.67
CA GLN A 123 -18.29 27.23 -9.02
C GLN A 123 -17.00 27.34 -9.83
N GLU A 124 -15.93 27.93 -9.27
CA GLU A 124 -14.64 28.05 -9.96
C GLU A 124 -14.08 26.70 -10.39
N GLU A 125 -14.03 25.71 -9.49
CA GLU A 125 -13.46 24.40 -9.77
C GLU A 125 -14.33 23.58 -10.74
N ALA A 126 -15.64 23.73 -10.70
CA ALA A 126 -16.56 23.16 -11.70
C ALA A 126 -16.32 23.76 -13.11
N THR A 127 -15.89 25.02 -13.20
CA THR A 127 -15.51 25.67 -14.48
C THR A 127 -14.07 25.38 -14.93
N ASN A 128 -13.32 24.56 -14.20
CA ASN A 128 -11.96 24.21 -14.57
C ASN A 128 -11.93 22.94 -15.46
N PRO A 129 -11.43 23.01 -16.71
CA PRO A 129 -11.44 21.87 -17.63
C PRO A 129 -10.57 20.69 -17.15
N ASP A 130 -9.63 20.93 -16.24
CA ASP A 130 -8.76 19.90 -15.67
C ASP A 130 -9.51 19.00 -14.67
N LEU A 131 -10.67 19.43 -14.15
CA LEU A 131 -11.59 18.56 -13.40
C LEU A 131 -12.07 17.36 -14.25
N GLY A 132 -11.95 17.47 -15.58
CA GLY A 132 -12.15 16.38 -16.55
C GLY A 132 -11.18 15.19 -16.43
N CYS A 133 -10.26 15.14 -15.46
CA CYS A 133 -9.59 13.89 -15.07
C CYS A 133 -10.40 13.06 -14.06
N MET A 134 -11.31 13.70 -13.33
CA MET A 134 -12.06 13.15 -12.19
C MET A 134 -13.54 12.94 -12.48
N ILE A 135 -14.16 13.84 -13.25
CA ILE A 135 -15.56 13.73 -13.67
C ILE A 135 -15.73 14.23 -15.10
N ARG A 136 -16.36 13.43 -15.96
CA ARG A 136 -16.68 13.77 -17.36
C ARG A 136 -18.14 13.51 -17.67
N PHE A 137 -18.69 14.36 -18.53
CA PHE A 137 -19.98 14.14 -19.16
C PHE A 137 -19.78 13.91 -20.65
N TYR A 138 -20.38 12.86 -21.19
CA TYR A 138 -20.36 12.57 -22.62
C TYR A 138 -21.76 12.77 -23.19
N GLY A 139 -21.86 13.45 -24.33
CA GLY A 139 -23.14 13.65 -25.04
C GLY A 139 -23.62 12.39 -25.76
N GLU A 140 -22.74 11.41 -25.95
CA GLU A 140 -22.99 10.13 -26.61
C GLU A 140 -22.19 9.04 -25.89
N LYS A 141 -22.49 7.76 -26.16
CA LYS A 141 -21.70 6.65 -25.60
C LYS A 141 -20.34 6.62 -26.32
N PRO A 142 -19.18 6.73 -25.64
CA PRO A 142 -17.92 7.00 -26.32
C PRO A 142 -17.50 5.88 -27.29
N CYS A 143 -17.19 6.17 -28.54
CA CYS A 143 -17.00 5.13 -29.57
C CYS A 143 -15.75 4.25 -29.35
N HIS A 144 -14.69 4.77 -28.72
CA HIS A 144 -13.57 3.91 -28.25
C HIS A 144 -13.97 2.97 -27.09
N MET A 145 -15.19 3.12 -26.58
CA MET A 145 -15.88 2.25 -25.64
C MET A 145 -17.14 1.62 -26.27
N ASP A 146 -17.24 1.52 -27.61
CA ASP A 146 -18.14 0.60 -28.31
C ASP A 146 -17.68 -0.83 -28.07
N ARG A 147 -17.92 -1.25 -26.84
CA ARG A 147 -17.36 -2.42 -26.20
C ARG A 147 -17.90 -3.74 -26.76
N LEU A 148 -18.96 -3.68 -27.56
CA LEU A 148 -19.33 -4.78 -28.44
C LEU A 148 -18.11 -5.26 -29.23
N ASP A 149 -17.29 -4.37 -29.78
CA ASP A 149 -16.10 -4.76 -30.57
C ASP A 149 -15.02 -5.50 -29.73
N ARG A 150 -15.06 -5.41 -28.39
CA ARG A 150 -14.21 -6.18 -27.45
C ARG A 150 -14.85 -7.49 -26.95
N ILE A 151 -16.17 -7.61 -27.05
CA ILE A 151 -17.01 -8.73 -26.56
C ILE A 151 -17.40 -9.68 -27.71
N LEU A 152 -17.51 -9.11 -28.91
CA LEU A 152 -18.16 -9.63 -30.09
C LEU A 152 -17.37 -9.16 -31.31
N LEU A 153 -16.80 -10.09 -32.07
CA LEU A 153 -16.23 -9.77 -33.37
C LEU A 153 -17.31 -9.98 -34.42
N SER A 154 -17.55 -9.01 -35.30
CA SER A 154 -18.51 -9.17 -36.39
C SER A 154 -18.03 -8.56 -37.69
N GLY A 155 -18.52 -9.09 -38.81
CA GLY A 155 -18.22 -8.56 -40.14
C GLY A 155 -18.83 -9.41 -41.25
N ILE A 156 -18.94 -8.83 -42.45
CA ILE A 156 -19.37 -9.56 -43.64
C ILE A 156 -18.13 -10.13 -44.31
N TYR A 157 -17.96 -11.45 -44.23
CA TYR A 157 -16.79 -12.15 -44.74
C TYR A 157 -17.15 -13.18 -45.79
N ASN A 158 -16.16 -13.61 -46.57
CA ASN A 158 -16.32 -14.73 -47.48
C ASN A 158 -16.28 -16.04 -46.69
N VAL A 159 -17.40 -16.77 -46.65
CA VAL A 159 -17.56 -17.99 -45.85
C VAL A 159 -17.83 -19.20 -46.73
N ARG A 160 -17.30 -20.37 -46.34
CA ARG A 160 -17.63 -21.69 -46.89
C ARG A 160 -17.88 -22.68 -45.76
N LYS A 161 -18.95 -23.46 -45.85
CA LYS A 161 -19.22 -24.60 -44.96
C LYS A 161 -18.54 -25.88 -45.46
N GLY A 162 -18.04 -26.71 -44.55
CA GLY A 162 -17.67 -28.11 -44.81
C GLY A 162 -16.28 -28.34 -45.44
N LYS A 163 -15.68 -29.48 -45.07
CA LYS A 163 -14.32 -29.88 -45.47
C LYS A 163 -14.18 -30.22 -46.97
N THR A 164 -15.25 -30.66 -47.62
CA THR A 164 -15.28 -30.99 -49.06
C THR A 164 -15.32 -29.73 -49.94
N GLN A 165 -14.62 -29.75 -51.09
CA GLN A 165 -14.51 -28.58 -51.99
C GLN A 165 -15.79 -28.24 -52.77
N LEU A 166 -16.87 -29.02 -52.63
CA LEU A 166 -18.12 -28.85 -53.36
C LEU A 166 -18.92 -27.60 -52.95
N HIS A 167 -18.70 -27.08 -51.74
CA HIS A 167 -19.39 -25.88 -51.27
C HIS A 167 -18.73 -24.61 -51.79
N LYS A 168 -19.49 -23.80 -52.54
CA LYS A 168 -19.07 -22.46 -52.96
C LYS A 168 -18.87 -21.55 -51.74
N TRP A 169 -17.91 -20.64 -51.87
CA TRP A 169 -17.79 -19.48 -50.96
C TRP A 169 -18.88 -18.47 -51.28
N ALA A 170 -19.39 -17.78 -50.25
CA ALA A 170 -20.30 -16.66 -50.39
C ALA A 170 -20.08 -15.65 -49.25
N GLU A 171 -20.36 -14.38 -49.50
CA GLU A 171 -20.41 -13.36 -48.46
C GLU A 171 -21.54 -13.67 -47.46
N ARG A 172 -21.22 -13.62 -46.17
CA ARG A 172 -22.14 -13.80 -45.04
C ARG A 172 -21.72 -12.91 -43.89
N LEU A 173 -22.70 -12.38 -43.15
CA LEU A 173 -22.42 -11.90 -41.80
C LEU A 173 -21.92 -13.07 -40.94
N VAL A 174 -20.78 -12.87 -40.30
CA VAL A 174 -20.19 -13.75 -39.28
C VAL A 174 -20.10 -12.96 -37.99
N VAL A 175 -20.43 -13.59 -36.86
CA VAL A 175 -20.31 -13.03 -35.52
C VAL A 175 -19.65 -14.07 -34.61
N LEU A 176 -18.62 -13.71 -33.88
CA LEU A 176 -18.09 -14.48 -32.75
C LEU A 176 -18.63 -13.83 -31.47
N CYS A 177 -19.43 -14.54 -30.68
CA CYS A 177 -20.01 -14.00 -29.43
C CYS A 177 -19.94 -15.04 -28.31
N GLY A 178 -19.27 -14.69 -27.21
CA GLY A 178 -18.96 -15.63 -26.13
C GLY A 178 -18.27 -16.87 -26.67
N THR A 179 -18.93 -18.01 -26.55
CA THR A 179 -18.45 -19.36 -26.89
C THR A 179 -18.76 -19.83 -28.32
N CYS A 180 -19.58 -19.09 -29.08
CA CYS A 180 -20.09 -19.52 -30.38
C CYS A 180 -19.66 -18.64 -31.56
N LEU A 181 -19.41 -19.28 -32.70
CA LEU A 181 -19.42 -18.66 -34.02
C LEU A 181 -20.83 -18.74 -34.62
N ILE A 182 -21.39 -17.60 -35.00
CA ILE A 182 -22.71 -17.44 -35.60
C ILE A 182 -22.52 -16.99 -37.06
N VAL A 183 -23.17 -17.66 -37.99
CA VAL A 183 -23.06 -17.40 -39.44
C VAL A 183 -24.45 -17.29 -40.05
N SER A 184 -24.77 -16.17 -40.69
CA SER A 184 -26.05 -15.99 -41.40
C SER A 184 -26.18 -16.94 -42.61
N SER A 185 -27.41 -17.31 -42.97
CA SER A 185 -27.70 -18.05 -44.21
C SER A 185 -27.65 -17.17 -45.47
N VAL A 186 -27.65 -15.84 -45.33
CA VAL A 186 -27.65 -14.82 -46.40
C VAL A 186 -26.68 -13.67 -46.04
N LYS A 187 -26.52 -12.65 -46.91
CA LYS A 187 -25.58 -11.54 -46.68
C LYS A 187 -26.00 -10.69 -45.48
N ASP A 188 -27.25 -10.24 -45.47
CA ASP A 188 -27.85 -9.43 -44.41
C ASP A 188 -28.52 -10.30 -43.33
N CYS A 189 -28.59 -9.82 -42.09
CA CYS A 189 -29.11 -10.60 -40.96
C CYS A 189 -30.64 -10.69 -40.91
N GLN A 190 -31.35 -9.63 -41.29
CA GLN A 190 -32.79 -9.42 -40.97
C GLN A 190 -33.75 -10.44 -41.61
N THR A 191 -33.29 -11.23 -42.59
CA THR A 191 -34.10 -12.28 -43.24
C THR A 191 -33.41 -13.65 -43.25
N GLY A 192 -32.33 -13.82 -42.48
CA GLY A 192 -31.49 -15.02 -42.51
C GLY A 192 -31.76 -16.00 -41.37
N LYS A 193 -31.59 -17.30 -41.64
CA LYS A 193 -31.45 -18.30 -40.58
C LYS A 193 -30.02 -18.27 -40.07
N MET A 194 -29.83 -18.05 -38.77
CA MET A 194 -28.51 -18.12 -38.16
C MET A 194 -28.08 -19.58 -37.97
N HIS A 195 -26.84 -19.89 -38.36
CA HIS A 195 -26.17 -21.14 -38.02
C HIS A 195 -25.22 -20.89 -36.85
N ILE A 196 -25.37 -21.63 -35.77
CA ILE A 196 -24.59 -21.49 -34.54
C ILE A 196 -23.61 -22.66 -34.45
N LEU A 197 -22.37 -22.37 -34.08
CA LEU A 197 -21.26 -23.32 -33.99
C LEU A 197 -20.50 -23.09 -32.66
N PRO A 198 -20.72 -23.93 -31.63
CA PRO A 198 -19.92 -23.90 -30.41
C PRO A 198 -18.45 -24.17 -30.70
N LEU A 199 -17.55 -23.37 -30.13
CA LEU A 199 -16.11 -23.46 -30.37
C LEU A 199 -15.33 -24.10 -29.21
N VAL A 200 -15.87 -24.11 -28.00
CA VAL A 200 -15.23 -24.69 -26.80
C VAL A 200 -14.87 -26.16 -27.02
N GLY A 201 -13.62 -26.54 -26.77
CA GLY A 201 -13.09 -27.88 -27.09
C GLY A 201 -12.98 -28.22 -28.59
N GLY A 202 -13.19 -27.24 -29.47
CA GLY A 202 -13.13 -27.36 -30.92
C GLY A 202 -11.71 -27.27 -31.49
N LYS A 203 -11.56 -26.76 -32.71
CA LYS A 203 -10.27 -26.43 -33.34
C LYS A 203 -10.35 -25.20 -34.23
N ILE A 204 -9.25 -24.42 -34.25
CA ILE A 204 -9.02 -23.35 -35.22
C ILE A 204 -7.71 -23.63 -35.95
N GLU A 205 -7.76 -23.60 -37.29
CA GLU A 205 -6.63 -23.94 -38.15
C GLU A 205 -6.46 -22.90 -39.27
N GLU A 206 -5.22 -22.54 -39.62
CA GLU A 206 -4.93 -21.69 -40.79
C GLU A 206 -5.18 -22.46 -42.10
N VAL A 207 -5.96 -21.89 -43.01
CA VAL A 207 -6.25 -22.48 -44.31
C VAL A 207 -5.11 -22.18 -45.29
N LYS A 208 -3.99 -22.92 -45.17
CA LYS A 208 -2.72 -22.79 -45.95
C LYS A 208 -2.82 -22.61 -47.48
N ARG A 209 -3.99 -22.78 -48.09
CA ARG A 209 -4.26 -22.57 -49.53
C ARG A 209 -4.96 -21.25 -49.86
N ARG A 210 -5.23 -20.38 -48.88
CA ARG A 210 -5.84 -19.05 -49.08
C ARG A 210 -5.31 -18.09 -48.01
N GLN A 211 -4.86 -16.90 -48.43
CA GLN A 211 -4.41 -15.87 -47.48
C GLN A 211 -5.53 -15.46 -46.51
N TYR A 212 -5.13 -15.06 -45.29
CA TYR A 212 -5.99 -14.51 -44.24
C TYR A 212 -7.29 -15.32 -44.04
N SER A 213 -7.16 -16.64 -43.90
CA SER A 213 -8.30 -17.56 -43.85
C SER A 213 -8.18 -18.55 -42.70
N LEU A 214 -9.21 -18.60 -41.84
CA LEU A 214 -9.31 -19.52 -40.69
C LEU A 214 -10.37 -20.60 -40.95
N ALA A 215 -10.12 -21.81 -40.44
CA ALA A 215 -11.10 -22.89 -40.33
C ALA A 215 -11.52 -23.05 -38.87
N PHE A 216 -12.78 -22.76 -38.57
CA PHE A 216 -13.39 -22.94 -37.25
C PHE A 216 -14.12 -24.29 -37.24
N SER A 217 -13.80 -25.17 -36.29
CA SER A 217 -14.45 -26.47 -36.12
C SER A 217 -14.98 -26.64 -34.71
N SER A 218 -16.21 -27.15 -34.57
CA SER A 218 -16.78 -27.54 -33.27
C SER A 218 -16.20 -28.87 -32.76
N ALA A 219 -16.38 -29.15 -31.46
CA ALA A 219 -16.01 -30.41 -30.85
C ALA A 219 -16.91 -31.60 -31.27
N GLY A 220 -16.46 -32.82 -30.97
CA GLY A 220 -17.27 -34.05 -31.02
C GLY A 220 -17.43 -34.74 -32.38
N ALA A 221 -18.10 -35.90 -32.38
CA ALA A 221 -18.19 -36.80 -33.53
C ALA A 221 -18.93 -36.22 -34.76
N GLN A 222 -19.77 -35.19 -34.58
CA GLN A 222 -20.46 -34.48 -35.66
C GLN A 222 -19.87 -33.07 -35.92
N ALA A 223 -18.57 -32.88 -35.63
CA ALA A 223 -17.84 -31.63 -35.80
C ALA A 223 -18.10 -30.95 -37.16
N GLN A 224 -18.82 -29.82 -37.14
CA GLN A 224 -19.02 -28.98 -38.30
C GLN A 224 -17.84 -28.02 -38.44
N THR A 225 -17.37 -27.81 -39.67
CA THR A 225 -16.29 -26.85 -39.98
C THR A 225 -16.83 -25.72 -40.85
N TYR A 226 -16.49 -24.48 -40.51
CA TYR A 226 -16.71 -23.27 -41.29
C TYR A 226 -15.37 -22.61 -41.61
N HIS A 227 -15.13 -22.30 -42.87
CA HIS A 227 -13.97 -21.54 -43.33
C HIS A 227 -14.37 -20.08 -43.56
N VAL A 228 -13.63 -19.14 -42.98
CA VAL A 228 -13.84 -17.69 -43.13
C VAL A 228 -12.58 -17.07 -43.72
N SER A 229 -12.75 -16.21 -44.73
CA SER A 229 -11.68 -15.43 -45.37
C SER A 229 -11.87 -13.95 -45.02
N PHE A 230 -10.89 -13.39 -44.33
CA PHE A 230 -10.81 -11.98 -43.95
C PHE A 230 -10.14 -11.16 -45.06
N GLU A 231 -10.30 -9.83 -45.05
CA GLU A 231 -9.66 -8.95 -46.04
C GLU A 231 -8.26 -8.52 -45.59
N THR A 232 -8.05 -8.34 -44.28
CA THR A 232 -6.79 -7.85 -43.72
C THR A 232 -6.11 -8.84 -42.77
N LEU A 233 -4.77 -8.72 -42.66
CA LEU A 233 -3.98 -9.46 -41.68
C LEU A 233 -4.38 -9.11 -40.23
N ALA A 234 -4.72 -7.84 -39.97
CA ALA A 234 -5.09 -7.35 -38.64
C ALA A 234 -6.40 -7.98 -38.15
N GLU A 235 -7.43 -8.06 -39.00
CA GLU A 235 -8.65 -8.81 -38.69
C GLU A 235 -8.36 -10.29 -38.46
N TYR A 236 -7.61 -10.92 -39.36
CA TYR A 236 -7.23 -12.33 -39.23
C TYR A 236 -6.56 -12.61 -37.87
N GLN A 237 -5.59 -11.78 -37.44
CA GLN A 237 -4.91 -11.90 -36.16
C GLN A 237 -5.83 -11.62 -34.96
N ARG A 238 -6.77 -10.67 -35.08
CA ARG A 238 -7.77 -10.35 -34.05
C ARG A 238 -8.76 -11.51 -33.84
N TRP A 239 -9.31 -12.04 -34.93
CA TRP A 239 -10.19 -13.22 -34.92
C TRP A 239 -9.46 -14.47 -34.47
N GLN A 240 -8.21 -14.69 -34.89
CA GLN A 240 -7.41 -15.84 -34.47
C GLN A 240 -7.17 -15.83 -32.96
N ARG A 241 -6.71 -14.71 -32.37
CA ARG A 241 -6.47 -14.63 -30.92
C ARG A 241 -7.74 -14.85 -30.10
N GLN A 242 -8.80 -14.10 -30.40
CA GLN A 242 -10.05 -14.17 -29.62
C GLN A 242 -10.67 -15.57 -29.70
N ALA A 243 -10.72 -16.18 -30.89
CA ALA A 243 -11.36 -17.47 -31.06
C ALA A 243 -10.48 -18.64 -30.56
N SER A 244 -9.15 -18.56 -30.66
CA SER A 244 -8.26 -19.55 -30.03
C SER A 244 -8.37 -19.55 -28.50
N LYS A 245 -8.57 -18.38 -27.88
CA LYS A 245 -8.87 -18.27 -26.44
C LYS A 245 -10.19 -18.96 -26.08
N VAL A 246 -11.21 -18.90 -26.94
CA VAL A 246 -12.48 -19.64 -26.74
C VAL A 246 -12.31 -21.14 -26.92
N VAL A 247 -11.58 -21.58 -27.96
CA VAL A 247 -11.35 -23.02 -28.23
C VAL A 247 -10.60 -23.72 -27.09
N SER A 248 -9.65 -23.04 -26.47
CA SER A 248 -8.83 -23.56 -25.36
C SER A 248 -9.54 -23.58 -24.00
N GLN A 249 -10.74 -23.01 -23.88
CA GLN A 249 -11.55 -23.15 -22.66
C GLN A 249 -11.92 -24.62 -22.41
N ARG A 250 -11.81 -25.06 -21.14
CA ARG A 250 -12.36 -26.35 -20.68
C ARG A 250 -13.83 -26.25 -20.23
N ILE A 251 -14.31 -25.04 -19.96
CA ILE A 251 -15.64 -24.72 -19.45
C ILE A 251 -16.14 -23.50 -20.21
N SER A 252 -17.38 -23.53 -20.71
CA SER A 252 -18.01 -22.44 -21.48
C SER A 252 -18.27 -21.21 -20.62
N THR A 253 -17.23 -20.37 -20.47
CA THR A 253 -17.15 -19.21 -19.59
C THR A 253 -17.10 -17.91 -20.39
N VAL A 254 -17.94 -16.92 -20.03
CA VAL A 254 -17.96 -15.60 -20.68
C VAL A 254 -17.82 -14.51 -19.62
N ASP A 255 -16.76 -13.71 -19.74
CA ASP A 255 -16.53 -12.55 -18.88
C ASP A 255 -16.92 -11.25 -19.59
N LEU A 256 -17.93 -10.58 -19.03
CA LEU A 256 -18.47 -9.28 -19.43
C LEU A 256 -18.43 -8.29 -18.26
N SER A 257 -17.50 -8.46 -17.31
CA SER A 257 -17.32 -7.53 -16.19
C SER A 257 -16.62 -6.23 -16.59
N CYS A 258 -16.97 -5.11 -15.94
CA CYS A 258 -16.36 -3.79 -16.18
C CYS A 258 -16.59 -3.24 -17.62
N TYR A 259 -17.73 -3.53 -18.26
CA TYR A 259 -18.04 -3.11 -19.63
C TYR A 259 -19.12 -2.00 -19.75
N SER A 260 -19.65 -1.44 -18.66
CA SER A 260 -20.78 -0.49 -18.70
C SER A 260 -21.97 -1.01 -19.53
N LEU A 261 -22.24 -2.30 -19.38
CA LEU A 261 -23.42 -2.93 -19.94
C LEU A 261 -24.66 -2.51 -19.14
N GLU A 262 -25.73 -2.22 -19.86
CA GLU A 262 -27.07 -2.00 -19.33
C GLU A 262 -27.98 -3.22 -19.59
N GLU A 263 -27.55 -4.07 -20.52
CA GLU A 263 -28.24 -5.22 -21.09
C GLU A 263 -27.19 -6.23 -21.55
N VAL A 264 -27.57 -7.51 -21.58
CA VAL A 264 -26.77 -8.61 -22.14
C VAL A 264 -26.87 -8.52 -23.66
N PRO A 265 -25.75 -8.49 -24.41
CA PRO A 265 -25.77 -8.41 -25.86
C PRO A 265 -26.66 -9.50 -26.48
N GLU A 266 -27.63 -9.13 -27.31
CA GLU A 266 -28.65 -10.08 -27.85
C GLU A 266 -28.04 -11.32 -28.51
N HIS A 267 -26.87 -11.16 -29.13
CA HIS A 267 -26.14 -12.22 -29.82
C HIS A 267 -25.64 -13.33 -28.87
N LEU A 268 -25.54 -13.06 -27.57
CA LEU A 268 -25.09 -14.04 -26.58
C LEU A 268 -26.14 -15.12 -26.31
N PHE A 269 -27.44 -14.80 -26.42
CA PHE A 269 -28.52 -15.77 -26.18
C PHE A 269 -28.60 -16.90 -27.21
N TYR A 270 -27.88 -16.79 -28.35
CA TYR A 270 -27.67 -17.89 -29.28
C TYR A 270 -26.70 -18.96 -28.73
N SER A 271 -25.81 -18.61 -27.80
CA SER A 271 -24.86 -19.52 -27.15
C SER A 271 -25.54 -20.29 -26.01
N GLN A 272 -26.13 -21.43 -26.36
CA GLN A 272 -26.83 -22.32 -25.42
C GLN A 272 -25.90 -23.21 -24.57
N ASP A 273 -24.58 -23.09 -24.75
CA ASP A 273 -23.57 -23.84 -23.99
C ASP A 273 -22.98 -23.06 -22.80
N ILE A 274 -23.30 -21.77 -22.63
CA ILE A 274 -22.73 -20.93 -21.56
C ILE A 274 -23.11 -21.50 -20.19
N THR A 275 -22.08 -21.80 -19.40
CA THR A 275 -22.19 -22.33 -18.03
C THR A 275 -21.78 -21.30 -16.99
N TYR A 276 -20.93 -20.33 -17.33
CA TYR A 276 -20.53 -19.25 -16.42
C TYR A 276 -20.60 -17.89 -17.12
N LEU A 277 -21.29 -16.93 -16.50
CA LEU A 277 -21.46 -15.57 -16.99
C LEU A 277 -21.08 -14.55 -15.91
N ASN A 278 -19.99 -13.81 -16.13
CA ASN A 278 -19.59 -12.71 -15.26
C ASN A 278 -20.08 -11.37 -15.83
N LEU A 279 -20.93 -10.68 -15.07
CA LEU A 279 -21.48 -9.35 -15.36
C LEU A 279 -21.14 -8.35 -14.22
N ARG A 280 -20.17 -8.66 -13.36
CA ARG A 280 -19.68 -7.79 -12.27
C ARG A 280 -19.38 -6.36 -12.76
N HIS A 281 -19.69 -5.36 -11.93
CA HIS A 281 -19.37 -3.95 -12.16
C HIS A 281 -19.85 -3.48 -13.55
N ASN A 282 -21.17 -3.29 -13.63
CA ASN A 282 -21.89 -2.82 -14.81
C ASN A 282 -23.10 -1.97 -14.33
N PHE A 283 -24.05 -1.66 -15.22
CA PHE A 283 -25.25 -0.88 -14.91
C PHE A 283 -26.52 -1.60 -15.41
N MET A 284 -26.55 -2.93 -15.22
CA MET A 284 -27.58 -3.82 -15.76
C MET A 284 -28.99 -3.43 -15.31
N GLN A 285 -29.93 -3.40 -16.25
CA GLN A 285 -31.32 -3.02 -16.01
C GLN A 285 -32.23 -4.25 -15.82
N LEU A 286 -33.29 -4.08 -15.02
CA LEU A 286 -34.22 -5.16 -14.66
C LEU A 286 -35.23 -5.45 -15.78
N GLU A 287 -35.89 -4.42 -16.31
CA GLU A 287 -37.05 -4.52 -17.20
C GLU A 287 -36.77 -3.88 -18.58
N ARG A 288 -35.98 -4.54 -19.43
CA ARG A 288 -35.76 -4.15 -20.85
C ARG A 288 -35.40 -5.38 -21.70
N PRO A 289 -35.54 -5.35 -23.04
CA PRO A 289 -34.95 -6.36 -23.90
C PRO A 289 -33.45 -6.51 -23.60
N GLY A 290 -32.99 -7.75 -23.31
CA GLY A 290 -31.62 -8.01 -22.87
C GLY A 290 -31.34 -7.70 -21.39
N GLY A 291 -32.33 -7.22 -20.64
CA GLY A 291 -32.27 -7.02 -19.19
C GLY A 291 -32.14 -8.35 -18.42
N LEU A 292 -32.02 -8.22 -17.09
CA LEU A 292 -31.84 -9.38 -16.20
C LEU A 292 -33.06 -10.31 -16.18
N ASP A 293 -34.24 -9.78 -16.48
CA ASP A 293 -35.47 -10.54 -16.75
C ASP A 293 -35.30 -11.61 -17.84
N THR A 294 -34.38 -11.43 -18.79
CA THR A 294 -34.17 -12.37 -19.91
C THR A 294 -33.14 -13.48 -19.66
N LEU A 295 -32.47 -13.52 -18.51
CA LEU A 295 -31.37 -14.48 -18.24
C LEU A 295 -31.80 -15.95 -18.24
N TYR A 296 -33.08 -16.26 -18.01
CA TYR A 296 -33.62 -17.63 -18.06
C TYR A 296 -33.49 -18.32 -19.44
N LYS A 297 -33.11 -17.56 -20.48
CA LYS A 297 -32.80 -18.10 -21.82
C LYS A 297 -31.50 -18.90 -21.88
N PHE A 298 -30.62 -18.80 -20.87
CA PHE A 298 -29.37 -19.58 -20.79
C PHE A 298 -29.63 -20.94 -20.13
N SER A 299 -30.00 -21.94 -20.94
CA SER A 299 -30.47 -23.25 -20.48
C SER A 299 -29.43 -24.14 -19.78
N GLN A 300 -28.16 -23.70 -19.67
CA GLN A 300 -27.06 -24.44 -19.03
C GLN A 300 -26.31 -23.61 -17.96
N LEU A 301 -26.81 -22.43 -17.58
CA LEU A 301 -26.10 -21.50 -16.72
C LEU A 301 -25.96 -22.04 -15.28
N LYS A 302 -24.71 -22.18 -14.81
CA LYS A 302 -24.34 -22.65 -13.48
C LYS A 302 -23.81 -21.53 -12.59
N GLY A 303 -22.90 -20.70 -13.10
CA GLY A 303 -22.34 -19.56 -12.39
C GLY A 303 -22.80 -18.22 -12.96
N LEU A 304 -23.30 -17.34 -12.10
CA LEU A 304 -23.73 -15.99 -12.45
C LEU A 304 -23.20 -14.96 -11.45
N ASN A 305 -22.40 -14.01 -11.92
CA ASN A 305 -21.90 -12.91 -11.10
C ASN A 305 -22.51 -11.58 -11.56
N LEU A 306 -23.38 -10.99 -10.72
CA LEU A 306 -24.05 -9.71 -10.91
C LEU A 306 -23.62 -8.66 -9.88
N SER A 307 -22.50 -8.88 -9.17
CA SER A 307 -22.02 -7.97 -8.13
C SER A 307 -21.73 -6.55 -8.67
N HIS A 308 -21.89 -5.53 -7.81
CA HIS A 308 -21.64 -4.12 -8.16
C HIS A 308 -22.48 -3.59 -9.36
N ASN A 309 -23.74 -4.01 -9.50
CA ASN A 309 -24.67 -3.52 -10.55
C ASN A 309 -25.72 -2.49 -10.07
N LYS A 310 -25.78 -2.21 -8.75
CA LYS A 310 -26.64 -1.16 -8.16
C LYS A 310 -28.14 -1.40 -8.35
N LEU A 311 -28.53 -2.67 -8.48
CA LEU A 311 -29.87 -3.11 -8.89
C LEU A 311 -31.01 -2.63 -7.97
N GLY A 312 -30.78 -2.54 -6.65
CA GLY A 312 -31.75 -2.09 -5.64
C GLY A 312 -32.91 -3.05 -5.36
N LEU A 313 -33.48 -3.68 -6.41
CA LEU A 313 -34.52 -4.70 -6.36
C LEU A 313 -34.02 -6.01 -6.96
N PHE A 314 -34.32 -7.13 -6.31
CA PHE A 314 -33.88 -8.44 -6.76
C PHE A 314 -34.57 -8.83 -8.09
N PRO A 315 -33.84 -9.30 -9.13
CA PRO A 315 -34.42 -9.75 -10.39
C PRO A 315 -35.12 -11.09 -10.22
N ILE A 316 -36.41 -11.09 -9.85
CA ILE A 316 -37.14 -12.28 -9.40
C ILE A 316 -37.16 -13.45 -10.41
N LEU A 317 -37.10 -13.17 -11.71
CA LEU A 317 -37.04 -14.18 -12.79
C LEU A 317 -35.71 -14.95 -12.83
N LEU A 318 -34.67 -14.49 -12.13
CA LEU A 318 -33.42 -15.24 -11.91
C LEU A 318 -33.68 -16.56 -11.16
N CYS A 319 -34.73 -16.60 -10.31
CA CYS A 319 -35.14 -17.80 -9.59
C CYS A 319 -35.70 -18.93 -10.48
N GLU A 320 -35.99 -18.66 -11.76
CA GLU A 320 -36.37 -19.69 -12.75
C GLU A 320 -35.14 -20.47 -13.28
N ILE A 321 -33.92 -19.98 -13.06
CA ILE A 321 -32.67 -20.59 -13.57
C ILE A 321 -32.22 -21.75 -12.66
N SER A 322 -33.00 -22.82 -12.66
CA SER A 322 -32.80 -24.02 -11.82
C SER A 322 -31.46 -24.74 -11.99
N THR A 323 -30.66 -24.39 -13.01
CA THR A 323 -29.31 -24.92 -13.24
C THR A 323 -28.21 -24.21 -12.44
N LEU A 324 -28.49 -23.07 -11.79
CA LEU A 324 -27.50 -22.31 -11.03
C LEU A 324 -26.92 -23.11 -9.85
N THR A 325 -25.59 -23.17 -9.78
CA THR A 325 -24.80 -23.65 -8.64
C THR A 325 -24.11 -22.51 -7.91
N GLU A 326 -23.83 -21.38 -8.57
CA GLU A 326 -23.11 -20.24 -8.00
C GLU A 326 -23.78 -18.92 -8.39
N LEU A 327 -24.13 -18.10 -7.39
CA LEU A 327 -24.79 -16.81 -7.59
C LEU A 327 -24.13 -15.73 -6.72
N ASN A 328 -23.47 -14.77 -7.35
CA ASN A 328 -22.90 -13.61 -6.68
C ASN A 328 -23.73 -12.35 -6.98
N LEU A 329 -24.29 -11.77 -5.91
CA LEU A 329 -25.21 -10.64 -5.90
C LEU A 329 -24.75 -9.52 -4.95
N SER A 330 -23.50 -9.57 -4.49
CA SER A 330 -22.92 -8.60 -3.53
C SER A 330 -22.90 -7.15 -4.07
N CYS A 331 -23.00 -6.17 -3.17
CA CYS A 331 -22.93 -4.73 -3.46
C CYS A 331 -23.97 -4.24 -4.49
N ASN A 332 -25.23 -4.69 -4.37
CA ASN A 332 -26.34 -4.28 -5.25
C ASN A 332 -27.38 -3.38 -4.57
N GLY A 333 -27.33 -3.21 -3.26
CA GLY A 333 -28.24 -2.36 -2.49
C GLY A 333 -29.59 -3.01 -2.16
N PHE A 334 -29.69 -4.34 -2.10
CA PHE A 334 -30.92 -5.03 -1.74
C PHE A 334 -31.29 -4.83 -0.26
N HIS A 335 -32.56 -4.54 0.01
CA HIS A 335 -33.12 -4.48 1.38
C HIS A 335 -33.74 -5.81 1.82
N ASP A 336 -34.32 -6.57 0.88
CA ASP A 336 -35.03 -7.83 1.11
C ASP A 336 -34.72 -8.83 -0.03
N LEU A 337 -35.06 -10.11 0.18
CA LEU A 337 -34.98 -11.17 -0.84
C LEU A 337 -36.34 -11.85 -1.03
N PRO A 338 -36.71 -12.24 -2.27
CA PRO A 338 -37.96 -12.95 -2.54
C PRO A 338 -37.90 -14.40 -2.06
N SER A 339 -39.03 -14.94 -1.58
CA SER A 339 -39.18 -16.35 -1.19
C SER A 339 -38.85 -17.34 -2.33
N GLN A 340 -39.02 -16.90 -3.58
CA GLN A 340 -38.64 -17.62 -4.79
C GLN A 340 -37.15 -18.01 -4.85
N ILE A 341 -36.26 -17.41 -4.03
CA ILE A 341 -34.86 -17.84 -3.94
C ILE A 341 -34.72 -19.33 -3.57
N GLY A 342 -35.69 -19.88 -2.82
CA GLY A 342 -35.77 -21.30 -2.47
C GLY A 342 -36.00 -22.26 -3.64
N ASN A 343 -36.27 -21.75 -4.85
CA ASN A 343 -36.43 -22.57 -6.07
C ASN A 343 -35.09 -23.02 -6.67
N LEU A 344 -33.96 -22.38 -6.30
CA LEU A 344 -32.64 -22.65 -6.87
C LEU A 344 -31.98 -23.90 -6.24
N LEU A 345 -32.64 -25.06 -6.30
CA LEU A 345 -32.29 -26.28 -5.55
C LEU A 345 -30.88 -26.86 -5.80
N ASN A 346 -30.18 -26.41 -6.85
CA ASN A 346 -28.80 -26.78 -7.15
C ASN A 346 -27.75 -25.78 -6.63
N LEU A 347 -28.16 -24.70 -5.97
CA LEU A 347 -27.28 -23.62 -5.53
C LEU A 347 -26.36 -24.09 -4.38
N GLN A 348 -25.06 -23.94 -4.61
CA GLN A 348 -23.97 -24.32 -3.71
C GLN A 348 -23.28 -23.08 -3.10
N THR A 349 -23.19 -21.99 -3.85
CA THR A 349 -22.63 -20.71 -3.38
C THR A 349 -23.59 -19.55 -3.62
N LEU A 350 -23.89 -18.77 -2.58
CA LEU A 350 -24.68 -17.54 -2.65
C LEU A 350 -23.95 -16.39 -1.93
N CYS A 351 -23.52 -15.37 -2.68
CA CYS A 351 -22.89 -14.16 -2.11
C CYS A 351 -23.84 -12.97 -2.17
N LEU A 352 -24.07 -12.34 -1.03
CA LEU A 352 -25.02 -11.23 -0.81
C LEU A 352 -24.39 -10.09 0.02
N ASP A 353 -23.07 -10.08 0.12
CA ASP A 353 -22.31 -9.15 0.96
C ASP A 353 -22.48 -7.69 0.51
N GLY A 354 -22.35 -6.73 1.42
CA GLY A 354 -22.44 -5.29 1.09
C GLY A 354 -23.82 -4.83 0.60
N ASN A 355 -24.89 -5.52 1.01
CA ASN A 355 -26.28 -5.11 0.78
C ASN A 355 -26.86 -4.48 2.09
N PHE A 356 -28.18 -4.28 2.15
CA PHE A 356 -28.90 -3.69 3.29
C PHE A 356 -29.85 -4.68 3.98
N LEU A 357 -29.64 -5.99 3.78
CA LEU A 357 -30.52 -7.06 4.29
C LEU A 357 -30.59 -7.05 5.82
N THR A 358 -31.79 -7.24 6.37
CA THR A 358 -32.03 -7.38 7.82
C THR A 358 -32.52 -8.77 8.22
N THR A 359 -33.15 -9.49 7.28
CA THR A 359 -33.69 -10.85 7.42
C THR A 359 -33.44 -11.67 6.15
N LEU A 360 -33.56 -13.00 6.24
CA LEU A 360 -33.57 -13.92 5.10
C LEU A 360 -34.93 -14.65 5.05
N PRO A 361 -35.49 -14.94 3.86
CA PRO A 361 -36.74 -15.68 3.74
C PRO A 361 -36.59 -17.14 4.19
N GLU A 362 -37.62 -17.71 4.80
CA GLU A 362 -37.57 -19.08 5.34
C GLU A 362 -37.33 -20.15 4.26
N GLU A 363 -37.80 -19.89 3.04
CA GLU A 363 -37.66 -20.75 1.87
C GLU A 363 -36.21 -20.89 1.40
N LEU A 364 -35.31 -20.00 1.81
CA LEU A 364 -33.87 -20.15 1.56
C LEU A 364 -33.33 -21.43 2.23
N GLY A 365 -33.96 -21.90 3.30
CA GLY A 365 -33.65 -23.19 3.94
C GLY A 365 -33.90 -24.43 3.06
N ASN A 366 -34.60 -24.28 1.93
CA ASN A 366 -34.80 -25.36 0.96
C ASN A 366 -33.53 -25.66 0.13
N LEU A 367 -32.52 -24.79 0.17
CA LEU A 367 -31.29 -24.91 -0.62
C LEU A 367 -30.30 -25.90 0.02
N GLN A 368 -30.67 -27.17 0.04
CA GLN A 368 -29.95 -28.26 0.73
C GLN A 368 -28.55 -28.58 0.13
N GLN A 369 -28.17 -27.98 -1.01
CA GLN A 369 -26.80 -28.05 -1.56
C GLN A 369 -25.91 -26.87 -1.13
N LEU A 370 -26.44 -25.85 -0.44
CA LEU A 370 -25.72 -24.61 -0.17
C LEU A 370 -24.58 -24.84 0.84
N SER A 371 -23.35 -24.72 0.37
CA SER A 371 -22.10 -24.90 1.13
C SER A 371 -21.37 -23.59 1.41
N SER A 372 -21.74 -22.50 0.73
CA SER A 372 -21.25 -21.15 1.00
C SER A 372 -22.39 -20.10 0.96
N LEU A 373 -22.50 -19.30 2.01
CA LEU A 373 -23.46 -18.20 2.14
C LEU A 373 -22.75 -16.95 2.70
N GLY A 374 -22.46 -15.98 1.83
CA GLY A 374 -21.87 -14.68 2.19
C GLY A 374 -22.96 -13.65 2.47
N ILE A 375 -23.04 -13.15 3.71
CA ILE A 375 -23.98 -12.09 4.14
C ILE A 375 -23.28 -11.00 4.97
N SER A 376 -21.98 -10.79 4.74
CA SER A 376 -21.18 -9.76 5.41
C SER A 376 -21.62 -8.35 5.01
N PHE A 377 -21.31 -7.35 5.83
CA PHE A 377 -21.60 -5.94 5.60
C PHE A 377 -23.07 -5.63 5.29
N ASN A 378 -24.00 -6.44 5.80
CA ASN A 378 -25.45 -6.22 5.74
C ASN A 378 -25.91 -5.48 7.02
N ASN A 379 -27.19 -5.61 7.40
CA ASN A 379 -27.80 -4.94 8.56
C ASN A 379 -28.39 -5.95 9.58
N PHE A 380 -27.89 -7.19 9.62
CA PHE A 380 -28.41 -8.23 10.51
C PHE A 380 -28.13 -7.91 11.99
N SER A 381 -29.16 -7.94 12.83
CA SER A 381 -29.07 -7.77 14.30
C SER A 381 -28.93 -9.08 15.08
N GLN A 382 -29.25 -10.20 14.44
CA GLN A 382 -29.20 -11.56 14.98
C GLN A 382 -28.78 -12.56 13.87
N ILE A 383 -28.25 -13.73 14.25
CA ILE A 383 -27.92 -14.79 13.29
C ILE A 383 -29.23 -15.38 12.76
N PRO A 384 -29.45 -15.46 11.43
CA PRO A 384 -30.70 -15.97 10.87
C PRO A 384 -30.95 -17.45 11.22
N GLU A 385 -32.15 -17.78 11.67
CA GLU A 385 -32.58 -19.16 11.98
C GLU A 385 -32.53 -20.09 10.75
N VAL A 386 -32.49 -19.52 9.54
CA VAL A 386 -32.30 -20.26 8.28
C VAL A 386 -31.02 -21.10 8.28
N TYR A 387 -29.95 -20.68 8.97
CA TYR A 387 -28.73 -21.49 9.11
C TYR A 387 -29.02 -22.86 9.76
N GLU A 388 -29.98 -22.97 10.69
CA GLU A 388 -30.35 -24.26 11.30
C GLU A 388 -30.92 -25.28 10.29
N LYS A 389 -31.42 -24.80 9.13
CA LYS A 389 -31.93 -25.63 8.03
C LYS A 389 -30.87 -25.99 6.99
N LEU A 390 -29.73 -25.29 6.94
CA LEU A 390 -28.73 -25.35 5.86
C LEU A 390 -27.52 -26.24 6.22
N THR A 391 -27.77 -27.54 6.37
CA THR A 391 -26.82 -28.51 6.96
C THR A 391 -25.52 -28.75 6.18
N MET A 392 -25.36 -28.19 4.98
CA MET A 392 -24.14 -28.26 4.16
C MET A 392 -23.17 -27.10 4.41
N LEU A 393 -23.59 -26.04 5.13
CA LEU A 393 -22.71 -24.97 5.58
C LEU A 393 -21.82 -25.46 6.73
N ASP A 394 -20.52 -25.14 6.71
CA ASP A 394 -19.62 -25.32 7.86
C ASP A 394 -19.15 -24.00 8.49
N ARG A 395 -19.65 -22.86 7.98
CA ARG A 395 -19.27 -21.50 8.38
C ARG A 395 -20.47 -20.57 8.53
N VAL A 396 -20.45 -19.75 9.58
CA VAL A 396 -21.24 -18.52 9.69
C VAL A 396 -20.28 -17.35 9.47
N VAL A 397 -20.41 -16.63 8.35
CA VAL A 397 -19.60 -15.46 8.03
C VAL A 397 -20.51 -14.24 7.92
N MET A 398 -20.52 -13.43 8.99
CA MET A 398 -21.40 -12.28 9.17
C MET A 398 -20.63 -11.02 9.57
N ALA A 399 -19.38 -10.88 9.13
CA ALA A 399 -18.54 -9.72 9.44
C ALA A 399 -19.23 -8.40 9.05
N GLY A 400 -19.08 -7.34 9.86
CA GLY A 400 -19.59 -6.01 9.55
C GLY A 400 -21.12 -5.82 9.59
N ASN A 401 -21.84 -6.69 10.31
CA ASN A 401 -23.27 -6.55 10.58
C ASN A 401 -23.53 -5.77 11.89
N CYS A 402 -24.77 -5.83 12.42
CA CYS A 402 -25.23 -5.08 13.59
C CYS A 402 -25.52 -5.96 14.82
N LEU A 403 -24.87 -7.12 14.93
CA LEU A 403 -25.04 -8.04 16.07
C LEU A 403 -24.59 -7.40 17.38
N GLU A 404 -25.47 -7.32 18.39
CA GLU A 404 -25.13 -6.81 19.74
C GLU A 404 -24.85 -7.90 20.78
N VAL A 405 -25.36 -9.12 20.55
CA VAL A 405 -25.33 -10.23 21.51
C VAL A 405 -24.76 -11.51 20.88
N LEU A 406 -23.74 -12.09 21.51
CA LEU A 406 -23.22 -13.41 21.15
C LEU A 406 -24.03 -14.50 21.86
N ASN A 407 -25.03 -15.07 21.19
CA ASN A 407 -25.86 -16.14 21.76
C ASN A 407 -25.26 -17.52 21.43
N LEU A 408 -24.62 -18.17 22.41
CA LEU A 408 -24.05 -19.51 22.24
C LEU A 408 -25.12 -20.61 22.14
N GLY A 409 -26.31 -20.39 22.70
CA GLY A 409 -27.44 -21.33 22.60
C GLY A 409 -28.00 -21.42 21.17
N VAL A 410 -28.00 -20.31 20.42
CA VAL A 410 -28.30 -20.28 18.98
C VAL A 410 -27.26 -21.08 18.20
N LEU A 411 -25.96 -20.81 18.43
CA LEU A 411 -24.87 -21.54 17.78
C LEU A 411 -24.83 -23.03 18.15
N ASN A 412 -25.38 -23.45 19.30
CA ASN A 412 -25.46 -24.85 19.71
C ASN A 412 -26.53 -25.66 18.95
N ARG A 413 -27.54 -25.00 18.37
CA ARG A 413 -28.52 -25.67 17.49
C ARG A 413 -27.94 -25.98 16.11
N MET A 414 -27.01 -25.15 15.64
CA MET A 414 -26.29 -25.31 14.37
C MET A 414 -25.11 -26.29 14.48
N ASN A 415 -25.38 -27.56 14.81
CA ASN A 415 -24.37 -28.60 15.06
C ASN A 415 -23.43 -28.94 13.88
N HIS A 416 -23.68 -28.40 12.69
CA HIS A 416 -22.85 -28.54 11.49
C HIS A 416 -21.77 -27.43 11.38
N ILE A 417 -21.96 -26.28 12.05
CA ILE A 417 -21.04 -25.14 11.98
C ILE A 417 -19.78 -25.38 12.80
N LYS A 418 -18.63 -25.09 12.17
CA LYS A 418 -17.28 -25.21 12.74
C LYS A 418 -16.56 -23.86 12.84
N HIS A 419 -16.82 -22.97 11.89
CA HIS A 419 -16.18 -21.66 11.77
C HIS A 419 -17.22 -20.55 11.99
N VAL A 420 -16.93 -19.59 12.86
CA VAL A 420 -17.83 -18.47 13.18
C VAL A 420 -17.05 -17.17 13.10
N ASP A 421 -17.31 -16.37 12.05
CA ASP A 421 -16.77 -15.01 11.88
C ASP A 421 -17.88 -13.98 12.09
N LEU A 422 -17.81 -13.27 13.21
CA LEU A 422 -18.70 -12.17 13.58
C LEU A 422 -17.90 -10.87 13.79
N ARG A 423 -16.79 -10.67 13.05
CA ARG A 423 -15.96 -9.47 13.13
C ARG A 423 -16.72 -8.18 12.87
N MET A 424 -16.18 -7.04 13.30
CA MET A 424 -16.65 -5.71 12.89
C MET A 424 -18.13 -5.40 13.25
N ASN A 425 -18.74 -6.20 14.13
CA ASN A 425 -20.11 -6.09 14.59
C ASN A 425 -20.21 -5.12 15.79
N HIS A 426 -21.23 -5.26 16.64
CA HIS A 426 -21.47 -4.42 17.81
C HIS A 426 -21.57 -5.25 19.10
N LEU A 427 -20.96 -6.44 19.14
CA LEU A 427 -21.11 -7.40 20.23
C LEU A 427 -20.62 -6.78 21.54
N LYS A 428 -21.53 -6.61 22.52
CA LYS A 428 -21.24 -6.06 23.88
C LYS A 428 -21.31 -7.15 24.94
N THR A 429 -22.24 -8.09 24.76
CA THR A 429 -22.64 -9.10 25.74
C THR A 429 -22.74 -10.47 25.11
N MET A 430 -22.61 -11.51 25.92
CA MET A 430 -22.72 -12.91 25.52
C MET A 430 -23.81 -13.60 26.37
N VAL A 431 -24.55 -14.53 25.76
CA VAL A 431 -25.60 -15.32 26.41
C VAL A 431 -25.26 -16.80 26.29
N ILE A 432 -25.24 -17.49 27.44
CA ILE A 432 -24.93 -18.92 27.57
C ILE A 432 -26.18 -19.65 28.04
N GLU A 433 -26.83 -20.38 27.15
CA GLU A 433 -28.05 -21.15 27.45
C GLU A 433 -27.87 -22.62 27.03
N ASN A 434 -28.24 -23.55 27.93
CA ASN A 434 -28.39 -24.99 27.69
C ASN A 434 -27.23 -25.67 26.91
N LEU A 435 -25.99 -25.41 27.32
CA LEU A 435 -24.82 -26.07 26.76
C LEU A 435 -24.46 -27.36 27.54
N GLU A 436 -24.93 -28.51 27.04
CA GLU A 436 -24.00 -29.64 26.97
C GLU A 436 -22.89 -29.21 25.99
N GLY A 437 -21.69 -28.93 26.51
CA GLY A 437 -20.67 -28.09 25.86
C GLY A 437 -20.48 -28.37 24.37
N ASN A 438 -20.61 -27.33 23.55
CA ASN A 438 -20.60 -27.40 22.08
C ASN A 438 -19.27 -28.02 21.58
N LYS A 439 -19.40 -29.09 20.79
CA LYS A 439 -18.28 -29.95 20.35
C LYS A 439 -17.91 -29.75 18.88
N HIS A 440 -18.55 -28.80 18.19
CA HIS A 440 -18.49 -28.66 16.74
C HIS A 440 -17.71 -27.41 16.30
N ILE A 441 -17.84 -26.30 17.04
CA ILE A 441 -17.10 -25.07 16.78
C ILE A 441 -15.61 -25.29 17.08
N THR A 442 -14.76 -25.05 16.08
CA THR A 442 -13.29 -25.13 16.16
C THR A 442 -12.61 -23.79 15.90
N HIS A 443 -13.25 -22.86 15.16
CA HIS A 443 -12.68 -21.54 14.85
C HIS A 443 -13.69 -20.44 15.16
N VAL A 444 -13.27 -19.43 15.92
CA VAL A 444 -14.09 -18.28 16.30
C VAL A 444 -13.32 -16.99 16.04
N ASP A 445 -13.95 -16.05 15.34
CA ASP A 445 -13.43 -14.70 15.12
C ASP A 445 -14.45 -13.64 15.58
N LEU A 446 -14.02 -12.85 16.55
CA LEU A 446 -14.76 -11.79 17.21
C LEU A 446 -14.01 -10.46 17.15
N ARG A 447 -12.98 -10.31 16.28
CA ARG A 447 -12.19 -9.06 16.18
C ARG A 447 -13.08 -7.85 15.89
N ASP A 448 -12.64 -6.67 16.32
CA ASP A 448 -13.30 -5.38 16.02
C ASP A 448 -14.74 -5.30 16.58
N ASN A 449 -14.93 -5.73 17.83
CA ASN A 449 -16.21 -5.70 18.55
C ASN A 449 -16.11 -4.87 19.84
N ARG A 450 -17.12 -4.95 20.72
CA ARG A 450 -17.25 -4.14 21.94
C ARG A 450 -17.33 -5.00 23.21
N LEU A 451 -16.84 -6.24 23.16
CA LEU A 451 -16.89 -7.19 24.27
C LEU A 451 -16.01 -6.70 25.42
N THR A 452 -16.52 -6.83 26.64
CA THR A 452 -15.84 -6.38 27.88
C THR A 452 -15.32 -7.53 28.74
N ASP A 453 -15.97 -8.70 28.66
CA ASP A 453 -15.59 -9.96 29.29
C ASP A 453 -16.00 -11.11 28.34
N LEU A 454 -15.26 -12.22 28.30
CA LEU A 454 -15.52 -13.33 27.38
C LEU A 454 -15.21 -14.69 28.02
N ASP A 455 -16.23 -15.55 28.14
CA ASP A 455 -16.11 -16.93 28.65
C ASP A 455 -16.57 -17.95 27.59
N LEU A 456 -15.61 -18.64 26.98
CA LEU A 456 -15.84 -19.75 26.04
C LEU A 456 -15.37 -21.09 26.63
N SER A 457 -15.32 -21.22 27.96
CA SER A 457 -14.99 -22.47 28.66
C SER A 457 -15.89 -23.65 28.25
N SER A 458 -17.11 -23.39 27.80
CA SER A 458 -18.05 -24.37 27.26
C SER A 458 -17.71 -24.87 25.84
N LEU A 459 -16.82 -24.20 25.09
CA LEU A 459 -16.44 -24.58 23.73
C LEU A 459 -15.24 -25.52 23.75
N CYS A 460 -15.46 -26.77 24.19
CA CYS A 460 -14.37 -27.73 24.41
C CYS A 460 -13.55 -28.03 23.14
N SER A 461 -14.16 -27.93 21.95
CA SER A 461 -13.51 -28.21 20.66
C SER A 461 -12.79 -27.01 20.02
N LEU A 462 -12.77 -25.83 20.66
CA LEU A 462 -12.17 -24.62 20.11
C LEU A 462 -10.65 -24.83 19.85
N GLU A 463 -10.23 -24.71 18.60
CA GLU A 463 -8.83 -24.84 18.15
C GLU A 463 -8.20 -23.47 17.91
N GLN A 464 -8.94 -22.50 17.38
CA GLN A 464 -8.46 -21.14 17.09
C GLN A 464 -9.45 -20.08 17.56
N LEU A 465 -8.93 -19.04 18.24
CA LEU A 465 -9.71 -17.87 18.65
C LEU A 465 -9.00 -16.57 18.26
N HIS A 466 -9.70 -15.73 17.51
CA HIS A 466 -9.35 -14.33 17.31
C HIS A 466 -10.35 -13.46 18.09
N CYS A 467 -9.88 -12.75 19.12
CA CYS A 467 -10.69 -11.87 19.96
C CYS A 467 -10.01 -10.51 20.23
N GLY A 468 -8.94 -10.20 19.50
CA GLY A 468 -8.26 -8.92 19.55
C GLY A 468 -9.14 -7.72 19.15
N ARG A 469 -8.68 -6.49 19.44
CA ARG A 469 -9.41 -5.24 19.17
C ARG A 469 -10.84 -5.25 19.74
N ASN A 470 -10.93 -5.57 21.03
CA ASN A 470 -12.14 -5.51 21.86
C ASN A 470 -11.84 -4.66 23.12
N GLN A 471 -12.62 -4.81 24.19
CA GLN A 471 -12.40 -4.13 25.47
C GLN A 471 -12.24 -5.12 26.63
N LEU A 472 -11.82 -6.36 26.33
CA LEU A 472 -11.80 -7.50 27.25
C LEU A 472 -10.90 -7.23 28.46
N ARG A 473 -11.43 -7.45 29.67
CA ARG A 473 -10.69 -7.39 30.95
C ARG A 473 -10.26 -8.76 31.44
N GLU A 474 -11.16 -9.72 31.28
CA GLU A 474 -10.97 -11.13 31.61
C GLU A 474 -11.41 -12.01 30.43
N LEU A 475 -10.61 -13.04 30.14
CA LEU A 475 -10.84 -14.00 29.06
C LEU A 475 -10.73 -15.41 29.63
N THR A 476 -11.80 -16.20 29.55
CA THR A 476 -11.85 -17.58 30.08
C THR A 476 -12.14 -18.58 28.97
N LEU A 477 -11.32 -19.63 28.85
CA LEU A 477 -11.33 -20.58 27.72
C LEU A 477 -11.15 -22.04 28.17
N SER A 478 -11.65 -22.96 27.35
CA SER A 478 -11.27 -24.37 27.40
C SER A 478 -9.90 -24.57 26.73
N GLY A 479 -9.00 -25.30 27.41
CA GLY A 479 -7.70 -25.68 26.84
C GLY A 479 -7.66 -27.05 26.16
N PHE A 480 -8.78 -27.77 26.02
CA PHE A 480 -8.78 -29.14 25.50
C PHE A 480 -8.22 -29.26 24.07
N SER A 481 -8.67 -28.40 23.16
CA SER A 481 -8.27 -28.44 21.73
C SER A 481 -7.47 -27.22 21.25
N LEU A 482 -7.29 -26.20 22.09
CA LEU A 482 -6.77 -24.88 21.71
C LEU A 482 -5.33 -24.97 21.13
N ARG A 483 -5.14 -24.41 19.93
CA ARG A 483 -3.88 -24.34 19.17
C ARG A 483 -3.36 -22.91 19.01
N THR A 484 -4.23 -21.96 18.70
CA THR A 484 -3.87 -20.56 18.50
C THR A 484 -4.82 -19.62 19.25
N LEU A 485 -4.26 -18.57 19.83
CA LEU A 485 -5.02 -17.51 20.50
C LEU A 485 -4.45 -16.14 20.12
N TYR A 486 -5.31 -15.29 19.55
CA TYR A 486 -5.00 -13.90 19.20
C TYR A 486 -5.94 -12.97 20.00
N ALA A 487 -5.44 -12.42 21.10
CA ALA A 487 -6.21 -11.59 22.04
C ALA A 487 -5.65 -10.15 22.17
N SER A 488 -4.85 -9.71 21.20
CA SER A 488 -4.14 -8.44 21.22
C SER A 488 -5.03 -7.19 21.12
N SER A 489 -4.50 -6.05 21.59
CA SER A 489 -5.24 -4.77 21.63
C SER A 489 -6.56 -4.91 22.40
N ASN A 490 -6.45 -5.27 23.67
CA ASN A 490 -7.55 -5.42 24.62
C ASN A 490 -7.19 -4.69 25.94
N ARG A 491 -7.82 -5.04 27.06
CA ARG A 491 -7.52 -4.52 28.40
C ARG A 491 -7.29 -5.66 29.40
N LEU A 492 -6.77 -6.80 28.92
CA LEU A 492 -6.71 -8.04 29.69
C LEU A 492 -5.79 -7.87 30.89
N THR A 493 -6.33 -8.22 32.06
CA THR A 493 -5.62 -8.33 33.33
C THR A 493 -5.56 -9.79 33.81
N ALA A 494 -6.48 -10.63 33.33
CA ALA A 494 -6.49 -12.06 33.55
C ALA A 494 -6.85 -12.82 32.27
N VAL A 495 -6.17 -13.95 32.03
CA VAL A 495 -6.50 -14.92 30.98
C VAL A 495 -6.51 -16.31 31.61
N ASN A 496 -7.68 -16.94 31.70
CA ASN A 496 -7.90 -18.21 32.36
C ASN A 496 -8.07 -19.30 31.30
N VAL A 497 -7.23 -20.34 31.30
CA VAL A 497 -7.40 -21.49 30.42
C VAL A 497 -7.36 -22.78 31.24
N TYR A 498 -8.43 -23.57 31.16
CA TYR A 498 -8.53 -24.85 31.88
C TYR A 498 -9.10 -25.95 30.99
N PRO A 499 -8.53 -27.17 30.98
CA PRO A 499 -7.21 -27.54 31.53
C PRO A 499 -6.07 -26.77 30.81
N VAL A 500 -4.83 -26.94 31.27
CA VAL A 500 -3.64 -26.36 30.61
C VAL A 500 -3.59 -26.82 29.14
N PRO A 501 -3.47 -25.90 28.16
CA PRO A 501 -3.67 -26.23 26.76
C PRO A 501 -2.48 -27.01 26.18
N SER A 502 -2.66 -28.31 25.95
CA SER A 502 -1.61 -29.22 25.51
C SER A 502 -1.29 -29.18 24.00
N LEU A 503 -2.09 -28.44 23.23
CA LEU A 503 -1.96 -28.29 21.77
C LEU A 503 -1.58 -26.87 21.31
N LEU A 504 -1.49 -25.91 22.24
CA LEU A 504 -1.22 -24.50 21.93
C LEU A 504 0.19 -24.33 21.38
N THR A 505 0.31 -23.75 20.18
CA THR A 505 1.57 -23.42 19.52
C THR A 505 1.79 -21.90 19.42
N PHE A 506 0.72 -21.11 19.27
CA PHE A 506 0.79 -19.66 19.10
C PHE A 506 -0.08 -18.94 20.13
N LEU A 507 0.50 -17.98 20.85
CA LEU A 507 -0.20 -17.17 21.84
C LEU A 507 0.21 -15.69 21.70
N ASP A 508 -0.73 -14.86 21.25
CA ASP A 508 -0.60 -13.41 21.20
C ASP A 508 -1.54 -12.76 22.24
N LEU A 509 -0.92 -12.15 23.25
CA LEU A 509 -1.54 -11.33 24.29
C LEU A 509 -1.00 -9.89 24.25
N SER A 510 -0.43 -9.45 23.12
CA SER A 510 0.22 -8.14 23.00
C SER A 510 -0.76 -6.97 23.20
N ARG A 511 -0.27 -5.79 23.59
CA ARG A 511 -1.09 -4.57 23.76
C ARG A 511 -2.27 -4.80 24.72
N ASN A 512 -1.93 -5.18 25.96
CA ASN A 512 -2.87 -5.48 27.05
C ASN A 512 -2.38 -4.87 28.38
N LEU A 513 -2.95 -5.28 29.52
CA LEU A 513 -2.67 -4.74 30.86
C LEU A 513 -2.16 -5.84 31.83
N LEU A 514 -1.45 -6.84 31.32
CA LEU A 514 -0.94 -7.95 32.13
C LEU A 514 0.28 -7.52 32.95
N GLU A 515 0.18 -7.68 34.28
CA GLU A 515 1.30 -7.47 35.22
C GLU A 515 2.24 -8.70 35.28
N CYS A 516 1.74 -9.89 34.94
CA CYS A 516 2.49 -11.15 34.89
C CYS A 516 2.08 -12.04 33.71
N VAL A 517 2.99 -12.91 33.25
CA VAL A 517 2.68 -13.95 32.24
C VAL A 517 1.79 -15.03 32.88
N PRO A 518 0.67 -15.47 32.26
CA PRO A 518 -0.22 -16.47 32.85
C PRO A 518 0.47 -17.80 33.17
N ASP A 519 0.20 -18.36 34.34
CA ASP A 519 0.89 -19.57 34.84
C ASP A 519 0.73 -20.79 33.93
N TRP A 520 -0.47 -20.99 33.35
CA TRP A 520 -0.73 -22.09 32.41
C TRP A 520 0.08 -21.96 31.11
N ALA A 521 0.47 -20.74 30.70
CA ALA A 521 1.31 -20.54 29.52
C ALA A 521 2.75 -21.02 29.77
N CYS A 522 3.20 -20.98 31.04
CA CYS A 522 4.45 -21.59 31.47
C CYS A 522 4.41 -23.14 31.52
N GLU A 523 3.22 -23.75 31.46
CA GLU A 523 3.02 -25.20 31.45
C GLU A 523 2.60 -25.76 30.06
N ALA A 524 2.37 -24.88 29.08
CA ALA A 524 1.95 -25.24 27.72
C ALA A 524 3.09 -25.90 26.92
N LYS A 525 3.17 -27.24 26.96
CA LYS A 525 4.27 -28.07 26.42
C LYS A 525 4.54 -28.01 24.90
N LYS A 526 3.78 -27.20 24.15
CA LYS A 526 3.91 -27.03 22.70
C LYS A 526 4.02 -25.57 22.27
N ILE A 527 4.03 -24.61 23.18
CA ILE A 527 4.07 -23.19 22.82
C ILE A 527 5.37 -22.89 22.06
N GLU A 528 5.23 -22.41 20.83
CA GLU A 528 6.33 -22.13 19.91
C GLU A 528 6.55 -20.62 19.76
N VAL A 529 5.46 -19.85 19.79
CA VAL A 529 5.43 -18.39 19.76
C VAL A 529 4.64 -17.87 20.97
N LEU A 530 5.27 -16.99 21.73
CA LEU A 530 4.62 -16.20 22.78
C LEU A 530 4.89 -14.72 22.54
N ASP A 531 3.83 -13.95 22.27
CA ASP A 531 3.85 -12.49 22.28
C ASP A 531 3.08 -11.96 23.50
N VAL A 532 3.81 -11.22 24.34
CA VAL A 532 3.32 -10.48 25.51
C VAL A 532 3.86 -9.05 25.50
N SER A 533 4.21 -8.53 24.32
CA SER A 533 4.71 -7.17 24.13
C SER A 533 3.64 -6.12 24.46
N TYR A 534 4.04 -4.89 24.76
CA TYR A 534 3.12 -3.80 25.13
C TYR A 534 2.18 -4.19 26.28
N ASN A 535 2.76 -4.64 27.40
CA ASN A 535 2.07 -4.99 28.64
C ASN A 535 2.77 -4.29 29.84
N LEU A 536 2.45 -4.70 31.07
CA LEU A 536 2.98 -4.11 32.31
C LEU A 536 3.93 -5.06 33.07
N LEU A 537 4.52 -6.04 32.37
CA LEU A 537 5.30 -7.12 32.98
C LEU A 537 6.55 -6.57 33.70
N THR A 538 6.67 -6.79 35.00
CA THR A 538 7.88 -6.45 35.79
C THR A 538 8.89 -7.58 35.90
N GLU A 539 8.43 -8.83 35.76
CA GLU A 539 9.26 -10.04 35.83
C GLU A 539 8.85 -11.10 34.81
N VAL A 540 9.78 -11.99 34.47
CA VAL A 540 9.57 -13.09 33.53
C VAL A 540 9.74 -14.42 34.28
N PRO A 541 8.71 -15.29 34.36
CA PRO A 541 8.82 -16.54 35.10
C PRO A 541 9.90 -17.47 34.51
N VAL A 542 10.83 -17.96 35.33
CA VAL A 542 11.92 -18.86 34.88
C VAL A 542 11.44 -20.11 34.15
N ARG A 543 10.19 -20.54 34.41
CA ARG A 543 9.52 -21.65 33.69
C ARG A 543 9.40 -21.39 32.18
N ILE A 544 9.09 -20.16 31.73
CA ILE A 544 8.93 -19.89 30.29
C ILE A 544 10.28 -19.95 29.57
N LEU A 545 11.34 -19.46 30.22
CA LEU A 545 12.74 -19.61 29.79
C LEU A 545 13.34 -21.00 30.11
N SER A 546 12.49 -21.98 30.44
CA SER A 546 12.82 -23.40 30.53
C SER A 546 11.97 -24.25 29.57
N SER A 547 11.19 -23.62 28.68
CA SER A 547 10.35 -24.33 27.71
C SER A 547 11.20 -25.01 26.62
N LEU A 548 10.90 -26.28 26.35
CA LEU A 548 11.54 -27.09 25.31
C LEU A 548 10.87 -26.98 23.93
N SER A 549 9.86 -26.11 23.76
CA SER A 549 9.18 -25.85 22.48
C SER A 549 9.30 -24.40 21.98
N LEU A 550 9.59 -23.45 22.88
CA LEU A 550 9.49 -22.01 22.59
C LEU A 550 10.61 -21.54 21.64
N ARG A 551 10.24 -21.12 20.42
CA ARG A 551 11.14 -20.60 19.38
C ARG A 551 11.16 -19.07 19.32
N LYS A 552 10.01 -18.41 19.45
CA LYS A 552 9.85 -16.95 19.40
C LYS A 552 9.26 -16.43 20.72
N LEU A 553 9.94 -15.48 21.36
CA LEU A 553 9.47 -14.81 22.58
C LEU A 553 9.57 -13.29 22.43
N MET A 554 8.42 -12.61 22.43
CA MET A 554 8.32 -11.15 22.33
C MET A 554 7.92 -10.57 23.69
N LEU A 555 8.85 -9.85 24.33
CA LEU A 555 8.70 -9.16 25.61
C LEU A 555 8.86 -7.63 25.47
N GLY A 556 8.96 -7.11 24.25
CA GLY A 556 9.17 -5.69 23.98
C GLY A 556 8.10 -4.77 24.61
N HIS A 557 8.47 -3.55 24.97
CA HIS A 557 7.58 -2.55 25.60
C HIS A 557 6.90 -3.07 26.88
N ASN A 558 7.72 -3.37 27.89
CA ASN A 558 7.29 -3.84 29.21
C ASN A 558 8.13 -3.13 30.31
N HIS A 559 8.11 -3.63 31.55
CA HIS A 559 8.80 -3.04 32.69
C HIS A 559 9.82 -4.02 33.33
N VAL A 560 10.33 -4.98 32.55
CA VAL A 560 11.21 -6.04 33.03
C VAL A 560 12.58 -5.46 33.39
N GLN A 561 12.97 -5.60 34.67
CA GLN A 561 14.24 -5.09 35.19
C GLN A 561 15.38 -6.11 35.10
N ASN A 562 15.06 -7.39 35.18
CA ASN A 562 16.02 -8.50 35.11
C ASN A 562 15.37 -9.71 34.43
N LEU A 563 16.15 -10.49 33.68
CA LEU A 563 15.76 -11.82 33.20
C LEU A 563 16.34 -12.90 34.13
N PRO A 564 15.62 -14.02 34.36
CA PRO A 564 16.16 -15.12 35.14
C PRO A 564 17.28 -15.85 34.38
N THR A 565 18.24 -16.41 35.12
CA THR A 565 19.37 -17.15 34.55
C THR A 565 18.92 -18.46 33.91
N LEU A 566 19.32 -18.68 32.64
CA LEU A 566 19.10 -19.96 31.96
C LEU A 566 19.94 -21.06 32.63
N VAL A 567 19.28 -22.17 33.02
CA VAL A 567 19.93 -23.34 33.64
C VAL A 567 20.22 -24.42 32.59
N GLU A 568 19.22 -24.73 31.77
CA GLU A 568 19.24 -25.74 30.72
C GLU A 568 19.34 -25.11 29.33
N HIS A 569 19.58 -25.91 28.29
CA HIS A 569 19.60 -25.43 26.91
C HIS A 569 18.17 -25.26 26.39
N ILE A 570 17.90 -24.13 25.74
CA ILE A 570 16.58 -23.80 25.19
C ILE A 570 16.63 -23.71 23.65
N PRO A 571 15.55 -24.07 22.94
CA PRO A 571 15.51 -24.06 21.49
C PRO A 571 15.29 -22.67 20.87
N LEU A 572 15.13 -21.64 21.71
CA LEU A 572 14.79 -20.26 21.37
C LEU A 572 15.63 -19.69 20.22
N GLU A 573 14.96 -19.22 19.16
CA GLU A 573 15.55 -18.66 17.95
C GLU A 573 15.43 -17.13 17.87
N VAL A 574 14.35 -16.58 18.43
CA VAL A 574 14.03 -15.14 18.41
C VAL A 574 13.67 -14.69 19.83
N LEU A 575 14.38 -13.66 20.32
CA LEU A 575 14.11 -13.01 21.60
C LEU A 575 14.06 -11.49 21.40
N ASP A 576 12.91 -10.88 21.66
CA ASP A 576 12.77 -9.42 21.74
C ASP A 576 12.52 -8.96 23.18
N LEU A 577 13.32 -7.97 23.59
CA LEU A 577 13.39 -7.39 24.93
C LEU A 577 13.36 -5.85 24.87
N GLN A 578 13.09 -5.25 23.70
CA GLN A 578 13.23 -3.80 23.53
C GLN A 578 12.30 -2.98 24.45
N HIS A 579 12.67 -1.74 24.77
CA HIS A 579 11.90 -0.85 25.64
C HIS A 579 11.50 -1.53 26.98
N ASN A 580 12.54 -1.93 27.72
CA ASN A 580 12.44 -2.51 29.06
C ASN A 580 13.45 -1.81 30.00
N ALA A 581 13.56 -2.27 31.25
CA ALA A 581 14.41 -1.68 32.28
C ALA A 581 15.68 -2.51 32.58
N LEU A 582 16.18 -3.30 31.60
CA LEU A 582 17.30 -4.20 31.81
C LEU A 582 18.62 -3.43 31.95
N THR A 583 19.33 -3.65 33.06
CA THR A 583 20.70 -3.15 33.28
C THR A 583 21.79 -4.13 32.82
N ARG A 584 21.43 -5.42 32.72
CA ARG A 584 22.29 -6.51 32.23
C ARG A 584 21.45 -7.64 31.63
N LEU A 585 22.07 -8.41 30.75
CA LEU A 585 21.56 -9.72 30.32
C LEU A 585 22.13 -10.84 31.23
N PRO A 586 21.49 -12.01 31.31
CA PRO A 586 22.00 -13.13 32.11
C PRO A 586 23.30 -13.72 31.57
N ASP A 587 24.24 -14.05 32.46
CA ASP A 587 25.57 -14.59 32.07
C ASP A 587 25.51 -15.91 31.31
N THR A 588 24.43 -16.67 31.48
CA THR A 588 24.20 -17.95 30.80
C THR A 588 23.42 -17.82 29.48
N LEU A 589 22.96 -16.62 29.08
CA LEU A 589 22.06 -16.43 27.94
C LEU A 589 22.59 -17.09 26.65
N PHE A 590 23.76 -16.64 26.17
CA PHE A 590 24.34 -17.12 24.91
C PHE A 590 24.95 -18.53 25.02
N SER A 591 25.40 -18.95 26.21
CA SER A 591 25.93 -20.30 26.43
C SER A 591 24.85 -21.37 26.55
N LYS A 592 23.57 -20.98 26.67
CA LYS A 592 22.42 -21.88 26.77
C LYS A 592 21.45 -21.81 25.60
N ALA A 593 21.11 -20.60 25.14
CA ALA A 593 20.28 -20.38 23.95
C ALA A 593 21.11 -20.50 22.66
N LEU A 594 21.67 -21.68 22.40
CA LEU A 594 22.58 -21.91 21.26
C LEU A 594 21.90 -21.71 19.89
N ASN A 595 20.58 -21.89 19.84
CA ASN A 595 19.77 -21.68 18.64
C ASN A 595 19.45 -20.21 18.34
N LEU A 596 19.75 -19.28 19.26
CA LEU A 596 19.33 -17.88 19.17
C LEU A 596 19.94 -17.22 17.93
N ARG A 597 19.10 -16.79 16.98
CA ARG A 597 19.49 -16.12 15.73
C ARG A 597 19.21 -14.63 15.76
N TYR A 598 18.13 -14.21 16.42
CA TYR A 598 17.70 -12.83 16.59
C TYR A 598 17.66 -12.47 18.07
N LEU A 599 18.35 -11.40 18.45
CA LEU A 599 18.22 -10.74 19.74
C LEU A 599 18.03 -9.23 19.53
N ASN A 600 16.93 -8.68 20.04
CA ASN A 600 16.77 -7.25 20.21
C ASN A 600 16.67 -6.92 21.70
N ALA A 601 17.58 -6.09 22.18
CA ALA A 601 17.59 -5.52 23.53
C ALA A 601 17.90 -4.02 23.47
N SER A 602 17.43 -3.35 22.41
CA SER A 602 17.50 -1.90 22.25
C SER A 602 16.60 -1.17 23.27
N ALA A 603 16.80 0.13 23.48
CA ALA A 603 16.03 0.92 24.46
C ALA A 603 15.99 0.29 25.86
N ASN A 604 17.17 0.01 26.42
CA ASN A 604 17.37 -0.54 27.75
C ASN A 604 18.51 0.25 28.44
N SER A 605 19.02 -0.23 29.58
CA SER A 605 20.13 0.38 30.32
C SER A 605 21.35 -0.53 30.40
N LEU A 606 21.63 -1.31 29.35
CA LEU A 606 22.72 -2.29 29.33
C LEU A 606 24.09 -1.61 29.37
N GLU A 607 24.87 -1.87 30.42
CA GLU A 607 26.27 -1.41 30.54
C GLU A 607 27.28 -2.38 29.91
N SER A 608 26.92 -3.67 29.80
CA SER A 608 27.80 -4.73 29.31
C SER A 608 27.02 -5.92 28.70
N LEU A 609 27.74 -6.82 28.02
CA LEU A 609 27.20 -8.02 27.38
C LEU A 609 27.85 -9.29 27.98
N PRO A 610 27.09 -10.38 28.19
CA PRO A 610 27.61 -11.65 28.71
C PRO A 610 28.40 -12.42 27.63
N SER A 611 29.39 -13.21 28.04
CA SER A 611 30.24 -13.97 27.11
C SER A 611 29.50 -15.13 26.43
N ALA A 612 29.56 -15.23 25.10
CA ALA A 612 29.21 -16.44 24.37
C ALA A 612 30.21 -17.60 24.60
N CYS A 613 31.46 -17.27 24.95
CA CYS A 613 32.54 -18.24 25.10
C CYS A 613 32.76 -18.58 26.58
N THR A 614 32.64 -19.87 26.93
CA THR A 614 33.16 -20.46 28.17
C THR A 614 34.45 -21.27 27.93
N GLY A 615 35.00 -21.21 26.71
CA GLY A 615 36.19 -21.93 26.23
C GLY A 615 36.73 -21.28 24.96
N GLU A 616 37.57 -22.00 24.21
CA GLU A 616 38.25 -21.45 23.01
C GLU A 616 37.37 -21.41 21.75
N GLU A 617 36.36 -22.27 21.65
CA GLU A 617 35.40 -22.32 20.53
C GLU A 617 34.01 -21.82 20.97
N SER A 618 33.31 -21.15 20.06
CA SER A 618 31.95 -20.63 20.29
C SER A 618 30.92 -21.41 19.47
N LEU A 619 29.80 -21.75 20.12
CA LEU A 619 28.66 -22.44 19.51
C LEU A 619 27.49 -21.48 19.18
N SER A 620 27.74 -20.17 19.19
CA SER A 620 26.70 -19.15 18.94
C SER A 620 26.21 -19.14 17.49
N MET A 621 24.91 -19.35 17.29
CA MET A 621 24.22 -19.17 16.00
C MET A 621 23.65 -17.76 15.78
N LEU A 622 23.94 -16.79 16.66
CA LEU A 622 23.42 -15.41 16.60
C LEU A 622 23.82 -14.70 15.29
N GLN A 623 22.83 -14.17 14.58
CA GLN A 623 22.99 -13.48 13.29
C GLN A 623 22.58 -12.00 13.35
N LEU A 624 21.48 -11.70 14.04
CA LEU A 624 20.88 -10.36 14.14
C LEU A 624 20.94 -9.92 15.61
N LEU A 625 21.66 -8.83 15.88
CA LEU A 625 21.86 -8.28 17.23
C LEU A 625 21.61 -6.78 17.27
N TYR A 626 20.52 -6.38 17.93
CA TYR A 626 20.13 -4.98 18.12
C TYR A 626 20.29 -4.57 19.59
N LEU A 627 21.12 -3.55 19.82
CA LEU A 627 21.55 -3.05 21.13
C LEU A 627 21.53 -1.51 21.18
N THR A 628 20.74 -0.88 20.31
CA THR A 628 20.70 0.58 20.15
C THR A 628 20.05 1.27 21.34
N ASN A 629 20.50 2.48 21.69
CA ASN A 629 19.97 3.26 22.82
C ASN A 629 20.16 2.50 24.16
N ASN A 630 21.43 2.33 24.55
CA ASN A 630 21.91 1.64 25.75
C ASN A 630 23.15 2.38 26.32
N LEU A 631 23.80 1.83 27.35
CA LEU A 631 24.95 2.42 28.03
C LEU A 631 26.28 1.70 27.72
N LEU A 632 26.36 0.97 26.60
CA LEU A 632 27.51 0.12 26.27
C LEU A 632 28.76 0.96 26.00
N THR A 633 29.91 0.47 26.47
CA THR A 633 31.25 1.02 26.22
C THR A 633 32.10 0.03 25.43
N ASP A 634 33.29 0.43 24.98
CA ASP A 634 34.28 -0.38 24.24
C ASP A 634 34.52 -1.80 24.84
N GLN A 635 34.25 -1.98 26.14
CA GLN A 635 34.32 -3.26 26.85
C GLN A 635 33.34 -4.34 26.33
N CYS A 636 32.27 -3.97 25.62
CA CYS A 636 31.37 -4.94 25.00
C CYS A 636 31.97 -5.56 23.71
N ILE A 637 32.90 -4.87 23.04
CA ILE A 637 33.39 -5.26 21.71
C ILE A 637 34.22 -6.57 21.73
N PRO A 638 35.06 -6.85 22.76
CA PRO A 638 35.71 -8.15 22.91
C PRO A 638 34.74 -9.34 23.00
N VAL A 639 33.51 -9.15 23.49
CA VAL A 639 32.48 -10.18 23.62
C VAL A 639 31.81 -10.47 22.28
N LEU A 640 31.55 -9.45 21.46
CA LEU A 640 30.92 -9.58 20.14
C LEU A 640 31.65 -10.56 19.21
N VAL A 641 32.98 -10.66 19.37
CA VAL A 641 33.85 -11.60 18.62
C VAL A 641 33.55 -13.08 18.90
N GLY A 642 32.81 -13.40 19.97
CA GLY A 642 32.27 -14.74 20.20
C GLY A 642 31.15 -15.13 19.22
N HIS A 643 30.52 -14.18 18.54
CA HIS A 643 29.39 -14.41 17.65
C HIS A 643 29.83 -14.35 16.17
N LEU A 644 30.62 -15.34 15.74
CA LEU A 644 31.21 -15.39 14.39
C LEU A 644 30.18 -15.44 13.23
N HIS A 645 28.91 -15.72 13.53
CA HIS A 645 27.81 -15.75 12.57
C HIS A 645 27.01 -14.44 12.47
N LEU A 646 27.43 -13.36 13.17
CA LEU A 646 26.77 -12.07 13.07
C LEU A 646 26.77 -11.53 11.63
N ARG A 647 25.56 -11.23 11.15
CA ARG A 647 25.25 -10.60 9.86
C ARG A 647 24.79 -9.16 10.06
N ILE A 648 24.00 -8.87 11.09
CA ILE A 648 23.48 -7.53 11.38
C ILE A 648 23.82 -7.16 12.84
N LEU A 649 24.47 -6.01 13.02
CA LEU A 649 24.89 -5.50 14.33
C LEU A 649 24.56 -4.01 14.49
N HIS A 650 23.62 -3.67 15.37
CA HIS A 650 23.25 -2.28 15.69
C HIS A 650 23.67 -1.94 17.12
N LEU A 651 24.60 -1.01 17.23
CA LEU A 651 25.16 -0.46 18.49
C LEU A 651 24.95 1.07 18.56
N ALA A 652 23.95 1.60 17.86
CA ALA A 652 23.75 3.03 17.74
C ALA A 652 23.34 3.67 19.07
N ASN A 653 23.65 4.96 19.27
CA ASN A 653 23.34 5.70 20.50
C ASN A 653 23.82 4.98 21.77
N ASN A 654 25.12 4.68 21.83
CA ASN A 654 25.82 4.09 22.98
C ASN A 654 26.99 5.02 23.40
N GLN A 655 27.96 4.51 24.17
CA GLN A 655 29.12 5.28 24.68
C GLN A 655 30.46 4.80 24.11
N LEU A 656 30.47 4.22 22.90
CA LEU A 656 31.69 3.71 22.26
C LEU A 656 32.63 4.85 21.84
N GLN A 657 33.91 4.76 22.21
CA GLN A 657 34.97 5.71 21.84
C GLN A 657 35.92 5.13 20.80
N THR A 658 36.14 3.81 20.82
CA THR A 658 36.94 3.09 19.82
C THR A 658 36.30 1.75 19.45
N PHE A 659 36.56 1.29 18.22
CA PHE A 659 36.34 -0.10 17.84
C PHE A 659 37.71 -0.74 17.58
N PRO A 660 38.17 -1.72 18.39
CA PRO A 660 39.50 -2.29 18.18
C PRO A 660 39.64 -3.10 16.88
N ALA A 661 40.68 -2.81 16.09
CA ALA A 661 40.95 -3.44 14.80
C ALA A 661 41.08 -4.98 14.88
N SER A 662 41.71 -5.49 15.95
CA SER A 662 41.89 -6.92 16.25
C SER A 662 40.63 -7.64 16.75
N LYS A 663 39.48 -6.96 16.68
CA LYS A 663 38.15 -7.49 16.98
C LYS A 663 37.24 -7.41 15.75
N LEU A 664 37.20 -6.25 15.08
CA LEU A 664 36.41 -6.06 13.85
C LEU A 664 36.83 -7.04 12.75
N ASN A 665 38.13 -7.35 12.64
CA ASN A 665 38.65 -8.29 11.65
C ASN A 665 38.13 -9.74 11.78
N LYS A 666 37.47 -10.11 12.88
CA LYS A 666 36.90 -11.45 13.07
C LYS A 666 35.42 -11.56 12.68
N LEU A 667 34.73 -10.44 12.45
CA LEU A 667 33.32 -10.41 12.08
C LEU A 667 33.14 -10.54 10.56
N GLU A 668 33.79 -11.54 9.94
CA GLU A 668 33.86 -11.68 8.48
C GLU A 668 32.50 -11.93 7.79
N GLN A 669 31.49 -12.39 8.55
CA GLN A 669 30.13 -12.64 8.05
C GLN A 669 29.23 -11.40 8.06
N LEU A 670 29.71 -10.26 8.56
CA LEU A 670 28.91 -9.06 8.76
C LEU A 670 28.47 -8.44 7.43
N GLU A 671 27.17 -8.18 7.33
CA GLU A 671 26.41 -7.69 6.17
C GLU A 671 25.90 -6.26 6.42
N GLU A 672 25.46 -5.94 7.64
CA GLU A 672 25.06 -4.62 8.09
C GLU A 672 25.67 -4.24 9.45
N LEU A 673 26.19 -3.01 9.56
CA LEU A 673 26.79 -2.46 10.77
C LEU A 673 26.30 -1.03 11.02
N ASN A 674 25.60 -0.81 12.15
CA ASN A 674 25.21 0.52 12.60
C ASN A 674 25.94 0.90 13.92
N LEU A 675 26.79 1.92 13.84
CA LEU A 675 27.63 2.49 14.91
C LEU A 675 27.29 3.97 15.19
N SER A 676 26.20 4.49 14.63
CA SER A 676 25.86 5.91 14.70
C SER A 676 25.59 6.44 16.12
N GLY A 677 25.72 7.75 16.34
CA GLY A 677 25.43 8.37 17.65
C GLY A 677 26.37 7.92 18.77
N ASN A 678 27.62 7.58 18.45
CA ASN A 678 28.68 7.21 19.40
C ASN A 678 29.77 8.31 19.42
N LYS A 679 30.95 8.02 19.99
CA LYS A 679 32.09 8.94 20.12
C LYS A 679 33.33 8.42 19.35
N LEU A 680 33.11 7.66 18.28
CA LEU A 680 34.18 7.04 17.50
C LEU A 680 34.96 8.10 16.73
N LYS A 681 36.29 8.09 16.88
CA LYS A 681 37.20 8.99 16.13
C LYS A 681 37.64 8.45 14.77
N THR A 682 37.49 7.15 14.56
CA THR A 682 37.87 6.44 13.33
C THR A 682 37.20 5.06 13.32
N ILE A 683 36.94 4.53 12.12
CA ILE A 683 36.58 3.13 11.91
C ILE A 683 37.85 2.42 11.39
N PRO A 684 38.30 1.32 12.02
CA PRO A 684 39.53 0.65 11.60
C PRO A 684 39.53 0.20 10.14
N THR A 685 40.66 0.37 9.46
CA THR A 685 40.92 -0.15 8.10
C THR A 685 40.65 -1.66 7.97
N THR A 686 40.79 -2.42 9.06
CA THR A 686 40.41 -3.84 9.12
C THR A 686 38.94 -4.14 8.83
N ILE A 687 38.06 -3.13 8.71
CA ILE A 687 36.70 -3.27 8.16
C ILE A 687 36.71 -3.89 6.75
N ALA A 688 37.78 -3.71 5.98
CA ALA A 688 37.98 -4.35 4.66
C ALA A 688 37.94 -5.90 4.71
N ASN A 689 38.07 -6.53 5.89
CA ASN A 689 37.90 -7.98 6.07
C ASN A 689 36.42 -8.41 6.14
N CYS A 690 35.49 -7.49 6.42
CA CYS A 690 34.05 -7.75 6.47
C CYS A 690 33.48 -7.81 5.04
N LYS A 691 33.93 -8.78 4.24
CA LYS A 691 33.75 -8.82 2.77
C LYS A 691 32.29 -8.91 2.29
N ARG A 692 31.34 -9.16 3.20
CA ARG A 692 29.90 -9.14 2.91
C ARG A 692 29.19 -7.84 3.27
N LEU A 693 29.89 -6.89 3.89
CA LEU A 693 29.29 -5.66 4.40
C LEU A 693 28.72 -4.84 3.23
N HIS A 694 27.39 -4.80 3.16
CA HIS A 694 26.64 -4.02 2.17
C HIS A 694 26.15 -2.69 2.73
N THR A 695 25.93 -2.61 4.05
CA THR A 695 25.43 -1.41 4.72
C THR A 695 26.35 -1.02 5.88
N LEU A 696 26.86 0.21 5.85
CA LEU A 696 27.55 0.84 6.97
C LEU A 696 26.87 2.17 7.34
N VAL A 697 26.42 2.27 8.60
CA VAL A 697 25.83 3.48 9.16
C VAL A 697 26.66 3.92 10.36
N ALA A 698 27.35 5.06 10.27
CA ALA A 698 28.15 5.60 11.37
C ALA A 698 28.02 7.13 11.50
N HIS A 699 26.86 7.66 11.13
CA HIS A 699 26.55 9.08 11.28
C HIS A 699 26.67 9.56 12.73
N SER A 700 26.81 10.88 12.94
CA SER A 700 26.81 11.49 14.29
C SER A 700 27.86 10.86 15.22
N ASN A 701 29.11 10.83 14.76
CA ASN A 701 30.31 10.43 15.51
C ASN A 701 31.37 11.54 15.40
N ASN A 702 32.63 11.27 15.76
CA ASN A 702 33.75 12.19 15.60
C ASN A 702 34.78 11.67 14.56
N ILE A 703 34.31 10.99 13.51
CA ILE A 703 35.18 10.33 12.54
C ILE A 703 35.86 11.41 11.68
N SER A 704 37.17 11.59 11.86
CA SER A 704 37.96 12.57 11.10
C SER A 704 38.75 11.96 9.93
N ILE A 705 38.77 10.63 9.81
CA ILE A 705 39.48 9.89 8.76
C ILE A 705 38.48 8.96 8.06
N PHE A 706 38.34 9.12 6.74
CA PHE A 706 37.49 8.27 5.93
C PHE A 706 38.01 6.82 5.91
N PRO A 707 37.18 5.78 6.19
CA PRO A 707 37.65 4.40 6.30
C PRO A 707 37.81 3.70 4.93
N GLU A 708 38.60 2.61 4.88
CA GLU A 708 38.91 1.85 3.66
C GLU A 708 37.74 0.98 3.11
N ILE A 709 36.50 1.42 3.29
CA ILE A 709 35.28 0.72 2.88
C ILE A 709 35.06 0.68 1.36
N LEU A 710 35.65 1.60 0.60
CA LEU A 710 35.54 1.63 -0.86
C LEU A 710 36.30 0.47 -1.55
N GLN A 711 36.99 -0.38 -0.78
CA GLN A 711 37.61 -1.62 -1.28
C GLN A 711 36.69 -2.86 -1.10
N LEU A 712 35.54 -2.72 -0.43
CA LEU A 712 34.62 -3.83 -0.16
C LEU A 712 33.80 -4.18 -1.40
N PRO A 713 33.69 -5.47 -1.79
CA PRO A 713 33.06 -5.87 -3.05
C PRO A 713 31.52 -5.80 -3.02
N GLN A 714 30.90 -5.82 -1.83
CA GLN A 714 29.44 -5.86 -1.67
C GLN A 714 28.82 -4.57 -1.11
N ILE A 715 29.64 -3.53 -0.85
CA ILE A 715 29.18 -2.27 -0.27
C ILE A 715 28.18 -1.57 -1.20
N GLN A 716 27.02 -1.19 -0.65
CA GLN A 716 25.89 -0.61 -1.38
C GLN A 716 25.43 0.70 -0.76
N PHE A 717 25.35 0.76 0.56
CA PHE A 717 24.91 1.92 1.34
C PHE A 717 25.99 2.33 2.36
N VAL A 718 26.37 3.60 2.34
CA VAL A 718 27.33 4.20 3.29
C VAL A 718 26.77 5.52 3.82
N ASP A 719 26.63 5.62 5.14
CA ASP A 719 26.28 6.87 5.82
C ASP A 719 27.35 7.25 6.84
N LEU A 720 28.10 8.31 6.51
CA LEU A 720 29.11 8.96 7.36
C LEU A 720 28.72 10.43 7.65
N SER A 721 27.43 10.76 7.56
CA SER A 721 26.94 12.13 7.80
C SER A 721 27.17 12.61 9.25
N CYS A 722 27.18 13.93 9.47
CA CYS A 722 27.39 14.55 10.79
C CYS A 722 28.67 14.03 11.49
N ASN A 723 29.82 14.16 10.84
CA ASN A 723 31.14 13.74 11.32
C ASN A 723 32.20 14.84 11.08
N ASP A 724 33.43 14.58 11.51
CA ASP A 724 34.56 15.52 11.46
C ASP A 724 35.46 15.33 10.21
N LEU A 725 34.94 14.77 9.10
CA LEU A 725 35.74 14.44 7.91
C LEU A 725 36.27 15.70 7.20
N THR A 726 37.56 15.70 6.85
CA THR A 726 38.22 16.79 6.10
C THR A 726 38.55 16.43 4.65
N GLU A 727 38.94 15.18 4.38
CA GLU A 727 39.37 14.69 3.07
C GLU A 727 38.94 13.22 2.85
N ILE A 728 38.93 12.78 1.58
CA ILE A 728 38.66 11.38 1.20
C ILE A 728 39.72 10.87 0.24
N LEU A 729 40.42 9.81 0.66
CA LEU A 729 41.34 9.05 -0.18
C LEU A 729 40.53 8.00 -0.99
N ILE A 730 40.19 8.31 -2.23
CA ILE A 730 39.51 7.36 -3.13
C ILE A 730 40.53 6.39 -3.75
N PRO A 731 40.28 5.07 -3.76
CA PRO A 731 41.02 4.12 -4.61
C PRO A 731 40.83 4.40 -6.11
N GLU A 732 41.70 3.84 -6.96
CA GLU A 732 41.67 4.06 -8.44
C GLU A 732 40.34 3.66 -9.12
N ALA A 733 39.55 2.80 -8.49
CA ALA A 733 38.21 2.43 -8.93
C ALA A 733 37.25 2.29 -7.72
N LEU A 734 36.01 2.74 -7.89
CA LEU A 734 34.92 2.50 -6.94
C LEU A 734 34.34 1.08 -7.10
N PRO A 735 33.74 0.51 -6.03
CA PRO A 735 33.02 -0.75 -6.14
C PRO A 735 31.69 -0.51 -6.88
N ALA A 736 31.47 -1.24 -7.97
CA ALA A 736 30.30 -1.08 -8.86
C ALA A 736 28.93 -1.46 -8.24
N THR A 737 28.93 -1.81 -6.96
CA THR A 737 27.80 -2.10 -6.09
C THR A 737 27.32 -0.88 -5.29
N LEU A 738 28.17 0.15 -5.12
CA LEU A 738 27.87 1.35 -4.33
C LEU A 738 26.77 2.20 -4.98
N GLN A 739 25.62 2.26 -4.32
CA GLN A 739 24.42 2.96 -4.81
C GLN A 739 24.18 4.25 -4.02
N ASP A 740 24.42 4.26 -2.71
CA ASP A 740 24.13 5.38 -1.82
C ASP A 740 25.36 5.73 -0.97
N LEU A 741 25.76 7.00 -1.01
CA LEU A 741 26.85 7.57 -0.20
C LEU A 741 26.40 8.90 0.40
N ASP A 742 26.30 8.96 1.73
CA ASP A 742 25.93 10.15 2.48
C ASP A 742 27.10 10.68 3.32
N LEU A 743 27.44 11.93 3.06
CA LEU A 743 28.54 12.71 3.61
C LEU A 743 28.06 14.08 4.14
N THR A 744 26.75 14.30 4.22
CA THR A 744 26.16 15.57 4.71
C THR A 744 26.54 15.88 6.16
N GLY A 745 26.49 17.14 6.58
CA GLY A 745 26.90 17.58 7.91
C GLY A 745 28.41 17.44 8.21
N ASN A 746 29.27 17.23 7.20
CA ASN A 746 30.72 17.22 7.36
C ASN A 746 31.29 18.57 6.91
N THR A 747 31.10 19.62 7.72
CA THR A 747 31.28 21.03 7.31
C THR A 747 32.70 21.39 6.83
N ASN A 748 33.71 20.60 7.21
CA ASN A 748 35.11 20.82 6.85
C ASN A 748 35.56 20.01 5.62
N LEU A 749 34.67 19.24 5.01
CA LEU A 749 34.98 18.28 3.94
C LEU A 749 35.28 18.98 2.61
N VAL A 750 36.53 18.87 2.13
CA VAL A 750 36.94 19.42 0.84
C VAL A 750 37.14 18.29 -0.17
N LEU A 751 36.20 18.14 -1.09
CA LEU A 751 36.29 17.22 -2.22
C LEU A 751 36.94 17.95 -3.43
N GLU A 752 37.96 17.35 -4.05
CA GLU A 752 38.49 17.82 -5.33
C GLU A 752 37.48 17.61 -6.47
N HIS A 753 37.65 18.30 -7.60
CA HIS A 753 36.79 18.08 -8.77
C HIS A 753 36.87 16.62 -9.26
N LYS A 754 38.08 16.02 -9.29
CA LYS A 754 38.30 14.62 -9.64
C LYS A 754 37.52 13.65 -8.73
N THR A 755 37.45 13.97 -7.44
CA THR A 755 36.75 13.20 -6.41
C THR A 755 35.25 13.13 -6.73
N LEU A 756 34.67 14.26 -7.12
CA LEU A 756 33.27 14.35 -7.57
C LEU A 756 33.06 13.65 -8.93
N ASP A 757 34.00 13.78 -9.86
CA ASP A 757 33.93 13.14 -11.18
C ASP A 757 33.95 11.59 -11.04
N ILE A 758 34.72 11.05 -10.10
CA ILE A 758 34.74 9.62 -9.76
C ILE A 758 33.40 9.20 -9.13
N PHE A 759 32.89 9.95 -8.14
CA PHE A 759 31.60 9.69 -7.50
C PHE A 759 30.37 9.87 -8.42
N SER A 760 30.51 10.43 -9.63
CA SER A 760 29.39 10.69 -10.56
C SER A 760 28.60 9.44 -11.01
N HIS A 761 29.09 8.25 -10.70
CA HIS A 761 28.47 6.95 -10.99
C HIS A 761 27.58 6.42 -9.85
N ILE A 762 27.64 7.02 -8.66
CA ILE A 762 26.82 6.66 -7.50
C ILE A 762 25.40 7.19 -7.74
N THR A 763 24.37 6.36 -7.50
CA THR A 763 22.97 6.73 -7.78
C THR A 763 22.41 7.80 -6.83
N THR A 764 22.79 7.75 -5.55
CA THR A 764 22.45 8.78 -4.55
C THR A 764 23.71 9.25 -3.84
N LEU A 765 24.24 10.40 -4.25
CA LEU A 765 25.35 11.08 -3.56
C LEU A 765 24.79 12.27 -2.77
N LYS A 766 24.84 12.19 -1.44
CA LYS A 766 24.39 13.27 -0.53
C LYS A 766 25.63 13.95 0.07
N ILE A 767 25.84 15.22 -0.29
CA ILE A 767 26.92 16.09 0.20
C ILE A 767 26.33 17.48 0.45
N ASP A 768 26.85 18.20 1.45
CA ASP A 768 26.46 19.58 1.72
C ASP A 768 26.73 20.49 0.51
N GLN A 769 25.73 21.26 0.08
CA GLN A 769 25.94 22.25 -0.96
C GLN A 769 26.75 23.41 -0.37
N LYS A 770 27.98 23.62 -0.86
CA LYS A 770 28.79 24.79 -0.49
C LYS A 770 27.94 26.06 -0.70
N PRO A 771 27.76 26.92 0.33
CA PRO A 771 26.93 28.10 0.21
C PRO A 771 27.48 28.99 -0.90
N LEU A 772 26.70 29.15 -1.96
CA LEU A 772 27.12 29.94 -3.11
C LEU A 772 27.21 31.40 -2.67
N PRO A 773 28.35 32.10 -2.88
CA PRO A 773 28.51 33.49 -2.45
C PRO A 773 27.77 34.45 -3.39
N THR A 774 26.45 34.31 -3.46
CA THR A 774 25.55 35.29 -4.09
C THR A 774 25.44 36.50 -3.18
N THR A 775 26.07 37.59 -3.61
CA THR A 775 25.76 38.95 -3.15
C THR A 775 24.24 39.15 -3.16
N ASP A 776 23.69 39.60 -2.03
CA ASP A 776 22.27 39.84 -1.68
C ASP A 776 21.68 38.88 -0.61
N SER A 777 22.44 37.88 -0.15
CA SER A 777 22.06 37.00 0.98
C SER A 777 22.10 37.68 2.36
N THR A 778 21.17 38.61 2.60
CA THR A 778 21.01 39.33 3.88
C THR A 778 19.90 38.78 4.78
N VAL A 779 19.12 37.80 4.31
CA VAL A 779 18.07 37.11 5.08
C VAL A 779 18.13 35.59 4.85
N THR A 780 19.10 34.93 5.48
CA THR A 780 18.91 33.53 5.90
C THR A 780 18.05 33.56 7.16
N SER A 781 16.91 32.89 7.19
CA SER A 781 16.00 32.94 8.34
C SER A 781 16.72 32.52 9.63
N THR A 782 16.74 33.41 10.63
CA THR A 782 17.31 33.14 11.95
C THR A 782 16.34 32.41 12.87
N PHE A 783 15.04 32.43 12.54
CA PHE A 783 13.96 31.90 13.37
C PHE A 783 13.81 30.38 13.32
N TRP A 784 14.39 29.71 12.32
CA TRP A 784 14.29 28.25 12.19
C TRP A 784 15.43 27.65 11.37
N SER A 785 15.76 26.40 11.70
CA SER A 785 16.71 25.56 10.96
C SER A 785 16.20 24.12 10.93
N HIS A 786 16.28 23.44 9.79
CA HIS A 786 15.77 22.08 9.63
C HIS A 786 16.86 21.05 9.30
N GLY A 787 16.54 19.78 9.53
CA GLY A 787 17.30 18.64 9.06
C GLY A 787 16.35 17.51 8.64
N LEU A 788 16.78 16.72 7.65
CA LEU A 788 15.97 15.69 6.99
C LEU A 788 16.76 14.39 6.88
N ALA A 789 16.13 13.27 7.26
CA ALA A 789 16.64 11.94 7.02
C ALA A 789 15.56 11.08 6.35
N GLU A 790 15.98 10.33 5.33
CA GLU A 790 15.15 9.43 4.52
C GLU A 790 15.94 8.14 4.31
N MET A 791 15.31 6.98 4.53
CA MET A 791 15.92 5.66 4.46
C MET A 791 14.93 4.64 3.89
N ALA A 792 15.39 3.74 3.02
CA ALA A 792 14.52 2.79 2.31
C ALA A 792 14.20 1.50 3.09
N GLY A 793 14.80 1.31 4.28
CA GLY A 793 14.67 0.07 5.05
C GLY A 793 15.21 -1.13 4.26
N GLN A 794 14.44 -2.22 4.21
CA GLN A 794 14.71 -3.39 3.36
C GLN A 794 14.05 -3.30 1.98
N ARG A 795 13.31 -2.21 1.67
CA ARG A 795 12.64 -2.04 0.37
C ARG A 795 13.63 -1.53 -0.68
N ASN A 796 13.62 -2.13 -1.87
CA ASN A 796 14.47 -1.73 -2.99
C ASN A 796 14.14 -0.35 -3.63
N LYS A 797 13.25 0.45 -3.03
CA LYS A 797 12.75 1.74 -3.54
C LYS A 797 12.35 2.66 -2.39
N LEU A 798 12.91 3.87 -2.37
CA LEU A 798 12.50 4.92 -1.44
C LEU A 798 11.17 5.53 -1.89
N CYS A 799 10.07 5.16 -1.23
CA CYS A 799 8.71 5.66 -1.49
C CYS A 799 8.28 6.75 -0.49
N VAL A 800 9.24 7.53 0.01
CA VAL A 800 9.03 8.70 0.86
C VAL A 800 9.76 9.89 0.22
N SER A 801 9.24 11.10 0.38
CA SER A 801 9.93 12.34 -0.02
C SER A 801 9.46 13.51 0.84
N ALA A 802 10.37 14.37 1.27
CA ALA A 802 10.04 15.55 2.06
C ALA A 802 10.25 16.88 1.33
N LEU A 803 9.47 17.89 1.71
CA LEU A 803 9.58 19.28 1.26
C LEU A 803 10.10 20.14 2.41
N ALA A 804 11.13 20.95 2.17
CA ALA A 804 11.61 21.94 3.13
C ALA A 804 11.96 23.25 2.41
N MET A 805 11.45 24.37 2.93
CA MET A 805 11.68 25.71 2.42
C MET A 805 11.70 26.69 3.60
N ASP A 806 12.90 27.06 4.09
CA ASP A 806 13.07 27.98 5.22
C ASP A 806 12.70 29.45 4.90
N SER A 807 12.35 29.73 3.64
CA SER A 807 11.88 31.03 3.17
C SER A 807 10.84 30.82 2.06
N PHE A 808 9.64 31.37 2.26
CA PHE A 808 8.46 31.17 1.41
C PHE A 808 7.66 32.47 1.25
N ALA A 809 6.91 32.57 0.14
CA ALA A 809 6.20 33.78 -0.28
C ALA A 809 7.12 35.02 -0.32
N GLU A 810 6.83 36.07 0.45
CA GLU A 810 7.66 37.28 0.55
C GLU A 810 8.92 37.10 1.43
N GLY A 811 9.19 35.87 1.88
CA GLY A 811 10.44 35.45 2.51
C GLY A 811 10.39 35.30 4.04
N VAL A 812 9.28 35.71 4.66
CA VAL A 812 9.08 35.75 6.13
C VAL A 812 8.38 34.49 6.68
N GLY A 813 7.90 33.60 5.82
CA GLY A 813 7.32 32.31 6.20
C GLY A 813 8.19 31.12 5.79
N ALA A 814 7.84 29.92 6.26
CA ALA A 814 8.52 28.68 5.90
C ALA A 814 7.53 27.52 5.69
N VAL A 815 7.87 26.59 4.80
CA VAL A 815 7.02 25.45 4.43
C VAL A 815 7.80 24.15 4.58
N TYR A 816 7.23 23.22 5.33
CA TYR A 816 7.77 21.87 5.56
C TYR A 816 6.71 20.83 5.25
N GLY A 817 7.08 19.66 4.75
CA GLY A 817 6.12 18.61 4.41
C GLY A 817 6.75 17.23 4.27
N MET A 818 5.93 16.19 4.41
CA MET A 818 6.34 14.78 4.36
C MET A 818 5.31 13.97 3.57
N PHE A 819 5.76 13.29 2.52
CA PHE A 819 4.90 12.52 1.61
C PHE A 819 5.35 11.07 1.59
N ASP A 820 4.40 10.16 1.75
CA ASP A 820 4.63 8.71 1.78
C ASP A 820 3.68 8.05 0.78
N GLY A 821 4.25 7.25 -0.13
CA GLY A 821 3.54 6.56 -1.21
C GLY A 821 3.41 5.05 -0.97
N ASP A 822 3.82 4.55 0.20
CA ASP A 822 3.98 3.12 0.56
C ASP A 822 4.85 2.36 -0.45
N ARG A 823 4.26 1.95 -1.58
CA ARG A 823 4.89 1.20 -2.68
C ARG A 823 5.17 2.04 -3.93
N ASN A 824 4.71 3.29 -3.98
CA ASN A 824 4.87 4.20 -5.13
C ASN A 824 6.00 5.23 -4.89
N GLU A 825 7.04 5.17 -5.72
CA GLU A 825 8.21 6.06 -5.70
C GLU A 825 7.99 7.41 -6.42
N GLU A 826 7.06 7.48 -7.39
CA GLU A 826 6.80 8.69 -8.16
C GLU A 826 5.91 9.68 -7.42
N LEU A 827 4.91 9.16 -6.69
CA LEU A 827 3.86 9.96 -6.07
C LEU A 827 4.37 10.95 -5.00
N PRO A 828 5.27 10.55 -4.07
CA PRO A 828 5.87 11.47 -3.10
C PRO A 828 6.69 12.58 -3.76
N ARG A 829 7.47 12.23 -4.80
CA ARG A 829 8.30 13.18 -5.55
C ARG A 829 7.46 14.18 -6.34
N LEU A 830 6.31 13.74 -6.88
CA LEU A 830 5.37 14.62 -7.58
C LEU A 830 4.73 15.63 -6.61
N LEU A 831 4.35 15.20 -5.41
CA LEU A 831 3.84 16.08 -4.35
C LEU A 831 4.92 17.07 -3.86
N GLN A 832 6.13 16.59 -3.56
CA GLN A 832 7.31 17.40 -3.23
C GLN A 832 7.57 18.49 -4.28
N CYS A 833 7.44 18.16 -5.57
CA CYS A 833 7.67 19.09 -6.67
C CYS A 833 6.49 20.03 -7.00
N THR A 834 5.34 19.95 -6.31
CA THR A 834 4.13 20.71 -6.69
C THR A 834 3.36 21.35 -5.53
N MET A 835 3.36 20.79 -4.31
CA MET A 835 2.55 21.32 -3.20
C MET A 835 2.97 22.72 -2.73
N ALA A 836 4.25 23.09 -2.86
CA ALA A 836 4.72 24.44 -2.57
C ALA A 836 4.15 25.49 -3.55
N ASP A 837 4.16 25.18 -4.86
CA ASP A 837 3.58 26.04 -5.90
C ASP A 837 2.06 26.18 -5.69
N VAL A 838 1.36 25.09 -5.38
CA VAL A 838 -0.09 25.10 -5.08
C VAL A 838 -0.41 25.94 -3.84
N LEU A 839 0.35 25.79 -2.75
CA LEU A 839 0.14 26.59 -1.54
C LEU A 839 0.33 28.09 -1.82
N LEU A 840 1.31 28.46 -2.66
CA LEU A 840 1.53 29.84 -3.06
C LEU A 840 0.39 30.39 -3.93
N GLU A 841 -0.18 29.55 -4.81
CA GLU A 841 -1.38 29.88 -5.58
C GLU A 841 -2.59 30.14 -4.63
N GLU A 842 -2.84 29.28 -3.64
CA GLU A 842 -4.02 29.38 -2.76
C GLU A 842 -3.91 30.46 -1.65
N VAL A 843 -2.72 30.70 -1.09
CA VAL A 843 -2.47 31.79 -0.12
C VAL A 843 -2.70 33.19 -0.75
N GLN A 844 -2.58 33.31 -2.08
CA GLN A 844 -2.91 34.55 -2.78
C GLN A 844 -4.43 34.75 -3.01
N GLN A 845 -5.24 33.71 -2.80
CA GLN A 845 -6.69 33.72 -3.04
C GLN A 845 -7.51 33.86 -1.73
N SER A 846 -7.00 33.34 -0.61
CA SER A 846 -7.66 33.40 0.70
C SER A 846 -6.68 33.80 1.80
N THR A 847 -7.11 34.65 2.73
CA THR A 847 -6.39 34.93 3.99
C THR A 847 -6.71 33.95 5.11
N ASN A 848 -7.76 33.14 4.96
CA ASN A 848 -8.14 32.10 5.92
C ASN A 848 -7.29 30.85 5.66
N ASP A 849 -6.53 30.44 6.68
CA ASP A 849 -5.57 29.34 6.63
C ASP A 849 -6.20 27.96 6.56
N THR A 850 -7.33 27.72 7.24
CA THR A 850 -8.09 26.48 7.05
C THR A 850 -8.60 26.33 5.62
N VAL A 851 -8.93 27.44 4.95
CA VAL A 851 -9.42 27.42 3.55
C VAL A 851 -8.29 27.21 2.55
N PHE A 852 -7.22 28.02 2.57
CA PHE A 852 -6.14 27.85 1.59
C PHE A 852 -5.42 26.50 1.77
N MET A 853 -5.32 25.99 3.00
CA MET A 853 -4.67 24.72 3.28
C MET A 853 -5.56 23.52 2.89
N ALA A 854 -6.89 23.61 3.06
CA ALA A 854 -7.82 22.63 2.50
C ALA A 854 -7.71 22.58 0.98
N ASN A 855 -7.87 23.72 0.31
CA ASN A 855 -7.75 23.83 -1.14
C ASN A 855 -6.40 23.30 -1.65
N THR A 856 -5.30 23.53 -0.93
CA THR A 856 -3.97 23.03 -1.31
C THR A 856 -3.93 21.51 -1.47
N PHE A 857 -4.61 20.76 -0.60
CA PHE A 857 -4.72 19.30 -0.70
C PHE A 857 -5.68 18.88 -1.83
N LEU A 858 -6.81 19.56 -1.99
CA LEU A 858 -7.82 19.24 -3.01
C LEU A 858 -7.34 19.53 -4.44
N VAL A 859 -6.67 20.67 -4.65
CA VAL A 859 -6.03 21.05 -5.92
C VAL A 859 -4.87 20.10 -6.23
N SER A 860 -4.08 19.70 -5.23
CA SER A 860 -3.04 18.67 -5.38
C SER A 860 -3.62 17.31 -5.77
N HIS A 861 -4.72 16.88 -5.14
CA HIS A 861 -5.44 15.64 -5.51
C HIS A 861 -5.89 15.67 -6.99
N ARG A 862 -6.40 16.80 -7.50
CA ARG A 862 -6.68 16.95 -8.94
C ARG A 862 -5.41 16.92 -9.78
N LYS A 863 -4.35 17.66 -9.42
CA LYS A 863 -3.08 17.67 -10.17
C LYS A 863 -2.47 16.26 -10.26
N LEU A 864 -2.65 15.40 -9.24
CA LEU A 864 -2.34 13.95 -9.32
C LEU A 864 -3.21 13.19 -10.33
N GLY A 865 -4.54 13.41 -10.29
CA GLY A 865 -5.47 12.81 -11.25
C GLY A 865 -5.18 13.18 -12.70
N MET A 866 -4.77 14.42 -12.96
CA MET A 866 -4.30 14.87 -14.29
C MET A 866 -3.04 14.13 -14.74
N ALA A 867 -2.13 13.81 -13.80
CA ALA A 867 -0.92 13.04 -14.07
C ALA A 867 -1.18 11.53 -14.26
N GLY A 868 -2.44 11.09 -14.19
CA GLY A 868 -2.83 9.67 -14.32
C GLY A 868 -2.53 8.82 -13.09
N GLN A 869 -2.09 9.42 -11.98
CA GLN A 869 -1.74 8.69 -10.77
C GLN A 869 -3.01 8.20 -10.06
N LYS A 870 -3.19 6.88 -10.02
CA LYS A 870 -4.33 6.22 -9.35
C LYS A 870 -4.04 5.87 -7.89
N LEU A 871 -2.83 5.41 -7.58
CA LEU A 871 -2.45 4.95 -6.24
C LEU A 871 -2.56 6.05 -5.17
N GLY A 872 -2.63 5.65 -3.91
CA GLY A 872 -2.74 6.56 -2.77
C GLY A 872 -1.40 7.09 -2.27
N SER A 873 -1.42 8.25 -1.63
CA SER A 873 -0.31 8.78 -0.84
C SER A 873 -0.82 9.47 0.42
N SER A 874 -0.10 9.23 1.51
CA SER A 874 -0.19 10.01 2.74
C SER A 874 0.62 11.30 2.57
N ALA A 875 0.06 12.42 3.02
CA ALA A 875 0.67 13.74 2.85
C ALA A 875 0.48 14.59 4.10
N LEU A 876 1.53 15.29 4.48
CA LEU A 876 1.60 16.23 5.59
C LEU A 876 2.23 17.53 5.10
N LEU A 877 1.63 18.67 5.41
CA LEU A 877 2.15 20.00 5.09
C LEU A 877 2.03 20.90 6.32
N CYS A 878 3.09 21.65 6.58
CA CYS A 878 3.24 22.60 7.69
C CYS A 878 3.65 23.95 7.10
N TYR A 879 2.94 25.01 7.45
CA TYR A 879 3.23 26.38 7.02
C TYR A 879 3.37 27.27 8.24
N ILE A 880 4.57 27.83 8.42
CA ILE A 880 4.85 28.89 9.39
C ILE A 880 4.68 30.23 8.67
N ARG A 881 3.81 31.08 9.18
CA ARG A 881 3.55 32.44 8.67
C ARG A 881 3.57 33.44 9.82
N PRO A 882 3.87 34.74 9.57
CA PRO A 882 3.61 35.78 10.55
C PRO A 882 2.15 35.75 11.01
N ASP A 883 1.92 35.95 12.31
CA ASP A 883 0.55 36.20 12.78
C ASP A 883 0.21 37.69 12.60
N THR A 884 -1.04 37.95 12.22
CA THR A 884 -1.60 39.29 12.02
C THR A 884 -2.79 39.55 12.96
N ALA A 885 -3.22 38.54 13.73
CA ALA A 885 -4.33 38.63 14.67
C ALA A 885 -3.89 38.95 16.11
N ASP A 886 -2.75 38.42 16.57
CA ASP A 886 -2.18 38.69 17.90
C ASP A 886 -0.73 39.21 17.81
N PRO A 887 -0.45 40.48 18.16
CA PRO A 887 0.91 41.03 18.14
C PRO A 887 1.83 40.45 19.23
N ALA A 888 1.34 39.60 20.15
CA ALA A 888 2.17 38.92 21.15
C ALA A 888 2.80 37.61 20.65
N SER A 889 2.25 36.99 19.59
CA SER A 889 2.82 35.81 18.93
C SER A 889 3.25 36.17 17.51
N SER A 890 4.55 36.29 17.27
CA SER A 890 5.09 36.72 15.97
C SER A 890 4.78 35.79 14.81
N PHE A 891 4.49 34.51 15.07
CA PHE A 891 4.23 33.49 14.05
C PHE A 891 3.09 32.53 14.46
N SER A 892 2.34 32.07 13.46
CA SER A 892 1.41 30.94 13.57
C SER A 892 1.86 29.77 12.71
N LEU A 893 1.75 28.55 13.23
CA LEU A 893 1.96 27.30 12.50
C LEU A 893 0.61 26.68 12.12
N THR A 894 0.35 26.57 10.82
CA THR A 894 -0.76 25.79 10.27
C THR A 894 -0.25 24.43 9.81
N VAL A 895 -0.83 23.34 10.30
CA VAL A 895 -0.55 21.96 9.88
C VAL A 895 -1.77 21.37 9.20
N ALA A 896 -1.59 20.66 8.09
CA ALA A 896 -2.61 19.85 7.46
C ALA A 896 -2.09 18.47 7.07
N ASN A 897 -2.92 17.43 7.24
CA ASN A 897 -2.53 16.06 6.91
C ASN A 897 -3.68 15.17 6.38
N VAL A 898 -3.31 14.20 5.56
CA VAL A 898 -4.10 13.00 5.20
C VAL A 898 -3.22 11.76 5.26
N GLY A 899 -3.82 10.59 5.49
CA GLY A 899 -3.10 9.34 5.69
C GLY A 899 -2.43 9.24 7.05
N THR A 900 -1.19 8.76 7.06
CA THR A 900 -0.39 8.31 8.21
C THR A 900 0.81 9.20 8.56
N CYS A 901 1.11 10.21 7.75
CA CYS A 901 2.15 11.21 8.05
C CYS A 901 1.66 12.13 9.17
N GLN A 902 2.48 12.32 10.20
CA GLN A 902 2.13 13.10 11.39
C GLN A 902 3.18 14.14 11.77
N ALA A 903 2.73 15.23 12.40
CA ALA A 903 3.54 16.29 12.97
C ALA A 903 3.35 16.37 14.50
N VAL A 904 4.46 16.55 15.22
CA VAL A 904 4.51 16.70 16.68
C VAL A 904 5.35 17.94 17.01
N LEU A 905 4.75 18.90 17.71
CA LEU A 905 5.40 20.08 18.24
C LEU A 905 5.92 19.81 19.66
N CYS A 906 7.14 20.22 19.98
CA CYS A 906 7.68 20.18 21.33
C CYS A 906 7.45 21.54 22.01
N ARG A 907 6.49 21.59 22.94
CA ARG A 907 6.20 22.78 23.75
C ARG A 907 6.62 22.54 25.20
N GLY A 908 7.64 23.26 25.66
CA GLY A 908 8.18 23.14 27.03
C GLY A 908 8.65 21.72 27.36
N GLY A 909 9.29 21.04 26.42
CA GLY A 909 9.76 19.66 26.55
C GLY A 909 8.68 18.58 26.47
N LYS A 910 7.45 18.91 26.06
CA LYS A 910 6.35 17.94 25.91
C LYS A 910 5.88 17.83 24.46
N PRO A 911 5.58 16.62 23.96
CA PRO A 911 4.98 16.43 22.65
C PRO A 911 3.53 16.93 22.62
N VAL A 912 3.20 17.69 21.58
CA VAL A 912 1.86 18.16 21.23
C VAL A 912 1.59 17.69 19.78
N PRO A 913 0.78 16.65 19.56
CA PRO A 913 0.46 16.19 18.20
C PRO A 913 -0.45 17.22 17.50
N LEU A 914 -0.10 17.61 16.28
CA LEU A 914 -0.81 18.61 15.48
C LEU A 914 -1.62 18.02 14.30
N SER A 915 -1.63 16.69 14.18
CA SER A 915 -2.12 15.93 13.03
C SER A 915 -2.93 14.71 13.45
N LYS A 916 -4.03 14.40 12.74
CA LYS A 916 -4.91 13.25 13.02
C LYS A 916 -4.83 12.20 11.91
N VAL A 917 -4.63 10.93 12.26
CA VAL A 917 -4.73 9.80 11.33
C VAL A 917 -6.18 9.34 11.27
N PHE A 918 -6.69 9.12 10.06
CA PHE A 918 -8.07 8.69 9.80
C PHE A 918 -8.12 7.22 9.33
N SER A 919 -7.73 6.27 10.18
CA SER A 919 -7.81 4.84 9.86
C SER A 919 -9.07 4.18 10.40
N LEU A 920 -9.49 3.07 9.79
CA LEU A 920 -10.64 2.26 10.24
C LEU A 920 -10.51 1.73 11.68
N GLU A 921 -9.30 1.70 12.24
CA GLU A 921 -9.00 1.28 13.62
C GLU A 921 -8.93 2.46 14.60
N GLN A 922 -8.42 3.62 14.16
CA GLN A 922 -8.17 4.78 15.03
C GLN A 922 -9.31 5.81 15.01
N ASP A 923 -10.17 5.80 13.98
CA ASP A 923 -11.29 6.72 13.83
C ASP A 923 -12.63 5.97 13.65
N PRO A 924 -13.42 5.82 14.74
CA PRO A 924 -14.74 5.17 14.68
C PRO A 924 -15.78 5.91 13.84
N GLU A 925 -15.67 7.23 13.65
CA GLU A 925 -16.62 8.03 12.88
C GLU A 925 -16.40 7.81 11.37
N GLU A 926 -15.14 7.82 10.93
CA GLU A 926 -14.76 7.44 9.57
C GLU A 926 -15.03 5.95 9.29
N ALA A 927 -14.78 5.07 10.26
CA ALA A 927 -15.11 3.64 10.13
C ALA A 927 -16.63 3.42 9.96
N GLN A 928 -17.47 4.19 10.68
CA GLN A 928 -18.91 4.15 10.49
C GLN A 928 -19.31 4.73 9.13
N ARG A 929 -18.77 5.90 8.73
CA ARG A 929 -19.01 6.52 7.40
C ARG A 929 -18.74 5.55 6.25
N VAL A 930 -17.65 4.79 6.33
CA VAL A 930 -17.25 3.82 5.31
C VAL A 930 -18.15 2.57 5.32
N LYS A 931 -18.61 2.11 6.49
CA LYS A 931 -19.61 1.03 6.62
C LYS A 931 -21.00 1.45 6.12
N ASP A 932 -21.42 2.68 6.39
CA ASP A 932 -22.70 3.25 5.93
C ASP A 932 -22.72 3.38 4.39
N GLN A 933 -21.56 3.69 3.80
CA GLN A 933 -21.31 3.66 2.35
C GLN A 933 -21.05 2.26 1.79
N LYS A 934 -21.26 1.19 2.59
CA LYS A 934 -21.16 -0.22 2.21
C LYS A 934 -19.87 -0.61 1.48
N ALA A 935 -18.73 -0.14 2.00
CA ALA A 935 -17.44 -0.74 1.66
C ALA A 935 -17.37 -2.21 2.11
N ILE A 936 -16.59 -3.01 1.40
CA ILE A 936 -16.11 -4.29 1.92
C ILE A 936 -14.87 -3.99 2.77
N ILE A 937 -14.82 -4.47 4.01
CA ILE A 937 -13.63 -4.35 4.85
C ILE A 937 -12.98 -5.73 5.02
N THR A 938 -11.75 -5.87 4.56
CA THR A 938 -11.01 -7.14 4.58
C THR A 938 -10.51 -7.52 5.98
N GLU A 939 -10.01 -8.74 6.15
CA GLU A 939 -9.57 -9.29 7.44
C GLU A 939 -8.40 -8.54 8.11
N ASP A 940 -7.71 -7.71 7.33
CA ASP A 940 -6.62 -6.83 7.71
C ASP A 940 -7.05 -5.35 7.87
N ASN A 941 -8.36 -5.09 8.04
CA ASN A 941 -8.95 -3.76 8.22
C ASN A 941 -8.62 -2.77 7.10
N LYS A 942 -8.63 -3.21 5.85
CA LYS A 942 -8.55 -2.33 4.67
C LYS A 942 -9.90 -2.19 3.97
N VAL A 943 -10.18 -0.97 3.50
CA VAL A 943 -11.22 -0.68 2.51
C VAL A 943 -10.87 -1.42 1.23
N ASN A 944 -11.73 -2.37 0.85
CA ASN A 944 -11.63 -3.17 -0.37
C ASN A 944 -10.24 -3.82 -0.59
N GLY A 945 -9.55 -4.20 0.50
CA GLY A 945 -8.18 -4.77 0.45
C GLY A 945 -7.06 -3.78 0.14
N VAL A 946 -7.36 -2.52 -0.18
CA VAL A 946 -6.36 -1.53 -0.65
C VAL A 946 -5.70 -0.76 0.51
N THR A 947 -6.49 -0.14 1.38
CA THR A 947 -5.97 0.79 2.41
C THR A 947 -6.83 0.83 3.66
N CYS A 948 -6.20 0.93 4.84
CA CYS A 948 -6.89 1.15 6.11
C CYS A 948 -7.19 2.62 6.39
N CYS A 949 -6.62 3.56 5.62
CA CYS A 949 -6.75 5.01 5.82
C CYS A 949 -7.85 5.60 4.94
N THR A 950 -8.94 6.01 5.58
CA THR A 950 -10.17 6.59 4.98
C THR A 950 -10.00 7.98 4.37
N ARG A 951 -8.86 8.65 4.61
CA ARG A 951 -8.52 9.91 3.97
C ARG A 951 -7.08 9.91 3.47
N MET A 952 -6.87 10.17 2.17
CA MET A 952 -5.56 10.18 1.49
C MET A 952 -5.58 11.04 0.22
N LEU A 953 -4.41 11.45 -0.28
CA LEU A 953 -4.27 11.93 -1.67
C LEU A 953 -4.20 10.72 -2.62
N GLY A 954 -4.53 10.90 -3.90
CA GLY A 954 -4.67 9.78 -4.82
C GLY A 954 -5.84 8.87 -4.45
N CYS A 955 -5.75 7.56 -4.72
CA CYS A 955 -6.82 6.57 -4.52
C CYS A 955 -8.19 7.03 -5.06
N THR A 956 -8.17 7.74 -6.18
CA THR A 956 -9.34 8.38 -6.82
C THR A 956 -10.49 7.41 -7.10
N TYR A 957 -10.14 6.18 -7.46
CA TYR A 957 -11.08 5.08 -7.72
C TYR A 957 -11.81 4.58 -6.45
N LEU A 958 -11.34 4.94 -5.24
CA LEU A 958 -11.99 4.65 -3.96
C LEU A 958 -12.87 5.78 -3.40
N TYR A 959 -13.25 6.79 -4.20
CA TYR A 959 -14.24 7.81 -3.80
C TYR A 959 -15.69 7.27 -3.89
N PRO A 960 -16.57 7.48 -2.87
CA PRO A 960 -16.41 8.25 -1.62
C PRO A 960 -15.79 7.60 -0.37
N TRP A 961 -15.42 6.31 -0.33
CA TRP A 961 -14.87 5.70 0.90
C TRP A 961 -13.57 6.39 1.34
N ILE A 962 -12.70 6.72 0.38
CA ILE A 962 -11.45 7.44 0.58
C ILE A 962 -11.62 8.88 0.08
N LEU A 963 -11.34 9.86 0.93
CA LEU A 963 -11.53 11.29 0.63
C LEU A 963 -10.23 12.10 0.80
N PRO A 964 -9.95 13.10 -0.03
CA PRO A 964 -8.76 13.94 0.11
C PRO A 964 -8.85 15.04 1.18
N LYS A 965 -9.97 15.15 1.92
CA LYS A 965 -10.18 16.25 2.89
C LYS A 965 -9.22 16.16 4.09
N PRO A 966 -8.26 17.08 4.24
CA PRO A 966 -7.27 17.01 5.33
C PRO A 966 -7.91 17.25 6.70
N HIS A 967 -7.26 16.75 7.75
CA HIS A 967 -7.32 17.40 9.05
C HIS A 967 -6.46 18.66 8.99
N ILE A 968 -6.89 19.75 9.63
CA ILE A 968 -6.14 21.00 9.69
C ILE A 968 -6.15 21.51 11.13
N SER A 969 -4.99 21.95 11.62
CA SER A 969 -4.86 22.67 12.88
C SER A 969 -4.01 23.93 12.67
N SER A 970 -4.38 25.04 13.32
CA SER A 970 -3.53 26.23 13.43
C SER A 970 -3.21 26.48 14.89
N THR A 971 -1.93 26.70 15.20
CA THR A 971 -1.43 26.93 16.56
C THR A 971 -0.52 28.16 16.56
N PRO A 972 -0.77 29.19 17.40
CA PRO A 972 0.18 30.29 17.57
C PRO A 972 1.46 29.76 18.21
N LEU A 973 2.60 30.15 17.64
CA LEU A 973 3.92 29.77 18.15
C LEU A 973 4.38 30.73 19.24
N THR A 974 5.20 30.22 20.15
CA THR A 974 5.57 30.85 21.41
C THR A 974 7.04 30.59 21.75
N ILE A 975 7.59 31.36 22.69
CA ILE A 975 8.94 31.14 23.24
C ILE A 975 9.12 29.78 23.96
N GLN A 976 8.05 28.99 24.11
CA GLN A 976 8.10 27.63 24.66
C GLN A 976 8.20 26.54 23.58
N ASP A 977 8.06 26.89 22.31
CA ASP A 977 8.11 25.94 21.20
C ASP A 977 9.56 25.75 20.75
N GLU A 978 10.12 24.58 21.04
CA GLU A 978 11.55 24.31 20.88
C GLU A 978 11.86 23.69 19.50
N LEU A 979 11.00 22.76 19.07
CA LEU A 979 11.18 22.00 17.83
C LEU A 979 9.88 21.40 17.31
N LEU A 980 9.81 21.16 16.01
CA LEU A 980 8.72 20.48 15.30
C LEU A 980 9.27 19.24 14.59
N ILE A 981 8.66 18.08 14.82
CA ILE A 981 9.03 16.81 14.19
C ILE A 981 7.95 16.42 13.19
N LEU A 982 8.34 16.15 11.94
CA LEU A 982 7.47 15.53 10.92
C LEU A 982 7.97 14.10 10.66
N GLY A 983 7.06 13.13 10.56
CA GLY A 983 7.43 11.74 10.27
C GLY A 983 6.35 10.98 9.52
N ASN A 984 6.75 9.95 8.77
CA ASN A 984 5.84 9.04 8.08
C ASN A 984 5.35 7.89 9.00
N LYS A 985 4.51 7.00 8.46
CA LYS A 985 3.92 5.84 9.17
C LYS A 985 4.97 5.06 9.98
N ALA A 986 6.05 4.68 9.30
CA ALA A 986 7.05 3.76 9.81
C ALA A 986 7.80 4.31 11.04
N LEU A 987 7.99 5.63 11.14
CA LEU A 987 8.57 6.25 12.33
C LEU A 987 7.66 6.09 13.56
N TRP A 988 6.38 6.42 13.41
CA TRP A 988 5.43 6.50 14.54
C TRP A 988 4.87 5.15 14.99
N GLU A 989 5.02 4.08 14.19
CA GLU A 989 4.76 2.70 14.63
C GLU A 989 5.87 2.13 15.53
N HIS A 990 7.08 2.70 15.48
CA HIS A 990 8.24 2.22 16.25
C HIS A 990 8.69 3.20 17.36
N LEU A 991 8.45 4.51 17.23
CA LEU A 991 8.77 5.52 18.24
C LEU A 991 7.52 6.23 18.77
N SER A 992 7.40 6.28 20.10
CA SER A 992 6.41 7.15 20.75
C SER A 992 6.78 8.64 20.59
N TYR A 993 5.78 9.53 20.54
CA TYR A 993 6.01 10.97 20.44
C TYR A 993 6.91 11.52 21.56
N THR A 994 6.74 11.02 22.78
CA THR A 994 7.54 11.39 23.96
C THR A 994 9.00 10.97 23.80
N GLU A 995 9.24 9.77 23.28
CA GLU A 995 10.59 9.27 23.01
C GLU A 995 11.27 9.99 21.86
N ALA A 996 10.55 10.25 20.76
CA ALA A 996 11.05 11.03 19.63
C ALA A 996 11.53 12.41 20.09
N VAL A 997 10.70 13.14 20.86
CA VAL A 997 11.09 14.43 21.47
C VAL A 997 12.31 14.28 22.38
N ASN A 998 12.29 13.35 23.33
CA ASN A 998 13.42 13.14 24.25
C ASN A 998 14.73 12.75 23.54
N ALA A 999 14.64 12.03 22.42
CA ALA A 999 15.80 11.62 21.63
C ALA A 999 16.49 12.80 20.93
N VAL A 1000 15.73 13.79 20.44
CA VAL A 1000 16.28 14.90 19.62
C VAL A 1000 16.53 16.19 20.40
N ARG A 1001 15.76 16.47 21.47
CA ARG A 1001 15.76 17.76 22.20
C ARG A 1001 17.14 18.25 22.68
N HIS A 1002 18.11 17.37 22.82
CA HIS A 1002 19.47 17.70 23.28
C HIS A 1002 20.56 17.51 22.20
N VAL A 1003 20.17 17.32 20.93
CA VAL A 1003 21.08 17.26 19.78
C VAL A 1003 21.17 18.66 19.16
N GLN A 1004 22.36 19.23 19.00
CA GLN A 1004 22.50 20.62 18.51
C GLN A 1004 22.28 20.77 17.01
N ASP A 1005 22.57 19.74 16.22
CA ASP A 1005 22.36 19.72 14.77
C ASP A 1005 21.01 19.07 14.43
N PRO A 1006 20.09 19.75 13.72
CA PRO A 1006 18.80 19.18 13.33
C PRO A 1006 18.95 18.04 12.28
N LEU A 1007 20.04 17.97 11.51
CA LEU A 1007 20.31 16.85 10.61
C LEU A 1007 20.65 15.58 11.41
N ALA A 1008 21.60 15.66 12.34
CA ALA A 1008 21.90 14.59 13.29
C ALA A 1008 20.66 14.16 14.10
N ALA A 1009 19.77 15.10 14.45
CA ALA A 1009 18.50 14.81 15.10
C ALA A 1009 17.56 13.96 14.22
N ALA A 1010 17.34 14.36 12.96
CA ALA A 1010 16.53 13.62 12.01
C ALA A 1010 17.12 12.22 11.71
N LYS A 1011 18.45 12.15 11.49
CA LYS A 1011 19.20 10.90 11.30
C LYS A 1011 19.02 9.95 12.48
N LYS A 1012 19.15 10.46 13.71
CA LYS A 1012 18.94 9.69 14.94
C LYS A 1012 17.54 9.07 15.01
N LEU A 1013 16.48 9.79 14.64
CA LEU A 1013 15.12 9.24 14.61
C LEU A 1013 14.98 8.04 13.67
N CYS A 1014 15.50 8.14 12.44
CA CYS A 1014 15.48 7.03 11.47
C CYS A 1014 16.30 5.82 11.95
N THR A 1015 17.50 6.06 12.51
CA THR A 1015 18.35 5.01 13.12
C THR A 1015 17.66 4.30 14.28
N LEU A 1016 16.94 5.03 15.14
CA LEU A 1016 16.20 4.43 16.25
C LEU A 1016 15.09 3.51 15.72
N ALA A 1017 14.27 3.98 14.78
CA ALA A 1017 13.18 3.19 14.20
C ALA A 1017 13.68 1.88 13.58
N GLN A 1018 14.74 1.95 12.77
CA GLN A 1018 15.37 0.78 12.14
C GLN A 1018 15.89 -0.22 13.19
N SER A 1019 16.53 0.27 14.25
CA SER A 1019 17.01 -0.57 15.34
C SER A 1019 15.92 -1.16 16.24
N TYR A 1020 14.73 -0.55 16.24
CA TYR A 1020 13.54 -1.08 16.93
C TYR A 1020 12.73 -2.07 16.05
N GLY A 1021 13.29 -2.46 14.90
CA GLY A 1021 12.75 -3.49 14.00
C GLY A 1021 12.19 -2.97 12.68
N CYS A 1022 12.19 -1.66 12.41
CA CYS A 1022 11.58 -1.11 11.21
C CYS A 1022 12.30 -1.57 9.93
N GLN A 1023 11.56 -2.27 9.06
CA GLN A 1023 12.02 -2.72 7.74
C GLN A 1023 11.46 -1.87 6.58
N ASP A 1024 10.51 -0.97 6.86
CA ASP A 1024 9.86 -0.11 5.88
C ASP A 1024 10.63 1.18 5.59
N ASN A 1025 10.18 1.93 4.58
CA ASN A 1025 10.68 3.27 4.27
C ASN A 1025 10.43 4.21 5.46
N VAL A 1026 11.47 4.85 6.00
CA VAL A 1026 11.37 5.84 7.08
C VAL A 1026 11.79 7.21 6.58
N GLY A 1027 10.94 8.22 6.84
CA GLY A 1027 11.27 9.63 6.67
C GLY A 1027 11.01 10.39 7.96
N ALA A 1028 12.02 11.13 8.42
CA ALA A 1028 11.94 12.01 9.57
C ALA A 1028 12.54 13.39 9.24
N MET A 1029 11.86 14.45 9.65
CA MET A 1029 12.36 15.82 9.58
C MET A 1029 12.23 16.46 10.95
N VAL A 1030 13.26 17.21 11.35
CA VAL A 1030 13.28 17.96 12.60
C VAL A 1030 13.56 19.42 12.25
N VAL A 1031 12.68 20.32 12.71
CA VAL A 1031 12.81 21.78 12.55
C VAL A 1031 12.97 22.37 13.95
N TYR A 1032 14.05 23.11 14.18
CA TYR A 1032 14.27 23.86 15.42
C TYR A 1032 13.70 25.26 15.30
N LEU A 1033 13.11 25.76 16.40
CA LEU A 1033 12.35 27.01 16.43
C LEU A 1033 13.02 28.02 17.39
N ASN A 1034 13.69 29.02 16.82
CA ASN A 1034 14.42 30.05 17.54
C ASN A 1034 13.55 31.30 17.72
N ILE A 1035 12.40 31.14 18.39
CA ILE A 1035 11.41 32.21 18.58
C ILE A 1035 11.80 33.01 19.82
N GLY A 1036 12.58 34.08 19.63
CA GLY A 1036 13.05 34.97 20.70
C GLY A 1036 12.02 36.03 21.13
N GLU A 1037 12.14 36.49 22.37
CA GLU A 1037 11.29 37.56 22.95
C GLU A 1037 11.42 38.91 22.21
N GLU A 1038 12.55 39.17 21.54
CA GLU A 1038 12.83 40.43 20.83
C GLU A 1038 12.22 40.51 19.42
N GLY A 1039 11.27 39.64 19.06
CA GLY A 1039 10.50 39.76 17.81
C GLY A 1039 9.69 41.07 17.65
N CYS A 1040 9.62 41.88 18.71
CA CYS A 1040 8.87 43.13 18.78
C CYS A 1040 9.68 44.37 18.29
N THR A 1041 10.29 44.31 17.10
CA THR A 1041 11.07 45.44 16.52
C THR A 1041 10.40 46.04 15.29
N CYS A 1042 9.47 46.97 15.50
CA CYS A 1042 8.85 47.78 14.44
C CYS A 1042 9.72 48.99 14.01
N GLU A 1043 10.99 48.74 13.66
CA GLU A 1043 11.96 49.77 13.20
C GLU A 1043 12.54 49.49 11.80
N MET A 1044 11.73 49.06 10.82
CA MET A 1044 12.16 49.10 9.41
C MET A 1044 12.00 50.51 8.80
N ASN A 1045 12.68 51.49 9.40
CA ASN A 1045 12.75 52.88 8.90
C ASN A 1045 14.03 53.63 9.31
N GLY A 1046 15.19 53.05 8.97
CA GLY A 1046 16.43 53.76 8.60
C GLY A 1046 17.12 54.66 9.62
N LEU A 1047 18.32 54.25 10.06
CA LEU A 1047 19.43 55.15 10.35
C LEU A 1047 20.80 54.50 10.04
N THR A 1048 21.85 55.31 9.99
CA THR A 1048 23.15 54.95 9.37
C THR A 1048 24.13 54.24 10.31
N LEU A 1049 24.71 53.13 9.85
CA LEU A 1049 25.86 52.47 10.47
C LEU A 1049 27.19 53.22 10.22
N PRO A 1050 27.99 53.51 11.27
CA PRO A 1050 29.44 53.67 11.15
C PRO A 1050 30.15 52.30 11.19
N GLY A 1051 31.32 52.20 10.56
CA GLY A 1051 32.02 50.92 10.32
C GLY A 1051 32.72 50.30 11.54
N PRO A 1052 33.16 49.02 11.43
CA PRO A 1052 33.70 48.24 12.54
C PRO A 1052 35.16 48.58 12.88
N VAL A 1053 35.47 48.56 14.18
CA VAL A 1053 36.83 48.44 14.73
C VAL A 1053 36.82 47.21 15.64
N GLY A 1054 37.81 46.33 15.52
CA GLY A 1054 37.75 44.98 16.09
C GLY A 1054 38.55 44.74 17.38
N PHE A 1055 38.67 43.45 17.66
CA PHE A 1055 39.50 42.75 18.66
C PHE A 1055 38.99 42.49 20.08
N ALA A 1056 39.23 41.22 20.45
CA ALA A 1056 39.54 40.68 21.76
C ALA A 1056 38.40 40.52 22.79
N SER A 1057 37.92 39.28 22.82
CA SER A 1057 37.32 38.61 23.97
C SER A 1057 38.06 38.83 25.30
N THR A 1058 37.29 38.95 26.39
CA THR A 1058 37.58 38.19 27.62
C THR A 1058 36.31 38.07 28.47
N THR A 1059 36.06 36.88 29.01
CA THR A 1059 34.93 36.60 29.90
C THR A 1059 35.37 36.45 31.36
N THR A 1060 34.38 36.32 32.23
CA THR A 1060 34.42 35.92 33.66
C THR A 1060 34.68 37.02 34.70
N ILE A 1061 33.79 37.01 35.69
CA ILE A 1061 33.92 37.71 36.98
C ILE A 1061 33.68 36.63 38.04
N LYS A 1062 34.65 36.39 38.92
CA LYS A 1062 34.48 36.43 40.39
C LYS A 1062 35.72 35.97 41.17
N ASP A 1063 36.06 36.80 42.15
CA ASP A 1063 36.49 36.50 43.51
C ASP A 1063 37.72 35.61 43.78
N ALA A 1064 38.68 36.19 44.51
CA ALA A 1064 39.83 35.54 45.12
C ALA A 1064 40.05 36.11 46.54
N PRO A 1065 40.79 35.41 47.43
CA PRO A 1065 42.01 36.05 47.93
C PRO A 1065 43.20 35.11 48.22
N LYS A 1066 44.37 35.43 47.62
CA LYS A 1066 45.67 35.81 48.25
C LYS A 1066 46.13 35.18 49.60
N PRO A 1067 47.46 35.17 49.89
CA PRO A 1067 48.62 34.97 49.00
C PRO A 1067 49.84 34.22 49.64
N ALA A 1068 50.88 33.91 48.86
CA ALA A 1068 52.27 33.73 49.33
C ALA A 1068 53.28 34.13 48.23
N THR A 1069 54.43 34.71 48.59
CA THR A 1069 55.39 35.44 47.72
C THR A 1069 56.79 35.56 48.40
N PRO A 1070 57.85 36.20 47.82
CA PRO A 1070 58.45 36.03 46.47
C PRO A 1070 60.01 36.09 46.44
N SER A 1071 60.63 35.78 45.28
CA SER A 1071 61.91 36.35 44.76
C SER A 1071 62.14 35.87 43.31
N SER A 1072 62.31 36.68 42.25
CA SER A 1072 63.31 37.75 41.93
C SER A 1072 64.70 37.19 41.56
N SER A 1073 65.51 37.67 40.57
CA SER A 1073 65.41 38.73 39.53
C SER A 1073 66.78 38.84 38.77
N SER A 1074 67.02 39.40 37.55
CA SER A 1074 66.25 39.75 36.34
C SER A 1074 67.16 40.50 35.31
N GLY A 1075 67.02 40.34 33.97
CA GLY A 1075 67.55 41.33 32.96
C GLY A 1075 68.28 40.78 31.71
N ILE A 1076 68.51 41.52 30.61
CA ILE A 1076 68.15 42.92 30.18
C ILE A 1076 68.23 43.04 28.61
N ALA A 1077 67.22 43.66 27.96
CA ALA A 1077 67.16 44.41 26.65
C ALA A 1077 67.84 43.85 25.35
N SER A 1078 67.71 44.36 24.11
CA SER A 1078 67.04 45.54 23.46
C SER A 1078 66.79 45.21 21.95
N GLU A 1079 65.58 45.29 21.35
CA GLU A 1079 64.86 46.45 20.72
C GLU A 1079 65.20 46.83 19.24
N PHE A 1080 64.15 46.92 18.38
CA PHE A 1080 63.90 47.75 17.14
C PHE A 1080 64.96 47.87 15.99
N SER A 1081 64.67 48.20 14.70
CA SER A 1081 63.46 48.23 13.83
C SER A 1081 63.83 48.40 12.32
N SER A 1082 62.90 48.02 11.42
CA SER A 1082 62.59 48.57 10.05
C SER A 1082 63.65 48.79 8.93
N GLU A 1083 63.33 48.22 7.74
CA GLU A 1083 63.33 48.83 6.37
C GLU A 1083 64.52 48.81 5.36
N MET A 1084 64.22 48.25 4.16
CA MET A 1084 64.36 48.78 2.78
C MET A 1084 65.70 48.77 1.95
N SER A 1085 65.81 47.77 1.06
CA SER A 1085 66.27 47.82 -0.38
C SER A 1085 67.73 48.08 -0.84
N THR A 1086 67.99 47.62 -2.09
CA THR A 1086 69.20 47.75 -2.97
C THR A 1086 70.46 46.96 -2.56
N SER A 1087 71.27 46.35 -3.43
CA SER A 1087 71.17 45.88 -4.86
C SER A 1087 72.33 44.84 -5.09
N GLU A 1088 72.75 44.28 -6.25
CA GLU A 1088 72.53 44.50 -7.71
C GLU A 1088 73.07 43.30 -8.57
N VAL A 1089 73.28 43.50 -9.88
CA VAL A 1089 74.07 42.73 -10.89
C VAL A 1089 73.69 41.29 -11.31
N SER A 1090 72.78 41.20 -12.30
CA SER A 1090 72.93 40.52 -13.62
C SER A 1090 73.22 38.98 -13.72
N SER A 1091 72.81 38.25 -14.77
CA SER A 1091 72.61 38.66 -16.17
C SER A 1091 71.70 37.71 -17.02
N GLU A 1092 70.82 38.29 -17.87
CA GLU A 1092 70.24 37.77 -19.15
C GLU A 1092 69.38 36.47 -19.14
N VAL A 1093 68.23 36.29 -19.82
CA VAL A 1093 67.24 37.10 -20.60
C VAL A 1093 65.94 36.25 -20.70
N GLY A 1094 64.73 36.73 -21.06
CA GLY A 1094 64.24 38.08 -21.37
C GLY A 1094 63.02 38.07 -22.33
N SER A 1095 62.23 39.15 -22.33
CA SER A 1095 61.19 39.54 -23.33
C SER A 1095 59.83 38.78 -23.35
N THR A 1096 58.66 39.42 -23.48
CA THR A 1096 58.28 40.86 -23.53
C THR A 1096 56.80 41.07 -23.13
N ALA A 1097 56.41 42.30 -22.72
CA ALA A 1097 55.03 42.69 -22.36
C ALA A 1097 54.62 44.04 -23.00
N SER A 1098 53.34 44.44 -22.87
CA SER A 1098 52.81 45.79 -23.22
C SER A 1098 51.40 46.05 -22.60
N ASP A 1099 51.34 46.61 -21.39
CA ASP A 1099 51.05 48.04 -21.06
C ASP A 1099 49.98 48.79 -21.91
N GLU A 1100 49.16 49.75 -21.42
CA GLU A 1100 48.91 50.32 -20.07
C GLU A 1100 47.65 51.25 -20.04
N HIS A 1101 47.10 51.56 -18.84
CA HIS A 1101 46.49 52.84 -18.34
C HIS A 1101 45.47 53.71 -19.17
N ASN A 1102 44.65 54.64 -18.63
CA ASN A 1102 44.22 55.04 -17.26
C ASN A 1102 42.82 55.76 -17.29
N ALA A 1103 42.31 56.27 -16.16
CA ALA A 1103 40.89 56.68 -15.97
C ALA A 1103 40.60 58.18 -15.61
N GLY A 1104 39.33 58.59 -15.77
CA GLY A 1104 38.68 59.78 -15.17
C GLY A 1104 38.34 60.95 -16.12
N GLY A 1105 37.19 61.65 -16.03
CA GLY A 1105 35.96 61.42 -15.23
C GLY A 1105 34.98 62.62 -15.18
N LEU A 1106 33.66 62.33 -15.10
CA LEU A 1106 32.51 63.25 -14.80
C LEU A 1106 32.17 64.37 -15.85
N ASP A 1107 30.95 64.95 -15.92
CA ASP A 1107 29.77 64.91 -15.02
C ASP A 1107 28.38 65.16 -15.72
N THR A 1108 27.29 65.02 -14.95
CA THR A 1108 25.90 65.57 -15.08
C THR A 1108 24.82 64.96 -16.01
N ALA A 1109 23.97 64.13 -15.38
CA ALA A 1109 22.49 64.21 -15.26
C ALA A 1109 21.51 64.15 -16.47
N LEU A 1110 20.62 63.14 -16.47
CA LEU A 1110 19.16 63.25 -16.71
C LEU A 1110 18.40 61.94 -16.33
N LEU A 1111 17.08 62.00 -16.12
CA LEU A 1111 16.11 60.92 -15.78
C LEU A 1111 14.99 60.87 -16.86
N PRO A 1112 14.08 59.86 -16.96
CA PRO A 1112 13.77 58.73 -16.05
C PRO A 1112 13.58 57.33 -16.74
N ARG A 1113 12.99 56.36 -15.99
CA ARG A 1113 12.40 55.03 -16.34
C ARG A 1113 11.62 54.97 -17.70
N PRO A 1114 11.36 53.78 -18.34
CA PRO A 1114 10.98 52.50 -17.68
C PRO A 1114 11.30 51.12 -18.34
N GLU A 1115 10.95 50.06 -17.60
CA GLU A 1115 10.46 48.71 -18.01
C GLU A 1115 11.32 47.66 -18.78
N ARG A 1116 11.13 46.39 -18.34
CA ARG A 1116 11.29 45.07 -19.03
C ARG A 1116 12.66 44.35 -19.16
N ARG A 1117 12.65 43.13 -18.59
CA ARG A 1117 13.19 41.85 -19.14
C ARG A 1117 14.69 41.76 -19.46
N CYS A 1118 15.44 41.07 -18.60
CA CYS A 1118 16.65 40.34 -18.98
C CYS A 1118 16.52 38.85 -18.67
N SER A 1119 16.22 38.05 -19.70
CA SER A 1119 16.49 36.61 -19.73
C SER A 1119 17.84 36.39 -20.41
N LEU A 1120 18.79 35.70 -19.77
CA LEU A 1120 20.10 35.43 -20.35
C LEU A 1120 20.50 33.94 -20.24
N HIS A 1121 20.43 33.26 -21.39
CA HIS A 1121 21.26 32.11 -21.73
C HIS A 1121 21.95 32.42 -23.08
N PRO A 1122 23.29 32.43 -23.16
CA PRO A 1122 24.00 32.65 -24.42
C PRO A 1122 24.49 31.34 -25.06
N THR A 1123 24.14 31.11 -26.33
CA THR A 1123 24.60 29.99 -27.18
C THR A 1123 24.41 30.35 -28.67
N PRO A 1124 25.14 29.74 -29.62
CA PRO A 1124 26.52 29.24 -29.57
C PRO A 1124 27.33 29.63 -30.84
N THR A 1125 28.52 29.06 -31.02
CA THR A 1125 29.17 28.90 -32.35
C THR A 1125 29.29 27.41 -32.72
N SER A 1126 29.40 27.11 -34.01
CA SER A 1126 28.99 25.81 -34.59
C SER A 1126 30.12 24.94 -35.15
N GLY A 1127 30.01 23.62 -34.95
CA GLY A 1127 30.76 22.57 -35.65
C GLY A 1127 29.87 21.33 -35.85
N LEU A 1128 30.09 20.55 -36.93
CA LEU A 1128 29.20 19.45 -37.32
C LEU A 1128 29.64 18.09 -36.77
N PHE A 1129 28.69 17.23 -36.36
CA PHE A 1129 28.38 15.96 -37.07
C PHE A 1129 27.08 15.25 -36.58
N GLN A 1130 26.05 15.29 -37.44
CA GLN A 1130 25.11 14.20 -37.78
C GLN A 1130 24.33 13.37 -36.71
N ARG A 1131 23.06 13.76 -36.51
CA ARG A 1131 21.84 12.93 -36.28
C ARG A 1131 21.77 11.93 -35.10
N GLN A 1132 20.96 12.26 -34.10
CA GLN A 1132 19.60 11.71 -33.85
C GLN A 1132 18.89 12.53 -32.73
N PRO A 1133 17.65 13.02 -32.91
CA PRO A 1133 16.98 13.88 -31.92
C PRO A 1133 15.84 13.17 -31.13
N SER A 1134 16.08 12.84 -29.86
CA SER A 1134 15.04 12.40 -28.93
C SER A 1134 14.23 13.59 -28.38
N SER A 1135 13.24 14.04 -29.14
CA SER A 1135 12.30 15.08 -28.73
C SER A 1135 11.15 14.47 -27.93
N ALA A 1136 11.09 14.78 -26.63
CA ALA A 1136 10.02 14.33 -25.74
C ALA A 1136 8.75 15.19 -25.92
N THR A 1137 8.04 15.00 -27.04
CA THR A 1137 6.69 15.55 -27.24
C THR A 1137 5.65 14.58 -26.69
N PHE A 1138 4.91 15.01 -25.66
CA PHE A 1138 3.63 14.37 -25.34
C PHE A 1138 2.71 14.49 -26.55
N SER A 1139 2.41 13.35 -27.19
CA SER A 1139 1.25 13.21 -28.06
C SER A 1139 0.43 12.03 -27.57
N SER A 1140 -0.85 12.28 -27.29
CA SER A 1140 -1.84 11.22 -27.25
C SER A 1140 -2.01 10.58 -28.64
N ASN A 1141 -2.87 9.56 -28.70
CA ASN A 1141 -3.33 8.90 -29.93
C ASN A 1141 -2.39 7.83 -30.52
N GLN A 1142 -2.00 6.84 -29.69
CA GLN A 1142 -1.96 5.43 -30.12
C GLN A 1142 -2.01 4.48 -28.91
N SER A 1143 -3.23 4.23 -28.42
CA SER A 1143 -3.52 3.14 -27.47
C SER A 1143 -3.86 1.87 -28.25
N ASP A 1144 -2.84 1.15 -28.72
CA ASP A 1144 -3.02 -0.16 -29.33
C ASP A 1144 -2.98 -1.27 -28.26
N ASN A 1145 -3.72 -2.37 -28.47
CA ASN A 1145 -3.94 -3.39 -27.44
C ASN A 1145 -2.84 -4.45 -27.47
N GLY A 1146 -1.72 -4.14 -26.81
CA GLY A 1146 -0.64 -5.09 -26.51
C GLY A 1146 -1.02 -6.11 -25.43
N LEU A 1147 -1.88 -7.05 -25.78
CA LEU A 1147 -1.95 -8.37 -25.11
C LEU A 1147 -0.86 -9.28 -25.67
N ASP A 1148 -0.49 -10.28 -24.84
CA ASP A 1148 0.30 -11.47 -25.17
C ASP A 1148 1.82 -11.28 -25.35
N SER A 1149 2.59 -11.74 -24.36
CA SER A 1149 3.92 -12.33 -24.56
C SER A 1149 4.24 -13.34 -23.45
N ASP A 1150 3.53 -14.47 -23.52
CA ASP A 1150 3.99 -15.84 -23.22
C ASP A 1150 5.04 -16.05 -22.09
N ASP A 1151 4.59 -16.60 -20.96
CA ASP A 1151 5.33 -17.61 -20.19
C ASP A 1151 4.38 -18.29 -19.18
N ASP A 1152 3.61 -19.29 -19.64
CA ASP A 1152 2.83 -20.17 -18.75
C ASP A 1152 2.60 -21.54 -19.42
N GLN A 1153 3.23 -22.59 -18.88
CA GLN A 1153 2.96 -23.98 -19.29
C GLN A 1153 1.88 -24.58 -18.37
N PRO A 1154 0.85 -25.27 -18.90
CA PRO A 1154 -0.21 -25.82 -18.07
C PRO A 1154 0.31 -27.03 -17.28
N VAL A 1155 0.65 -26.83 -16.00
CA VAL A 1155 0.93 -27.92 -15.06
C VAL A 1155 -0.34 -28.74 -14.84
N GLU A 1156 -0.24 -30.05 -15.03
CA GLU A 1156 -1.36 -30.98 -14.84
C GLU A 1156 -1.60 -31.29 -13.35
N GLY A 1157 -2.87 -31.51 -13.00
CA GLY A 1157 -3.26 -32.09 -11.71
C GLY A 1157 -3.23 -31.14 -10.50
N VAL A 1158 -4.37 -30.52 -10.19
CA VAL A 1158 -5.19 -30.85 -9.00
C VAL A 1158 -6.62 -30.38 -9.29
N ILE A 1159 -7.57 -31.32 -9.35
CA ILE A 1159 -8.99 -31.03 -9.18
C ILE A 1159 -9.45 -31.73 -7.90
N THR A 1160 -9.45 -31.00 -6.77
CA THR A 1160 -10.18 -31.41 -5.56
C THR A 1160 -10.26 -30.26 -4.55
N ASN A 1161 -11.46 -30.07 -3.99
CA ASN A 1161 -11.74 -29.56 -2.64
C ASN A 1161 -11.16 -28.19 -2.22
N GLY A 1162 -11.94 -27.13 -2.52
CA GLY A 1162 -12.29 -26.11 -1.52
C GLY A 1162 -11.21 -25.13 -1.07
N SER A 1163 -10.97 -24.09 -1.88
CA SER A 1163 -10.21 -22.91 -1.48
C SER A 1163 -10.98 -21.60 -1.74
N LYS A 1164 -10.94 -20.75 -0.71
CA LYS A 1164 -11.21 -19.31 -0.64
C LYS A 1164 -11.57 -18.61 -1.97
N VAL A 1165 -12.78 -18.04 -2.04
CA VAL A 1165 -13.06 -16.90 -2.91
C VAL A 1165 -12.50 -15.66 -2.21
N GLU A 1166 -11.26 -15.27 -2.51
CA GLU A 1166 -10.72 -13.98 -2.08
C GLU A 1166 -11.30 -12.86 -2.96
N VAL A 1167 -12.11 -11.99 -2.36
CA VAL A 1167 -12.96 -11.03 -3.07
C VAL A 1167 -12.19 -9.74 -3.36
N GLU A 1168 -11.35 -9.78 -4.40
CA GLU A 1168 -10.80 -8.56 -5.03
C GLU A 1168 -11.90 -7.79 -5.76
N VAL A 1169 -12.51 -6.77 -5.14
CA VAL A 1169 -13.39 -5.83 -5.85
C VAL A 1169 -13.10 -4.39 -5.46
N ASP A 1170 -13.16 -3.53 -6.46
CA ASP A 1170 -12.81 -2.11 -6.39
C ASP A 1170 -14.01 -1.27 -6.87
N ILE A 1171 -14.06 0.02 -6.48
CA ILE A 1171 -15.01 1.04 -7.01
C ILE A 1171 -16.52 0.79 -6.68
N HIS A 1172 -17.41 1.73 -7.06
CA HIS A 1172 -18.04 2.56 -6.01
C HIS A 1172 -19.47 3.08 -6.23
N CYS A 1173 -20.11 3.58 -5.16
CA CYS A 1173 -21.46 4.16 -5.19
C CYS A 1173 -21.63 5.44 -4.35
N CYS A 1174 -21.73 6.59 -5.02
CA CYS A 1174 -22.45 7.75 -4.51
C CYS A 1174 -23.87 7.77 -5.08
N ARG A 1175 -24.89 7.94 -4.22
CA ARG A 1175 -26.20 8.52 -4.58
C ARG A 1175 -26.57 9.54 -3.52
N GLY A 1176 -27.24 10.62 -3.91
CA GLY A 1176 -27.81 11.58 -2.96
C GLY A 1176 -29.05 11.00 -2.28
N ARG A 1177 -29.34 11.50 -1.07
CA ARG A 1177 -30.72 11.57 -0.58
C ARG A 1177 -31.07 13.04 -0.47
N ASP A 1178 -31.88 13.53 -1.39
CA ASP A 1178 -32.58 14.80 -1.22
C ASP A 1178 -33.47 14.68 0.02
N LEU A 1179 -33.34 15.63 0.94
CA LEU A 1179 -34.09 15.66 2.20
C LEU A 1179 -34.62 17.07 2.46
N GLU A 1180 -35.43 17.55 1.52
CA GLU A 1180 -36.20 18.77 1.71
C GLU A 1180 -37.46 18.54 2.57
N ASN A 1181 -37.83 19.60 3.28
CA ASN A 1181 -39.19 19.89 3.78
C ASN A 1181 -39.81 18.93 4.82
N SER A 1182 -39.43 19.15 6.08
CA SER A 1182 -40.42 19.21 7.17
C SER A 1182 -40.25 20.54 7.94
N PRO A 1183 -41.32 21.31 8.23
CA PRO A 1183 -41.23 22.59 8.90
C PRO A 1183 -41.20 22.45 10.44
N PRO A 1184 -40.73 23.48 11.18
CA PRO A 1184 -40.70 23.48 12.65
C PRO A 1184 -42.06 23.77 13.31
N LEU A 1185 -42.09 23.73 14.66
CA LEU A 1185 -43.23 23.89 15.59
C LEU A 1185 -44.02 22.57 15.79
N ILE A 1186 -44.55 22.20 16.97
CA ILE A 1186 -44.82 22.95 18.23
C ILE A 1186 -44.23 22.22 19.47
N GLU A 1187 -44.10 22.97 20.57
CA GLU A 1187 -43.67 22.53 21.91
C GLU A 1187 -44.62 21.49 22.56
N SER A 1188 -44.07 20.57 23.36
CA SER A 1188 -44.66 20.22 24.67
C SER A 1188 -43.70 19.41 25.54
N SER A 1189 -43.69 19.72 26.84
CA SER A 1189 -42.96 19.01 27.90
C SER A 1189 -43.73 19.20 29.24
N PRO A 1190 -43.34 18.60 30.38
CA PRO A 1190 -43.80 17.25 30.70
C PRO A 1190 -44.52 17.14 32.06
N THR A 1191 -45.18 16.00 32.31
CA THR A 1191 -45.66 15.59 33.65
C THR A 1191 -45.33 14.10 33.85
N LEU A 1192 -44.50 13.69 34.82
CA LEU A 1192 -44.61 13.72 36.30
C LEU A 1192 -45.35 12.51 36.88
N CYS A 1193 -44.56 11.50 37.30
CA CYS A 1193 -44.69 10.71 38.54
C CYS A 1193 -43.48 9.75 38.63
N SER A 1194 -42.80 9.49 39.74
CA SER A 1194 -42.59 10.21 41.02
C SER A 1194 -41.33 9.63 41.68
N GLU A 1195 -40.63 10.38 42.53
CA GLU A 1195 -39.38 9.94 43.19
C GLU A 1195 -39.59 9.22 44.55
N GLU A 1196 -38.45 8.77 45.10
CA GLU A 1196 -38.18 8.37 46.49
C GLU A 1196 -38.71 7.03 47.05
N HIS A 1197 -37.78 6.17 47.47
CA HIS A 1197 -37.36 6.14 48.88
C HIS A 1197 -36.00 5.42 49.07
N ALA A 1198 -35.42 5.47 50.27
CA ALA A 1198 -33.98 5.33 50.49
C ALA A 1198 -33.54 4.22 51.48
N ARG A 1199 -32.27 3.81 51.32
CA ARG A 1199 -31.29 3.30 52.32
C ARG A 1199 -31.74 2.38 53.47
N GLY A 1200 -31.16 1.17 53.51
CA GLY A 1200 -30.93 0.36 54.72
C GLY A 1200 -30.93 -1.15 54.44
N SER A 1201 -30.20 -2.02 55.14
CA SER A 1201 -29.08 -1.83 56.08
C SER A 1201 -28.25 -3.13 56.16
N CYS A 1202 -27.02 -3.09 56.67
CA CYS A 1202 -26.13 -4.27 56.73
C CYS A 1202 -26.43 -5.23 57.90
N PHE A 1203 -26.59 -6.52 57.60
CA PHE A 1203 -26.23 -7.70 58.42
C PHE A 1203 -26.17 -8.93 57.49
N GLY A 1204 -25.38 -9.99 57.71
CA GLY A 1204 -24.31 -10.17 58.69
C GLY A 1204 -23.86 -11.64 58.82
N ILE A 1205 -22.59 -11.93 58.46
CA ILE A 1205 -21.78 -13.08 58.91
C ILE A 1205 -22.28 -14.51 58.59
N ARG A 1206 -21.50 -15.22 57.75
CA ARG A 1206 -20.96 -16.55 58.13
C ARG A 1206 -19.65 -16.89 57.42
N ARG A 1207 -18.61 -17.19 58.21
CA ARG A 1207 -17.35 -17.84 57.80
C ARG A 1207 -17.21 -19.15 58.57
N GLN A 1208 -16.84 -20.22 57.87
CA GLN A 1208 -16.21 -21.47 58.35
C GLN A 1208 -15.65 -22.12 57.06
N ASN A 1209 -14.38 -22.47 56.91
CA ASN A 1209 -13.52 -23.39 57.67
C ASN A 1209 -14.11 -24.82 57.74
N SER A 1210 -13.38 -25.91 57.49
CA SER A 1210 -12.04 -26.13 56.88
C SER A 1210 -11.72 -27.65 56.88
N VAL A 1211 -10.99 -28.16 55.87
CA VAL A 1211 -10.07 -29.34 55.96
C VAL A 1211 -10.66 -30.71 56.38
N ASN A 1212 -10.56 -31.76 55.52
CA ASN A 1212 -9.53 -32.81 55.68
C ASN A 1212 -9.40 -33.84 54.51
N SER A 1213 -8.35 -34.66 54.57
CA SER A 1213 -7.93 -35.78 53.69
C SER A 1213 -9.04 -36.76 53.23
N GLY A 1214 -8.93 -37.53 52.13
CA GLY A 1214 -7.81 -37.82 51.21
C GLY A 1214 -7.38 -39.31 51.26
N MET A 1215 -7.26 -40.00 50.11
CA MET A 1215 -6.68 -41.37 50.01
C MET A 1215 -6.19 -41.77 48.60
N LEU A 1216 -4.99 -42.39 48.57
CA LEU A 1216 -4.46 -43.47 47.71
C LEU A 1216 -4.50 -43.40 46.16
N LEU A 1217 -3.29 -43.52 45.60
CA LEU A 1217 -3.00 -44.19 44.31
C LEU A 1217 -3.21 -45.72 44.43
N PRO A 1218 -3.32 -46.44 43.31
CA PRO A 1218 -2.15 -47.24 42.90
C PRO A 1218 -1.79 -47.13 41.42
N MET A 1219 -0.59 -47.61 41.06
CA MET A 1219 -0.09 -47.64 39.68
C MET A 1219 -0.64 -48.83 38.89
N SER A 1220 -0.82 -48.64 37.58
CA SER A 1220 -0.68 -49.71 36.58
C SER A 1220 0.41 -49.33 35.58
N LYS A 1221 1.50 -50.10 35.54
CA LYS A 1221 2.48 -50.03 34.45
C LYS A 1221 2.00 -50.93 33.31
N ASP A 1222 2.24 -50.54 32.08
CA ASP A 1222 2.62 -51.48 31.02
C ASP A 1222 3.66 -50.85 30.09
N ARG A 1223 4.55 -51.68 29.49
CA ARG A 1223 5.80 -51.19 28.87
C ARG A 1223 6.45 -52.20 27.89
N MET A 1224 5.89 -52.33 26.69
CA MET A 1224 6.37 -53.12 25.53
C MET A 1224 5.39 -52.84 24.36
N GLU A 1225 5.69 -52.78 23.06
CA GLU A 1225 6.91 -52.77 22.20
C GLU A 1225 6.66 -51.66 21.12
N LEU A 1226 7.60 -50.93 20.51
CA LEU A 1226 8.92 -51.23 19.95
C LEU A 1226 8.91 -52.01 18.61
N GLN A 1227 8.47 -51.37 17.51
CA GLN A 1227 9.10 -51.58 16.19
C GLN A 1227 8.73 -50.52 15.11
N LYS A 1228 9.67 -50.32 14.17
CA LYS A 1228 9.52 -49.75 12.80
C LYS A 1228 9.15 -48.26 12.61
N SER A 1229 10.16 -47.41 12.71
CA SER A 1229 10.45 -46.39 11.68
C SER A 1229 10.79 -47.08 10.33
N PRO A 1230 10.54 -46.51 9.13
CA PRO A 1230 11.32 -45.33 8.68
C PRO A 1230 10.65 -44.34 7.71
N SER A 1231 11.04 -43.06 7.80
CA SER A 1231 11.37 -42.24 6.61
C SER A 1231 12.04 -40.92 7.02
N THR A 1232 13.32 -40.78 6.68
CA THR A 1232 14.03 -39.49 6.66
C THR A 1232 13.93 -38.90 5.25
N SER A 1233 13.34 -37.72 5.09
CA SER A 1233 13.40 -36.95 3.84
C SER A 1233 13.88 -35.53 4.11
N CYS A 1234 15.00 -35.17 3.48
CA CYS A 1234 15.61 -33.85 3.64
C CYS A 1234 14.82 -32.79 2.87
N LEU A 1235 14.68 -31.59 3.45
CA LEU A 1235 14.63 -30.36 2.67
C LEU A 1235 15.86 -29.51 2.98
N TYR A 1236 16.92 -29.74 2.20
CA TYR A 1236 18.01 -28.78 2.10
C TYR A 1236 17.46 -27.48 1.49
N GLY A 1237 17.56 -26.37 2.21
CA GLY A 1237 17.33 -25.05 1.62
C GLY A 1237 18.30 -24.83 0.46
N LYS A 1238 17.77 -24.64 -0.77
CA LYS A 1238 18.58 -24.27 -1.93
C LYS A 1238 19.22 -22.91 -1.65
N LYS A 1239 20.56 -22.84 -1.68
CA LYS A 1239 21.28 -21.56 -1.63
C LYS A 1239 20.91 -20.71 -2.85
N LEU A 1240 20.31 -19.55 -2.60
CA LEU A 1240 20.34 -18.46 -3.57
C LEU A 1240 21.79 -17.94 -3.70
N SER A 1241 22.16 -17.49 -4.90
CA SER A 1241 23.53 -17.08 -5.24
C SER A 1241 23.98 -15.73 -4.65
N ASN A 1242 23.13 -15.10 -3.82
CA ASN A 1242 23.36 -13.82 -3.14
C ASN A 1242 23.49 -13.92 -1.61
N GLY A 1243 23.14 -15.06 -0.98
CA GLY A 1243 23.50 -15.38 0.41
C GLY A 1243 22.60 -14.85 1.54
N SER A 1244 21.63 -13.97 1.28
CA SER A 1244 20.73 -13.43 2.30
C SER A 1244 19.78 -14.50 2.88
N ILE A 1245 19.67 -14.57 4.21
CA ILE A 1245 18.63 -15.34 4.90
C ILE A 1245 17.58 -14.35 5.43
N VAL A 1246 16.33 -14.53 5.00
CA VAL A 1246 15.13 -13.86 5.52
C VAL A 1246 14.41 -14.83 6.48
N PRO A 1247 13.91 -14.39 7.65
CA PRO A 1247 13.06 -15.23 8.50
C PRO A 1247 11.71 -15.54 7.83
N LEU A 1248 11.18 -16.74 8.03
CA LEU A 1248 9.80 -17.06 7.64
C LEU A 1248 8.79 -16.50 8.66
N GLU A 1249 7.56 -16.32 8.18
CA GLU A 1249 6.34 -15.89 8.91
C GLU A 1249 6.27 -14.38 9.23
N ASP A 1250 5.61 -13.61 8.35
CA ASP A 1250 4.32 -12.95 8.68
C ASP A 1250 3.65 -12.32 7.44
N SER A 1251 3.09 -13.16 6.55
CA SER A 1251 2.34 -12.69 5.36
C SER A 1251 1.43 -13.75 4.70
N LEU A 1252 0.54 -14.40 5.44
CA LEU A 1252 -0.55 -15.20 4.86
C LEU A 1252 -1.71 -14.29 4.37
N ASN A 1253 -1.43 -13.44 3.39
CA ASN A 1253 -2.39 -12.65 2.60
C ASN A 1253 -1.74 -12.28 1.26
N LEU A 1254 -1.79 -13.21 0.30
CA LEU A 1254 -1.18 -13.07 -1.03
C LEU A 1254 -2.23 -12.70 -2.08
N ILE A 1255 -2.46 -11.40 -2.25
CA ILE A 1255 -3.06 -10.83 -3.46
C ILE A 1255 -1.93 -10.27 -4.32
N GLU A 1256 -1.68 -10.93 -5.47
CA GLU A 1256 -0.62 -10.57 -6.41
C GLU A 1256 -1.10 -9.54 -7.45
N VAL A 1257 -0.89 -8.25 -7.18
CA VAL A 1257 -0.99 -7.21 -8.22
C VAL A 1257 0.40 -7.01 -8.82
N ALA A 1258 0.64 -7.60 -9.99
CA ALA A 1258 1.95 -7.69 -10.61
C ALA A 1258 2.53 -6.33 -11.08
N THR A 1259 3.62 -5.86 -10.45
CA THR A 1259 4.40 -4.68 -10.89
C THR A 1259 5.92 -4.84 -10.72
N GLU A 1260 6.48 -5.99 -11.11
CA GLU A 1260 7.93 -6.21 -11.22
C GLU A 1260 8.38 -6.06 -12.69
N VAL A 1261 9.05 -4.96 -13.02
CA VAL A 1261 9.65 -4.75 -14.37
C VAL A 1261 11.10 -5.26 -14.36
N PRO A 1262 11.49 -6.21 -15.22
CA PRO A 1262 12.83 -6.78 -15.20
C PRO A 1262 13.90 -5.74 -15.59
N LYS A 1263 14.94 -5.64 -14.75
CA LYS A 1263 16.08 -4.70 -14.91
C LYS A 1263 16.90 -5.00 -16.18
N ARG A 1264 16.49 -4.48 -17.34
CA ARG A 1264 17.25 -4.56 -18.60
C ARG A 1264 18.56 -3.77 -18.49
N LYS A 1265 19.70 -4.48 -18.47
CA LYS A 1265 21.04 -3.88 -18.68
C LYS A 1265 21.18 -3.39 -20.13
N THR A 1266 22.04 -2.38 -20.32
CA THR A 1266 22.24 -1.66 -21.58
C THR A 1266 23.13 -2.39 -22.58
N GLY A 1267 22.77 -2.37 -23.87
CA GLY A 1267 23.63 -2.78 -24.99
C GLY A 1267 22.96 -2.49 -26.35
N TYR A 1268 23.71 -1.97 -27.32
CA TYR A 1268 23.18 -1.52 -28.63
C TYR A 1268 23.61 -2.44 -29.79
N PHE A 1269 22.63 -2.82 -30.62
CA PHE A 1269 22.70 -3.22 -32.05
C PHE A 1269 24.00 -3.84 -32.64
N ALA A 1270 23.95 -5.15 -32.93
CA ALA A 1270 24.32 -5.74 -34.23
C ALA A 1270 23.74 -7.17 -34.36
N ALA A 1271 23.54 -7.65 -35.59
CA ALA A 1271 23.03 -8.99 -35.95
C ALA A 1271 23.78 -9.49 -37.23
N PRO A 1272 23.62 -10.75 -37.75
CA PRO A 1272 22.68 -11.82 -37.36
C PRO A 1272 23.23 -13.28 -37.36
N THR A 1273 22.34 -14.26 -37.14
CA THR A 1273 22.37 -15.70 -37.55
C THR A 1273 23.53 -16.64 -37.14
N GLN A 1274 23.21 -17.64 -36.28
CA GLN A 1274 23.32 -19.09 -36.60
C GLN A 1274 22.52 -19.96 -35.59
N MET A 1275 22.53 -21.30 -35.72
CA MET A 1275 21.53 -22.24 -35.16
C MET A 1275 22.07 -23.27 -34.14
N GLU A 1276 21.18 -23.72 -33.24
CA GLU A 1276 21.10 -25.08 -32.61
C GLU A 1276 22.27 -25.55 -31.68
N PRO A 1277 22.08 -26.62 -30.88
CA PRO A 1277 20.92 -26.95 -30.02
C PRO A 1277 21.34 -27.45 -28.61
N GLU A 1278 20.37 -27.64 -27.68
CA GLU A 1278 20.23 -28.81 -26.77
C GLU A 1278 19.26 -28.49 -25.60
N ASP A 1279 18.04 -29.04 -25.65
CA ASP A 1279 17.12 -29.14 -24.51
C ASP A 1279 16.82 -30.61 -24.23
N GLN A 1280 16.99 -31.06 -22.98
CA GLN A 1280 16.59 -32.39 -22.53
C GLN A 1280 15.41 -32.29 -21.57
N PHE A 1281 14.24 -32.73 -22.03
CA PHE A 1281 13.05 -32.84 -21.19
C PHE A 1281 13.20 -33.96 -20.16
N VAL A 1282 12.87 -33.66 -18.90
CA VAL A 1282 12.73 -34.66 -17.82
C VAL A 1282 11.27 -34.65 -17.37
N VAL A 1283 10.57 -35.76 -17.62
CA VAL A 1283 9.18 -35.97 -17.20
C VAL A 1283 9.17 -36.64 -15.81
N PRO A 1284 8.30 -36.23 -14.86
CA PRO A 1284 8.15 -36.92 -13.58
C PRO A 1284 7.69 -38.38 -13.76
N HIS A 1285 8.26 -39.31 -12.97
CA HIS A 1285 7.96 -40.74 -13.08
C HIS A 1285 6.48 -41.10 -12.84
N ASP A 1286 5.74 -40.28 -12.09
CA ASP A 1286 4.37 -40.60 -11.67
C ASP A 1286 3.33 -40.58 -12.82
N LEU A 1287 3.71 -40.10 -14.02
CA LEU A 1287 2.89 -40.08 -15.23
C LEU A 1287 3.30 -41.14 -16.29
N GLU A 1288 4.38 -41.90 -16.06
CA GLU A 1288 4.92 -42.84 -17.04
C GLU A 1288 4.09 -44.11 -17.27
N GLU A 1289 3.21 -44.48 -16.33
CA GLU A 1289 2.37 -45.68 -16.41
C GLU A 1289 1.05 -45.38 -17.15
N GLU A 1290 0.37 -44.28 -16.83
CA GLU A 1290 -0.92 -43.92 -17.42
C GLU A 1290 -0.81 -43.61 -18.92
N VAL A 1291 0.27 -42.92 -19.33
CA VAL A 1291 0.57 -42.69 -20.76
C VAL A 1291 0.90 -44.01 -21.48
N LYS A 1292 1.54 -44.99 -20.81
CA LYS A 1292 1.81 -46.31 -21.41
C LYS A 1292 0.53 -47.10 -21.66
N GLU A 1293 -0.46 -47.07 -20.77
CA GLU A 1293 -1.74 -47.76 -21.02
C GLU A 1293 -2.55 -47.09 -22.14
N GLN A 1294 -2.65 -45.76 -22.15
CA GLN A 1294 -3.40 -45.04 -23.19
C GLN A 1294 -2.77 -45.21 -24.59
N MET A 1295 -1.45 -45.21 -24.72
CA MET A 1295 -0.78 -45.48 -26.00
C MET A 1295 -0.99 -46.93 -26.49
N LYS A 1296 -1.14 -47.89 -25.58
CA LYS A 1296 -1.35 -49.31 -25.91
C LYS A 1296 -2.72 -49.57 -26.52
N GLN A 1297 -3.77 -48.88 -26.03
CA GLN A 1297 -5.14 -49.00 -26.54
C GLN A 1297 -5.38 -48.35 -27.92
N HIS A 1298 -4.35 -47.84 -28.61
CA HIS A 1298 -4.46 -47.21 -29.93
C HIS A 1298 -3.54 -47.80 -31.02
N GLN A 1299 -2.75 -48.86 -30.74
CA GLN A 1299 -1.89 -49.49 -31.75
C GLN A 1299 -2.43 -50.82 -32.33
N ASP A 1300 -3.26 -51.56 -31.60
CA ASP A 1300 -3.79 -52.86 -32.07
C ASP A 1300 -4.98 -52.76 -33.05
N SER A 1301 -5.24 -51.60 -33.65
CA SER A 1301 -6.40 -51.36 -34.52
C SER A 1301 -6.10 -50.59 -35.83
N ARG A 1302 -5.20 -51.13 -36.68
CA ARG A 1302 -5.35 -51.19 -38.17
C ARG A 1302 -4.06 -51.63 -38.89
N LEU A 1303 -4.03 -52.89 -39.32
CA LEU A 1303 -3.32 -53.33 -40.53
C LEU A 1303 -4.21 -54.35 -41.26
N GLU A 1304 -4.74 -53.96 -42.41
CA GLU A 1304 -5.50 -54.82 -43.35
C GLU A 1304 -4.55 -55.45 -44.38
N PRO A 1305 -4.98 -56.46 -45.15
CA PRO A 1305 -5.66 -56.14 -46.42
C PRO A 1305 -6.87 -57.03 -46.81
N GLU A 1306 -7.70 -56.46 -47.69
CA GLU A 1306 -8.88 -57.00 -48.39
C GLU A 1306 -8.58 -58.08 -49.48
N PRO A 1307 -9.54 -58.53 -50.33
CA PRO A 1307 -10.86 -59.15 -50.05
C PRO A 1307 -11.15 -60.39 -50.95
N HIS A 1308 -12.35 -60.99 -50.87
CA HIS A 1308 -13.25 -61.23 -52.04
C HIS A 1308 -14.66 -61.73 -51.60
N GLU A 1309 -15.63 -61.76 -52.54
CA GLU A 1309 -17.06 -62.11 -52.37
C GLU A 1309 -17.31 -63.61 -51.98
N GLU A 1310 -18.51 -64.12 -51.62
CA GLU A 1310 -19.90 -63.72 -51.95
C GLU A 1310 -20.98 -64.33 -50.99
N ASP A 1311 -22.20 -63.75 -50.97
CA ASP A 1311 -23.54 -64.30 -50.62
C ASP A 1311 -23.91 -64.93 -49.23
N ARG A 1312 -24.79 -64.21 -48.49
CA ARG A 1312 -26.05 -64.66 -47.78
C ARG A 1312 -26.15 -65.30 -46.36
N THR A 1313 -27.33 -65.00 -45.79
CA THR A 1313 -28.17 -65.69 -44.75
C THR A 1313 -27.81 -65.65 -43.24
N GLU A 1314 -28.47 -64.71 -42.55
CA GLU A 1314 -29.23 -64.78 -41.26
C GLU A 1314 -28.68 -65.39 -39.93
N PRO A 1315 -29.19 -64.94 -38.74
CA PRO A 1315 -28.64 -65.24 -37.38
C PRO A 1315 -29.66 -66.07 -36.52
N PRO A 1316 -29.68 -66.11 -35.15
CA PRO A 1316 -28.79 -65.61 -34.08
C PRO A 1316 -28.44 -66.69 -33.00
N GLU A 1317 -28.44 -66.34 -31.70
CA GLU A 1317 -28.21 -67.14 -30.44
C GLU A 1317 -26.75 -67.24 -29.91
N GLU A 1318 -26.46 -67.31 -28.60
CA GLU A 1318 -27.04 -66.68 -27.38
C GLU A 1318 -26.07 -66.82 -26.16
N PHE A 1319 -26.32 -66.11 -25.05
CA PHE A 1319 -25.83 -66.27 -23.65
C PHE A 1319 -24.31 -66.44 -23.28
N ASP A 1320 -23.77 -65.34 -22.70
CA ASP A 1320 -23.36 -65.19 -21.27
C ASP A 1320 -22.05 -65.74 -20.64
N THR A 1321 -21.65 -65.01 -19.58
CA THR A 1321 -20.76 -65.34 -18.44
C THR A 1321 -19.24 -65.58 -18.62
N ALA A 1322 -18.50 -64.54 -18.24
CA ALA A 1322 -17.42 -64.54 -17.24
C ALA A 1322 -16.07 -65.27 -17.52
N LEU A 1323 -15.04 -64.44 -17.73
CA LEU A 1323 -13.75 -64.52 -17.03
C LEU A 1323 -13.17 -63.11 -16.83
#